data_AF-A0A933IQ73-F1
#
_entry.id   AF-A0A933IQ73-F1
#
_cell.length_a   1.000
_cell.length_b   1.000
_cell.length_c   1.000
_cell.angle_alpha   90.00
_cell.angle_beta   90.00
_cell.angle_gamma   90.00
#
_symmetry.space_group_name_H-M   'P 1'
#
loop_
_entity.id
_entity.type
_entity.pdbx_description
1 polymer ?
#
loop_
_entity_poly.entity_id
_entity_poly.type
_entity_poly.pdbx_seq_one_letter_code
_entity_poly.pdbx_strand_id
1 'polypeptide(L)'
;MKPDANEIKSACPEVDEALVAEHVSRLDDRYFEIFDVNEICNHLTGLSGLSPEHPVEVLLEDLGESHVDCTVLGFDYPNLFSLLAGVLAGMGFNILYGNVFTYGSASLEELPKRKGRQFGSPRSIRKPPKRKIIDHFFGRIDTTLPFRSWAQEFRYTVEAVLLELENGSGEAVVRAKQLVNEMVVKKLASRRFAANPVLYPVEIDIDNVSGPYTRMKVVSEDTIAFLYTLTAALSFNKISIEQVKIRTTDGRIEDEIDFVDVRNRKIEDPNILDQIRLSVLLTKQFTYFLEKAPDAHTALSRFGHLVEDVLRLPKEGKWLELLSNPETLKDLARLLGASTYLWEDFIRLQYETLLPMLKPQMKGHSLSHPSKTLPHRLSEALKGISDVGRQRKQLNAFKDRELFLIDLDYILETGMDFRAFSEKLTRLAESVVNAAARLTYGHLVRRFGVPRTVGGIETEYAIMGLGKVGGTALGYASDIELLFVYSDNGRTDGDEPLENSEFFDRFVKGIREFIQAKREGIFRLDLRLRPYGNDGPLACSLESFSRYYAKGGPAHAYERLALVRLRTIGGNGALGSRLERIRDQIVYVSDSVDVQEVLKLRKKQCDVKVRGDYLNAKFSPGGLVDLEYAVQILQVMYGEELPSLRTASIHEALCALSDEALLTPQDAVRLLEAYGFFRKLINGLRMLRGSAEDLVVPSPGSEEFAHLARRMGYERGGALGPAHQLRIHFETHTAAVRAFVERHFGRESLPDVRVGGVADLVLSEDPSADLRNRILEDSGFKDVERAYVNIRNLSGTGSRQDAFARLAILAFDMLRNTPDPDMALNNLERYMRMVASPESRYRQLLSQPMRLDVLLRILAGSQFLADTVIRDPGLMDWLTVPKNLYETRKKADLEEELRIFRSAGPNQKEWLKELRRLRTRELLRIGTRDMVFNVSTKVITHELSILAEALVRVALENVWETLQEQGRIPDDTLPPRERLCVLALGKLGGDELNYSSDIDLLSVFDDSSPGGKDPAPPWAVKKDLFALAVDRLRSDLSSHTDAGYAYRVDLRLRPYGRSGELVPSLSSLVNYYRHKASPWEIQALLKLRPIAGDMRLGDRIMEQVRPILMERRDRDAVVASIEKLRKTAVKKLWGGLVSGTDVKTGLGGLRDIEFLVQGLQLIYASDHPELLGGNSLTALDALCERGLLPQDVASQLREDYLFLRRVEHCLQIMEDRQIHAVPQRPEELTALAKRMLGVNSDAEAFTAQLDGCLQRVQKAYREFLAGES
;
A
#
# COMPACT_ATOMS: atom_id res chain seq x y z
N MET A 1 5.60 48.31 -22.95
CA MET A 1 4.79 49.56 -22.97
C MET A 1 3.34 49.12 -22.92
N LYS A 2 2.56 49.55 -21.92
CA LYS A 2 1.16 49.11 -21.76
C LYS A 2 0.34 49.42 -23.03
N PRO A 3 -0.39 48.43 -23.60
CA PRO A 3 -1.25 48.63 -24.76
C PRO A 3 -2.42 49.58 -24.44
N ASP A 4 -2.94 50.27 -25.46
CA ASP A 4 -4.13 51.12 -25.29
C ASP A 4 -5.37 50.24 -25.03
N ALA A 5 -6.25 50.65 -24.12
CA ALA A 5 -7.49 49.94 -23.83
C ALA A 5 -8.38 49.79 -25.08
N ASN A 6 -8.29 50.73 -26.02
CA ASN A 6 -9.00 50.65 -27.31
C ASN A 6 -8.46 49.52 -28.21
N GLU A 7 -7.16 49.22 -28.15
CA GLU A 7 -6.52 48.15 -28.92
C GLU A 7 -6.99 46.78 -28.44
N ILE A 8 -7.01 46.57 -27.12
CA ILE A 8 -7.54 45.34 -26.51
C ILE A 8 -9.06 45.23 -26.75
N LYS A 9 -9.81 46.33 -26.61
CA LYS A 9 -11.26 46.32 -26.85
C LYS A 9 -11.62 46.00 -28.31
N SER A 10 -10.80 46.42 -29.26
CA SER A 10 -10.95 46.06 -30.68
C SER A 10 -10.74 44.56 -30.91
N ALA A 11 -9.84 43.93 -30.16
CA ALA A 11 -9.56 42.50 -30.27
C ALA A 11 -10.58 41.62 -29.55
N CYS A 12 -11.18 42.12 -28.46
CA CYS A 12 -12.21 41.41 -27.67
C CYS A 12 -13.54 42.22 -27.62
N PRO A 13 -14.29 42.31 -28.75
CA PRO A 13 -15.46 43.17 -28.84
C PRO A 13 -16.59 42.79 -27.87
N GLU A 14 -16.66 41.53 -27.43
CA GLU A 14 -17.72 41.00 -26.57
C GLU A 14 -17.56 41.35 -25.07
N VAL A 15 -16.38 41.79 -24.63
CA VAL A 15 -16.11 42.11 -23.21
C VAL A 15 -16.46 43.57 -22.89
N ASP A 16 -17.13 43.85 -21.77
CA ASP A 16 -17.49 45.23 -21.36
C ASP A 16 -16.28 46.19 -21.37
N GLU A 17 -16.43 47.36 -22.00
CA GLU A 17 -15.40 48.40 -22.09
C GLU A 17 -14.89 48.86 -20.71
N ALA A 18 -15.78 48.88 -19.70
CA ALA A 18 -15.41 49.20 -18.32
C ALA A 18 -14.48 48.15 -17.70
N LEU A 19 -14.65 46.88 -18.05
CA LEU A 19 -13.79 45.79 -17.58
C LEU A 19 -12.41 45.86 -18.25
N VAL A 20 -12.36 46.19 -19.55
CA VAL A 20 -11.10 46.38 -20.28
C VAL A 20 -10.30 47.56 -19.68
N ALA A 21 -10.95 48.70 -19.43
CA ALA A 21 -10.32 49.85 -18.80
C ALA A 21 -9.85 49.55 -17.37
N GLU A 22 -10.65 48.80 -16.60
CA GLU A 22 -10.27 48.32 -15.26
C GLU A 22 -9.04 47.40 -15.33
N HIS A 23 -8.98 46.48 -16.29
CA HIS A 23 -7.88 45.53 -16.46
C HIS A 23 -6.55 46.23 -16.80
N VAL A 24 -6.57 47.16 -17.76
CA VAL A 24 -5.36 47.92 -18.17
C VAL A 24 -4.84 48.83 -17.05
N SER A 25 -5.75 49.46 -16.28
CA SER A 25 -5.37 50.38 -15.21
C SER A 25 -4.87 49.69 -13.94
N ARG A 26 -5.42 48.51 -13.59
CA ARG A 26 -5.15 47.85 -12.31
C ARG A 26 -4.06 46.78 -12.37
N LEU A 27 -3.64 46.33 -13.55
CA LEU A 27 -2.54 45.36 -13.70
C LEU A 27 -1.21 46.07 -13.98
N ASP A 28 -0.12 45.41 -13.60
CA ASP A 28 1.24 45.89 -13.81
C ASP A 28 1.68 45.74 -15.27
N ASP A 29 2.66 46.54 -15.69
CA ASP A 29 3.22 46.51 -17.05
C ASP A 29 3.74 45.11 -17.43
N ARG A 30 4.28 44.35 -16.46
CA ARG A 30 4.79 42.99 -16.66
C ARG A 30 3.74 42.01 -17.19
N TYR A 31 2.46 42.18 -16.85
CA TYR A 31 1.40 41.32 -17.37
C TYR A 31 1.30 41.43 -18.90
N PHE A 32 1.36 42.67 -19.41
CA PHE A 32 1.26 42.96 -20.85
C PHE A 32 2.54 42.65 -21.62
N GLU A 33 3.65 42.37 -20.93
CA GLU A 33 4.88 41.89 -21.54
C GLU A 33 4.88 40.36 -21.68
N ILE A 34 4.07 39.66 -20.89
CA ILE A 34 4.04 38.19 -20.84
C ILE A 34 2.95 37.63 -21.75
N PHE A 35 1.73 38.19 -21.70
CA PHE A 35 0.60 37.65 -22.43
C PHE A 35 0.33 38.41 -23.72
N ASP A 36 0.04 37.68 -24.79
CA ASP A 36 -0.35 38.27 -26.07
C ASP A 36 -1.81 38.74 -26.05
N VAL A 37 -2.22 39.44 -27.11
CA VAL A 37 -3.57 40.03 -27.20
C VAL A 37 -4.67 38.96 -27.17
N ASN A 38 -4.44 37.77 -27.71
CA ASN A 38 -5.43 36.68 -27.71
C ASN A 38 -5.58 36.07 -26.32
N GLU A 39 -4.47 35.84 -25.62
CA GLU A 39 -4.46 35.37 -24.22
C GLU A 39 -5.16 36.38 -23.30
N ILE A 40 -4.87 37.68 -23.48
CA ILE A 40 -5.54 38.76 -22.76
C ILE A 40 -7.06 38.74 -23.02
N CYS A 41 -7.50 38.52 -24.27
CA CYS A 41 -8.93 38.37 -24.58
C CYS A 41 -9.57 37.17 -23.89
N ASN A 42 -8.87 36.03 -23.84
CA ASN A 42 -9.35 34.84 -23.12
C ASN A 42 -9.49 35.12 -21.62
N HIS A 43 -8.50 35.77 -21.00
CA HIS A 43 -8.55 36.17 -19.59
C HIS A 43 -9.71 37.12 -19.32
N LEU A 44 -9.88 38.16 -20.15
CA LEU A 44 -10.97 39.13 -20.03
C LEU A 44 -12.36 38.50 -20.20
N THR A 45 -12.48 37.52 -21.09
CA THR A 45 -13.72 36.77 -21.31
C THR A 45 -14.07 35.94 -20.08
N GLY A 46 -13.11 35.18 -19.53
CA GLY A 46 -13.33 34.44 -18.28
C GLY A 46 -13.66 35.34 -17.10
N LEU A 47 -12.94 36.45 -16.94
CA LEU A 47 -13.19 37.44 -15.88
C LEU A 47 -14.56 38.13 -15.99
N SER A 48 -15.14 38.19 -17.18
CA SER A 48 -16.47 38.78 -17.40
C SER A 48 -17.62 37.91 -16.85
N GLY A 49 -17.39 36.60 -16.71
CA GLY A 49 -18.35 35.63 -16.19
C GLY A 49 -18.40 35.53 -14.66
N LEU A 50 -17.46 36.18 -13.95
CA LEU A 50 -17.34 36.03 -12.50
C LEU A 50 -18.51 36.69 -11.74
N SER A 51 -19.05 35.96 -10.77
CA SER A 51 -20.11 36.39 -9.86
C SER A 51 -19.92 35.78 -8.46
N PRO A 52 -20.61 36.23 -7.41
CA PRO A 52 -20.54 35.56 -6.10
C PRO A 52 -20.92 34.07 -6.14
N GLU A 53 -21.86 33.70 -7.02
CA GLU A 53 -22.28 32.32 -7.24
C GLU A 53 -21.31 31.51 -8.13
N HIS A 54 -20.48 32.21 -8.91
CA HIS A 54 -19.44 31.62 -9.75
C HIS A 54 -18.12 32.41 -9.59
N PRO A 55 -17.40 32.22 -8.46
CA PRO A 55 -16.32 33.12 -8.05
C PRO A 55 -14.98 32.85 -8.76
N VAL A 56 -14.92 31.83 -9.63
CA VAL A 56 -13.71 31.41 -10.34
C VAL A 56 -14.04 30.84 -11.72
N GLU A 57 -13.13 31.02 -12.66
CA GLU A 57 -13.10 30.41 -13.98
C GLU A 57 -11.72 29.76 -14.19
N VAL A 58 -11.67 28.57 -14.77
CA VAL A 58 -10.42 27.79 -14.92
C VAL A 58 -10.22 27.33 -16.36
N LEU A 59 -9.23 27.94 -17.02
CA LEU A 59 -8.83 27.62 -18.38
C LEU A 59 -7.74 26.53 -18.34
N LEU A 60 -7.93 25.45 -19.10
CA LEU A 60 -7.02 24.31 -19.15
C LEU A 60 -6.80 23.86 -20.59
N GLU A 61 -5.55 23.66 -20.98
CA GLU A 61 -5.15 23.13 -22.28
C GLU A 61 -4.19 21.94 -22.12
N ASP A 62 -4.43 20.85 -22.86
CA ASP A 62 -3.56 19.67 -22.93
C ASP A 62 -2.57 19.83 -24.08
N LEU A 63 -1.29 19.90 -23.76
CA LEU A 63 -0.21 20.10 -24.72
C LEU A 63 0.52 18.79 -25.09
N GLY A 64 0.06 17.64 -24.56
CA GLY A 64 0.68 16.34 -24.80
C GLY A 64 1.87 16.03 -23.88
N GLU A 65 2.29 14.75 -23.85
CA GLU A 65 3.38 14.27 -22.98
C GLU A 65 3.23 14.62 -21.47
N SER A 66 1.97 14.70 -21.02
CA SER A 66 1.57 15.11 -19.66
C SER A 66 1.84 16.58 -19.32
N HIS A 67 2.07 17.46 -20.30
CA HIS A 67 2.18 18.91 -20.11
C HIS A 67 0.79 19.57 -20.17
N VAL A 68 0.56 20.51 -19.25
CA VAL A 68 -0.71 21.21 -19.11
C VAL A 68 -0.44 22.70 -18.93
N ASP A 69 -1.17 23.51 -19.69
CA ASP A 69 -1.29 24.95 -19.45
C ASP A 69 -2.58 25.23 -18.65
N CYS A 70 -2.46 26.01 -17.59
CA CYS A 70 -3.51 26.24 -16.61
C CYS A 70 -3.57 27.71 -16.20
N THR A 71 -4.73 28.34 -16.41
CA THR A 71 -5.02 29.69 -15.91
C THR A 71 -6.21 29.68 -14.97
N VAL A 72 -6.04 30.21 -13.76
CA VAL A 72 -7.10 30.42 -12.78
C VAL A 72 -7.45 31.91 -12.71
N LEU A 73 -8.71 32.22 -12.98
CA LEU A 73 -9.26 33.59 -12.98
C LEU A 73 -10.31 33.68 -11.88
N GLY A 74 -10.23 34.65 -10.96
CA GLY A 74 -11.18 34.68 -9.85
C GLY A 74 -11.15 35.97 -9.04
N PHE A 75 -11.97 36.04 -7.99
CA PHE A 75 -11.84 37.09 -6.97
C PHE A 75 -10.71 36.78 -5.98
N ASP A 76 -10.01 37.83 -5.55
CA ASP A 76 -8.98 37.73 -4.52
C ASP A 76 -9.59 37.55 -3.12
N TYR A 77 -9.05 36.61 -2.35
CA TYR A 77 -9.41 36.34 -0.97
C TYR A 77 -8.15 36.18 -0.11
N PRO A 78 -8.22 36.48 1.20
CA PRO A 78 -7.11 36.21 2.10
C PRO A 78 -6.67 34.73 2.04
N ASN A 79 -5.36 34.48 1.84
CA ASN A 79 -4.73 33.16 1.69
C ASN A 79 -5.06 32.40 0.38
N LEU A 80 -5.75 33.01 -0.59
CA LEU A 80 -6.18 32.31 -1.82
C LEU A 80 -5.03 31.65 -2.58
N PHE A 81 -3.97 32.41 -2.87
CA PHE A 81 -2.83 31.91 -3.64
C PHE A 81 -2.17 30.68 -2.99
N SER A 82 -2.07 30.68 -1.67
CA SER A 82 -1.59 29.50 -0.93
C SER A 82 -2.51 28.32 -1.18
N LEU A 83 -3.83 28.48 -0.99
CA LEU A 83 -4.77 27.38 -1.22
C LEU A 83 -4.71 26.83 -2.66
N LEU A 84 -4.57 27.70 -3.66
CA LEU A 84 -4.38 27.29 -5.06
C LEU A 84 -3.09 26.48 -5.26
N ALA A 85 -1.96 26.96 -4.73
CA ALA A 85 -0.71 26.21 -4.76
C ALA A 85 -0.83 24.84 -4.07
N GLY A 86 -1.63 24.75 -3.01
CA GLY A 86 -1.93 23.50 -2.33
C GLY A 86 -2.80 22.54 -3.15
N VAL A 87 -3.83 23.05 -3.85
CA VAL A 87 -4.66 22.23 -4.77
C VAL A 87 -3.80 21.69 -5.91
N LEU A 88 -2.99 22.53 -6.55
CA LEU A 88 -2.06 22.12 -7.61
C LEU A 88 -1.12 21.00 -7.12
N ALA A 89 -0.48 21.19 -5.97
CA ALA A 89 0.39 20.18 -5.38
C ALA A 89 -0.36 18.87 -5.03
N GLY A 90 -1.54 18.98 -4.40
CA GLY A 90 -2.37 17.85 -4.00
C GLY A 90 -2.86 17.01 -5.18
N MET A 91 -3.15 17.66 -6.30
CA MET A 91 -3.57 17.01 -7.55
C MET A 91 -2.41 16.52 -8.42
N GLY A 92 -1.17 16.67 -7.96
CA GLY A 92 0.02 16.19 -8.65
C GLY A 92 0.43 17.05 -9.85
N PHE A 93 0.09 18.33 -9.86
CA PHE A 93 0.57 19.29 -10.85
C PHE A 93 1.96 19.80 -10.43
N ASN A 94 2.98 19.49 -11.23
CA ASN A 94 4.35 19.97 -11.02
C ASN A 94 4.60 21.24 -11.83
N ILE A 95 4.71 22.39 -11.17
CA ILE A 95 4.85 23.70 -11.81
C ILE A 95 6.29 23.86 -12.32
N LEU A 96 6.43 24.00 -13.64
CA LEU A 96 7.72 24.29 -14.28
C LEU A 96 7.92 25.81 -14.44
N TYR A 97 6.83 26.51 -14.71
CA TYR A 97 6.80 27.95 -14.90
C TYR A 97 5.44 28.49 -14.47
N GLY A 98 5.39 29.71 -13.95
CA GLY A 98 4.12 30.36 -13.63
C GLY A 98 4.25 31.87 -13.42
N ASN A 99 3.18 32.60 -13.74
CA ASN A 99 3.05 34.03 -13.48
C ASN A 99 1.69 34.32 -12.85
N VAL A 100 1.73 34.98 -11.71
CA VAL A 100 0.58 35.22 -10.84
C VAL A 100 0.42 36.71 -10.68
N PHE A 101 -0.78 37.22 -10.92
CA PHE A 101 -1.07 38.64 -10.91
C PHE A 101 -2.35 38.93 -10.12
N THR A 102 -2.25 39.85 -9.16
CA THR A 102 -3.42 40.37 -8.45
C THR A 102 -3.68 41.82 -8.85
N TYR A 103 -4.94 42.16 -9.16
CA TYR A 103 -5.33 43.53 -9.49
C TYR A 103 -4.95 44.50 -8.37
N GLY A 104 -4.35 45.64 -8.70
CA GLY A 104 -4.06 46.72 -7.74
C GLY A 104 -5.31 47.23 -7.04
N SER A 105 -5.15 47.83 -5.86
CA SER A 105 -6.27 48.40 -5.10
C SER A 105 -6.90 49.60 -5.81
N ALA A 106 -8.22 49.60 -5.97
CA ALA A 106 -8.94 50.72 -6.58
C ALA A 106 -8.85 51.97 -5.69
N SER A 107 -8.44 53.12 -6.24
CA SER A 107 -8.54 54.38 -5.50
C SER A 107 -10.02 54.80 -5.41
N LEU A 108 -10.43 55.37 -4.27
CA LEU A 108 -11.81 55.85 -4.08
C LEU A 108 -12.18 57.01 -5.04
N GLU A 109 -11.21 57.57 -5.75
CA GLU A 109 -11.37 58.68 -6.70
C GLU A 109 -11.67 58.22 -8.15
N GLU A 110 -11.43 56.95 -8.48
CA GLU A 110 -11.53 56.40 -9.85
C GLU A 110 -12.91 55.81 -10.24
N LEU A 111 -13.89 55.81 -9.33
CA LEU A 111 -15.23 55.30 -9.66
C LEU A 111 -16.00 56.27 -10.58
N PRO A 112 -16.56 55.83 -11.73
CA PRO A 112 -17.27 56.71 -12.65
C PRO A 112 -18.47 57.41 -11.99
N LYS A 113 -18.50 58.75 -12.02
CA LYS A 113 -19.66 59.55 -11.60
C LYS A 113 -20.77 59.44 -12.64
N ARG A 114 -21.75 58.56 -12.42
CA ARG A 114 -22.98 58.53 -13.25
C ARG A 114 -23.73 59.87 -13.12
N LYS A 115 -23.87 60.59 -14.24
CA LYS A 115 -24.80 61.72 -14.38
C LYS A 115 -26.21 61.18 -14.56
N GLY A 116 -27.09 61.37 -13.57
CA GLY A 116 -28.51 61.07 -13.68
C GLY A 116 -29.25 61.22 -12.34
N ARG A 117 -30.15 62.20 -12.26
CA ARG A 117 -31.04 62.48 -11.11
C ARG A 117 -32.13 61.40 -11.00
N GLN A 118 -32.40 60.88 -9.79
CA GLN A 118 -33.62 61.17 -9.02
C GLN A 118 -33.63 60.45 -7.64
N PHE A 119 -34.12 61.22 -6.67
CA PHE A 119 -34.47 61.00 -5.26
C PHE A 119 -34.54 59.57 -4.65
N GLY A 120 -33.93 59.47 -3.46
CA GLY A 120 -34.53 58.77 -2.30
C GLY A 120 -33.99 57.39 -1.91
N SER A 121 -32.84 57.32 -1.22
CA SER A 121 -32.51 56.24 -0.25
C SER A 121 -31.16 56.55 0.45
N PRO A 122 -30.90 56.02 1.67
CA PRO A 122 -29.68 56.33 2.43
C PRO A 122 -28.45 55.88 1.65
N ARG A 123 -27.37 56.66 1.73
CA ARG A 123 -26.05 56.35 1.13
C ARG A 123 -25.61 54.94 1.52
N SER A 124 -25.85 53.96 0.64
CA SER A 124 -25.07 52.73 0.59
C SER A 124 -23.63 53.15 0.38
N ILE A 125 -22.79 52.95 1.39
CA ILE A 125 -21.34 53.07 1.27
C ILE A 125 -20.96 52.04 0.20
N ARG A 126 -20.68 52.50 -1.03
CA ARG A 126 -20.17 51.65 -2.10
C ARG A 126 -18.90 50.98 -1.58
N LYS A 127 -18.95 49.68 -1.29
CA LYS A 127 -17.73 48.90 -1.07
C LYS A 127 -16.94 48.93 -2.38
N PRO A 128 -15.62 49.16 -2.35
CA PRO A 128 -14.80 49.08 -3.55
C PRO A 128 -14.97 47.69 -4.19
N PRO A 129 -14.87 47.59 -5.53
CA PRO A 129 -14.94 46.30 -6.22
C PRO A 129 -13.83 45.38 -5.69
N LYS A 130 -14.17 44.10 -5.45
CA LYS A 130 -13.19 43.08 -5.06
C LYS A 130 -12.05 43.03 -6.07
N ARG A 131 -10.83 42.80 -5.61
CA ARG A 131 -9.69 42.57 -6.49
C ARG A 131 -9.91 41.25 -7.23
N LYS A 132 -9.37 41.15 -8.44
CA LYS A 132 -9.40 39.94 -9.27
C LYS A 132 -7.97 39.39 -9.36
N ILE A 133 -7.85 38.08 -9.55
CA ILE A 133 -6.58 37.38 -9.76
C ILE A 133 -6.51 36.79 -11.17
N ILE A 134 -5.28 36.67 -11.67
CA ILE A 134 -4.93 35.96 -12.90
C ILE A 134 -3.68 35.13 -12.58
N ASP A 135 -3.88 33.85 -12.34
CA ASP A 135 -2.83 32.93 -11.92
C ASP A 135 -2.57 31.91 -13.04
N HIS A 136 -1.49 32.12 -13.79
CA HIS A 136 -1.07 31.27 -14.90
C HIS A 136 0.04 30.31 -14.48
N PHE A 137 -0.10 29.04 -14.84
CA PHE A 137 0.85 27.98 -14.56
C PHE A 137 1.03 27.07 -15.77
N PHE A 138 2.28 26.77 -16.07
CA PHE A 138 2.68 25.73 -17.01
C PHE A 138 3.41 24.62 -16.25
N GLY A 139 3.00 23.38 -16.45
CA GLY A 139 3.55 22.27 -15.69
C GLY A 139 3.25 20.89 -16.24
N ARG A 140 3.62 19.87 -15.46
CA ARG A 140 3.39 18.46 -15.79
C ARG A 140 2.49 17.79 -14.76
N ILE A 141 1.53 16.99 -15.21
CA ILE A 141 0.67 16.19 -14.32
C ILE A 141 1.29 14.82 -14.06
N ASP A 142 1.44 14.47 -12.77
CA ASP A 142 1.90 13.17 -12.30
C ASP A 142 0.71 12.40 -11.69
N THR A 143 -0.10 11.79 -12.57
CA THR A 143 -1.34 11.09 -12.24
C THR A 143 -1.59 9.89 -13.16
N THR A 144 -2.29 8.88 -12.65
CA THR A 144 -2.78 7.73 -13.43
C THR A 144 -4.14 7.99 -14.08
N LEU A 145 -4.78 9.12 -13.77
CA LEU A 145 -6.07 9.50 -14.34
C LEU A 145 -5.89 10.05 -15.78
N PRO A 146 -6.82 9.76 -16.70
CA PRO A 146 -6.89 10.46 -17.98
C PRO A 146 -7.07 11.97 -17.78
N PHE A 147 -6.47 12.79 -18.66
CA PHE A 147 -6.49 14.26 -18.55
C PHE A 147 -7.90 14.84 -18.36
N ARG A 148 -8.90 14.36 -19.11
CA ARG A 148 -10.30 14.84 -18.97
C ARG A 148 -10.85 14.67 -17.56
N SER A 149 -10.59 13.53 -16.92
CA SER A 149 -11.05 13.26 -15.56
C SER A 149 -10.31 14.12 -14.54
N TRP A 150 -8.98 14.25 -14.69
CA TRP A 150 -8.16 15.11 -13.85
C TRP A 150 -8.58 16.59 -13.95
N ALA A 151 -8.82 17.08 -15.17
CA ALA A 151 -9.23 18.46 -15.42
C ALA A 151 -10.59 18.77 -14.80
N GLN A 152 -11.55 17.85 -14.86
CA GLN A 152 -12.86 18.00 -14.23
C GLN A 152 -12.76 18.06 -12.70
N GLU A 153 -11.96 17.17 -12.10
CA GLU A 153 -11.72 17.17 -10.66
C GLU A 153 -10.98 18.43 -10.19
N PHE A 154 -10.05 18.95 -11.00
CA PHE A 154 -9.31 20.18 -10.71
C PHE A 154 -10.23 21.40 -10.69
N ARG A 155 -11.07 21.57 -11.71
CA ARG A 155 -12.07 22.66 -11.74
C ARG A 155 -13.00 22.61 -10.54
N TYR A 156 -13.56 21.44 -10.26
CA TYR A 156 -14.47 21.24 -9.13
C TYR A 156 -13.81 21.59 -7.79
N THR A 157 -12.56 21.18 -7.59
CA THR A 157 -11.84 21.42 -6.34
C THR A 157 -11.52 22.90 -6.14
N VAL A 158 -11.03 23.57 -7.19
CA VAL A 158 -10.75 25.02 -7.14
C VAL A 158 -12.03 25.80 -6.86
N GLU A 159 -13.13 25.48 -7.55
CA GLU A 159 -14.43 26.12 -7.33
C GLU A 159 -14.95 25.91 -5.90
N ALA A 160 -14.87 24.69 -5.36
CA ALA A 160 -15.27 24.40 -3.98
C ALA A 160 -14.48 25.22 -2.95
N VAL A 161 -13.17 25.38 -3.16
CA VAL A 161 -12.32 26.20 -2.29
C VAL A 161 -12.73 27.68 -2.33
N LEU A 162 -12.95 28.26 -3.52
CA LEU A 162 -13.31 29.67 -3.63
C LEU A 162 -14.74 29.96 -3.15
N LEU A 163 -15.68 29.03 -3.31
CA LEU A 163 -17.04 29.16 -2.75
C LEU A 163 -17.02 29.20 -1.22
N GLU A 164 -16.19 28.38 -0.56
CA GLU A 164 -16.01 28.45 0.89
C GLU A 164 -15.42 29.80 1.33
N LEU A 165 -14.46 30.35 0.57
CA LEU A 165 -13.88 31.67 0.85
C LEU A 165 -14.89 32.81 0.65
N GLU A 166 -15.76 32.72 -0.34
CA GLU A 166 -16.80 33.72 -0.63
C GLU A 166 -17.83 33.84 0.51
N ASN A 167 -18.14 32.72 1.18
CA ASN A 167 -19.03 32.71 2.35
C ASN A 167 -18.50 33.54 3.55
N GLY A 168 -17.18 33.80 3.60
CA GLY A 168 -16.58 34.83 4.45
C GLY A 168 -16.63 34.62 5.97
N SER A 169 -17.15 33.49 6.46
CA SER A 169 -17.12 33.17 7.90
C SER A 169 -15.74 32.63 8.31
N GLY A 170 -15.32 32.91 9.55
CA GLY A 170 -14.05 32.39 10.07
C GLY A 170 -13.97 30.86 10.02
N GLU A 171 -15.10 30.17 10.17
CA GLU A 171 -15.20 28.71 10.04
C GLU A 171 -15.04 28.22 8.59
N ALA A 172 -15.55 28.96 7.59
CA ALA A 172 -15.43 28.58 6.18
C ALA A 172 -13.99 28.61 5.68
N VAL A 173 -13.22 29.61 6.11
CA VAL A 173 -11.77 29.70 5.83
C VAL A 173 -11.01 28.52 6.43
N VAL A 174 -11.40 28.06 7.63
CA VAL A 174 -10.79 26.87 8.27
C VAL A 174 -11.09 25.61 7.47
N ARG A 175 -12.33 25.42 7.00
CA ARG A 175 -12.72 24.26 6.16
C ARG A 175 -11.95 24.22 4.84
N ALA A 176 -11.83 25.35 4.14
CA ALA A 176 -11.06 25.44 2.90
C ALA A 176 -9.59 25.05 3.11
N LYS A 177 -8.97 25.56 4.18
CA LYS A 177 -7.60 25.18 4.58
C LYS A 177 -7.49 23.70 4.93
N GLN A 178 -8.48 23.12 5.59
CA GLN A 178 -8.47 21.72 5.96
C GLN A 178 -8.50 20.82 4.72
N LEU A 179 -9.43 21.07 3.80
CA LEU A 179 -9.56 20.34 2.53
C LEU A 179 -8.23 20.30 1.75
N VAL A 180 -7.61 21.47 1.55
CA VAL A 180 -6.35 21.56 0.79
C VAL A 180 -5.19 20.86 1.50
N ASN A 181 -5.07 21.02 2.83
CA ASN A 181 -4.02 20.34 3.58
C ASN A 181 -4.15 18.81 3.52
N GLU A 182 -5.36 18.27 3.60
CA GLU A 182 -5.61 16.82 3.45
C GLU A 182 -5.13 16.32 2.07
N MET A 183 -5.44 17.04 0.99
CA MET A 183 -4.96 16.71 -0.34
C MET A 183 -3.44 16.71 -0.45
N VAL A 184 -2.78 17.75 0.06
CA VAL A 184 -1.32 17.89 0.05
C VAL A 184 -0.65 16.74 0.81
N VAL A 185 -1.14 16.42 2.01
CA VAL A 185 -0.60 15.34 2.85
C VAL A 185 -0.77 13.98 2.18
N LYS A 186 -1.92 13.72 1.56
CA LYS A 186 -2.17 12.50 0.79
C LYS A 186 -1.19 12.35 -0.37
N LYS A 187 -0.87 13.44 -1.08
CA LYS A 187 0.13 13.43 -2.15
C LYS A 187 1.54 13.22 -1.60
N LEU A 188 1.91 13.87 -0.50
CA LEU A 188 3.21 13.68 0.16
C LEU A 188 3.45 12.21 0.54
N ALA A 189 2.43 11.49 1.03
CA ALA A 189 2.54 10.07 1.37
C ALA A 189 2.79 9.14 0.15
N SER A 190 2.48 9.61 -1.07
CA SER A 190 2.55 8.81 -2.30
C SER A 190 3.93 8.79 -2.97
N ARG A 191 4.76 9.83 -2.81
CA ARG A 191 6.11 9.92 -3.42
C ARG A 191 7.21 9.47 -2.44
N ARG A 192 8.08 8.57 -2.90
CA ARG A 192 9.27 8.08 -2.16
C ARG A 192 10.41 9.10 -2.31
N PHE A 193 10.93 9.64 -1.21
CA PHE A 193 12.30 10.16 -1.18
C PHE A 193 13.22 9.04 -0.70
N ALA A 194 14.14 8.59 -1.55
CA ALA A 194 15.10 7.53 -1.26
C ALA A 194 16.45 8.06 -0.72
N ALA A 195 16.53 9.32 -0.32
CA ALA A 195 17.75 9.95 0.13
C ALA A 195 17.64 10.43 1.59
N ASN A 196 18.75 10.37 2.32
CA ASN A 196 18.88 11.00 3.63
C ASN A 196 18.60 12.52 3.51
N PRO A 197 17.97 13.15 4.51
CA PRO A 197 17.86 14.60 4.60
C PRO A 197 19.24 15.25 4.51
N VAL A 198 19.59 15.72 3.32
CA VAL A 198 20.57 16.79 3.20
C VAL A 198 19.74 18.06 3.26
N LEU A 199 19.91 18.85 4.32
CA LEU A 199 19.35 20.19 4.36
C LEU A 199 20.05 21.00 3.27
N TYR A 200 19.39 21.16 2.12
CA TYR A 200 19.92 22.02 1.07
C TYR A 200 19.82 23.49 1.49
N PRO A 201 20.83 24.32 1.19
CA PRO A 201 20.77 25.75 1.49
C PRO A 201 19.63 26.40 0.71
N VAL A 202 18.79 27.15 1.42
CA VAL A 202 17.80 28.05 0.81
C VAL A 202 18.42 29.44 0.79
N GLU A 203 18.57 30.01 -0.40
CA GLU A 203 19.01 31.39 -0.56
C GLU A 203 17.78 32.28 -0.64
N ILE A 204 17.67 33.25 0.27
CA ILE A 204 16.58 34.23 0.30
C ILE A 204 17.18 35.62 0.16
N ASP A 205 16.94 36.25 -0.97
CA ASP A 205 17.28 37.65 -1.20
C ASP A 205 16.01 38.50 -1.10
N ILE A 206 16.10 39.68 -0.48
CA ILE A 206 14.97 40.62 -0.38
C ILE A 206 15.42 41.95 -0.94
N ASP A 207 14.89 42.30 -2.10
CA ASP A 207 15.03 43.62 -2.69
C ASP A 207 13.89 44.51 -2.20
N ASN A 208 14.26 45.53 -1.41
CA ASN A 208 13.36 46.54 -0.93
C ASN A 208 13.74 47.94 -1.43
N VAL A 209 14.61 48.03 -2.44
CA VAL A 209 15.09 49.28 -3.03
C VAL A 209 14.37 49.55 -4.35
N SER A 210 14.15 48.51 -5.16
CA SER A 210 13.53 48.64 -6.48
C SER A 210 12.00 48.61 -6.40
N GLY A 211 11.33 49.44 -7.22
CA GLY A 211 9.87 49.37 -7.45
C GLY A 211 8.96 49.69 -6.25
N PRO A 212 7.63 49.58 -6.44
CA PRO A 212 6.63 49.91 -5.43
C PRO A 212 6.39 48.80 -4.39
N TYR A 213 6.93 47.59 -4.60
CA TYR A 213 6.72 46.40 -3.77
C TYR A 213 7.97 45.99 -3.01
N THR A 214 7.81 45.17 -1.96
CA THR A 214 8.92 44.41 -1.39
C THR A 214 9.04 43.11 -2.19
N ARG A 215 10.21 42.85 -2.78
CA ARG A 215 10.46 41.66 -3.61
C ARG A 215 11.32 40.66 -2.85
N MET A 216 10.88 39.41 -2.77
CA MET A 216 11.68 38.31 -2.26
C MET A 216 12.00 37.32 -3.37
N LYS A 217 13.28 36.99 -3.51
CA LYS A 217 13.75 35.92 -4.39
C LYS A 217 14.16 34.72 -3.53
N VAL A 218 13.60 33.55 -3.85
CA VAL A 218 13.86 32.28 -3.15
C VAL A 218 14.49 31.30 -4.13
N VAL A 219 15.70 30.85 -3.82
CA VAL A 219 16.39 29.81 -4.59
C VAL A 219 16.63 28.60 -3.70
N SER A 220 16.14 27.43 -4.13
CA SER A 220 16.19 26.18 -3.36
C SER A 220 16.05 24.97 -4.28
N GLU A 221 16.36 23.78 -3.77
CA GLU A 221 15.83 22.54 -4.36
C GLU A 221 14.30 22.49 -4.19
N ASP A 222 13.59 21.99 -5.19
CA ASP A 222 12.15 21.83 -5.17
C ASP A 222 11.76 20.72 -4.19
N THR A 223 10.75 20.99 -3.36
CA THR A 223 10.13 19.97 -2.51
C THR A 223 8.63 20.05 -2.68
N ILE A 224 7.96 18.91 -2.63
CA ILE A 224 6.51 18.80 -2.80
C ILE A 224 5.81 19.77 -1.84
N ALA A 225 4.88 20.56 -2.37
CA ALA A 225 4.11 21.57 -1.64
C ALA A 225 4.95 22.67 -0.96
N PHE A 226 6.18 22.90 -1.41
CA PHE A 226 6.99 24.01 -0.89
C PHE A 226 6.31 25.35 -1.13
N LEU A 227 5.86 25.63 -2.36
CA LEU A 227 5.19 26.89 -2.68
C LEU A 227 3.93 27.10 -1.83
N TYR A 228 3.16 26.04 -1.59
CA TYR A 228 2.00 26.06 -0.70
C TYR A 228 2.37 26.51 0.72
N THR A 229 3.38 25.86 1.31
CA THR A 229 3.80 26.11 2.69
C THR A 229 4.53 27.44 2.84
N LEU A 230 5.32 27.84 1.85
CA LEU A 230 5.96 29.15 1.75
C LEU A 230 4.92 30.28 1.77
N THR A 231 3.95 30.22 0.87
CA THR A 231 2.92 31.26 0.74
C THR A 231 1.96 31.28 1.92
N ALA A 232 1.70 30.12 2.56
CA ALA A 232 0.99 30.05 3.83
C ALA A 232 1.75 30.79 4.94
N ALA A 233 3.07 30.58 5.04
CA ALA A 233 3.94 31.26 6.00
C ALA A 233 3.95 32.79 5.80
N LEU A 234 3.96 33.26 4.55
CA LEU A 234 3.84 34.68 4.24
C LEU A 234 2.48 35.24 4.66
N SER A 235 1.39 34.53 4.39
CA SER A 235 0.06 34.98 4.78
C SER A 235 -0.12 35.11 6.30
N PHE A 236 0.60 34.33 7.13
CA PHE A 236 0.57 34.48 8.60
C PHE A 236 1.20 35.79 9.08
N ASN A 237 2.14 36.36 8.32
CA ASN A 237 2.72 37.67 8.57
C ASN A 237 1.80 38.82 8.12
N LYS A 238 0.54 38.51 7.76
CA LYS A 238 -0.46 39.44 7.22
C LYS A 238 0.06 40.18 5.96
N ILE A 239 0.75 39.43 5.12
CA ILE A 239 1.31 39.91 3.86
C ILE A 239 0.32 39.62 2.73
N SER A 240 0.12 40.61 1.85
CA SER A 240 -0.63 40.45 0.61
C SER A 240 0.34 40.23 -0.54
N ILE A 241 0.17 39.14 -1.28
CA ILE A 241 0.97 38.82 -2.47
C ILE A 241 0.36 39.57 -3.65
N GLU A 242 1.20 40.30 -4.38
CA GLU A 242 0.77 41.13 -5.51
C GLU A 242 1.14 40.48 -6.84
N GLN A 243 2.37 39.96 -6.94
CA GLN A 243 2.84 39.22 -8.10
C GLN A 243 3.74 38.05 -7.68
N VAL A 244 3.69 36.96 -8.45
CA VAL A 244 4.65 35.86 -8.32
C VAL A 244 5.16 35.43 -9.68
N LYS A 245 6.46 35.21 -9.78
CA LYS A 245 7.09 34.53 -10.91
C LYS A 245 7.71 33.24 -10.40
N ILE A 246 7.31 32.12 -10.98
CA ILE A 246 7.73 30.78 -10.58
C ILE A 246 8.60 30.21 -11.70
N ARG A 247 9.74 29.61 -11.33
CA ARG A 247 10.59 28.92 -12.29
C ARG A 247 11.24 27.71 -11.65
N THR A 248 11.03 26.55 -12.25
CA THR A 248 11.63 25.29 -11.81
C THR A 248 12.46 24.70 -12.95
N THR A 249 13.77 24.56 -12.76
CA THR A 249 14.69 23.98 -13.76
C THR A 249 15.49 22.85 -13.09
N ASP A 250 15.43 21.64 -13.65
CA ASP A 250 16.13 20.44 -13.14
C ASP A 250 15.91 20.17 -11.64
N GLY A 251 14.70 20.44 -11.14
CA GLY A 251 14.36 20.26 -9.72
C GLY A 251 14.87 21.36 -8.79
N ARG A 252 15.39 22.48 -9.33
CA ARG A 252 15.74 23.69 -8.58
C ARG A 252 14.71 24.79 -8.86
N ILE A 253 14.19 25.41 -7.80
CA ILE A 253 13.26 26.54 -7.88
C ILE A 253 14.01 27.87 -7.80
N GLU A 254 13.50 28.85 -8.54
CA GLU A 254 13.90 30.26 -8.52
C GLU A 254 12.63 31.13 -8.57
N ASP A 255 12.00 31.31 -7.41
CA ASP A 255 10.73 32.02 -7.30
C ASP A 255 10.95 33.47 -6.88
N GLU A 256 10.25 34.40 -7.53
CA GLU A 256 10.23 35.83 -7.18
C GLU A 256 8.81 36.21 -6.72
N ILE A 257 8.68 36.70 -5.49
CA ILE A 257 7.40 37.04 -4.86
C ILE A 257 7.41 38.53 -4.52
N ASP A 258 6.52 39.30 -5.13
CA ASP A 258 6.28 40.71 -4.82
C ASP A 258 5.10 40.84 -3.86
N PHE A 259 5.26 41.57 -2.77
CA PHE A 259 4.25 41.67 -1.71
C PHE A 259 4.24 42.99 -0.95
N VAL A 260 3.15 43.20 -0.20
CA VAL A 260 2.86 44.40 0.60
C VAL A 260 2.24 44.07 1.97
N ASP A 261 2.23 45.04 2.90
CA ASP A 261 1.54 44.93 4.18
C ASP A 261 -0.01 44.97 4.03
N VAL A 262 -0.74 44.72 5.11
CA VAL A 262 -2.23 44.82 5.14
C VAL A 262 -2.80 46.19 4.77
N ARG A 263 -1.95 47.22 4.70
CA ARG A 263 -2.33 48.59 4.31
C ARG A 263 -1.87 48.90 2.88
N ASN A 264 -1.48 47.89 2.10
CA ASN A 264 -0.96 47.99 0.74
C ASN A 264 0.31 48.84 0.62
N ARG A 265 1.19 48.78 1.62
CA ARG A 265 2.47 49.51 1.63
C ARG A 265 3.64 48.53 1.58
N LYS A 266 4.73 49.01 0.97
CA LYS A 266 6.04 48.36 1.00
C LYS A 266 6.51 48.11 2.44
N ILE A 267 7.07 46.94 2.72
CA ILE A 267 7.55 46.55 4.04
C ILE A 267 9.00 46.98 4.20
N GLU A 268 9.24 48.02 4.99
CA GLU A 268 10.58 48.62 5.16
C GLU A 268 11.25 48.29 6.50
N ASP A 269 10.51 47.76 7.47
CA ASP A 269 11.07 47.41 8.79
C ASP A 269 12.01 46.19 8.68
N PRO A 270 13.32 46.35 8.97
CA PRO A 270 14.28 45.26 8.88
C PRO A 270 13.94 44.07 9.79
N ASN A 271 13.32 44.31 10.95
CA ASN A 271 12.97 43.21 11.86
C ASN A 271 11.84 42.36 11.28
N ILE A 272 10.89 42.96 10.58
CA ILE A 272 9.79 42.24 9.91
C ILE A 272 10.35 41.43 8.74
N LEU A 273 11.27 42.00 7.97
CA LEU A 273 11.94 41.29 6.86
C LEU A 273 12.76 40.08 7.35
N ASP A 274 13.47 40.21 8.47
CA ASP A 274 14.21 39.09 9.08
C ASP A 274 13.27 38.02 9.65
N GLN A 275 12.12 38.40 10.23
CA GLN A 275 11.09 37.45 10.66
C GLN A 275 10.51 36.66 9.48
N ILE A 276 10.25 37.33 8.35
CA ILE A 276 9.79 36.69 7.12
C ILE A 276 10.83 35.67 6.63
N ARG A 277 12.10 36.05 6.51
CA ARG A 277 13.20 35.14 6.13
C ARG A 277 13.26 33.91 7.03
N LEU A 278 13.20 34.12 8.34
CA LEU A 278 13.25 33.01 9.31
C LEU A 278 12.05 32.08 9.17
N SER A 279 10.84 32.62 9.01
CA SER A 279 9.62 31.83 8.84
C SER A 279 9.71 30.93 7.60
N VAL A 280 10.24 31.45 6.49
CA VAL A 280 10.45 30.67 5.26
C VAL A 280 11.46 29.54 5.46
N LEU A 281 12.60 29.83 6.07
CA LEU A 281 13.64 28.83 6.34
C LEU A 281 13.12 27.69 7.22
N LEU A 282 12.45 28.03 8.33
CA LEU A 282 11.91 27.04 9.27
C LEU A 282 10.81 26.18 8.64
N THR A 283 9.96 26.78 7.81
CA THR A 283 8.88 26.07 7.12
C THR A 283 9.45 25.08 6.11
N LYS A 284 10.46 25.49 5.31
CA LYS A 284 11.16 24.57 4.40
C LYS A 284 11.73 23.37 5.16
N GLN A 285 12.50 23.63 6.22
CA GLN A 285 13.17 22.56 6.95
C GLN A 285 12.17 21.63 7.65
N PHE A 286 11.08 22.15 8.21
CA PHE A 286 10.05 21.35 8.86
C PHE A 286 9.28 20.45 7.89
N THR A 287 8.96 20.94 6.69
CA THR A 287 8.24 20.14 5.68
C THR A 287 8.97 18.87 5.28
N TYR A 288 10.31 18.86 5.37
CA TYR A 288 11.10 17.66 5.15
C TYR A 288 10.77 16.54 6.15
N PHE A 289 10.47 16.89 7.40
CA PHE A 289 10.26 15.91 8.48
C PHE A 289 8.80 15.52 8.70
N LEU A 290 7.85 16.08 7.94
CA LEU A 290 6.43 15.75 8.05
C LEU A 290 6.12 14.27 7.85
N GLU A 291 6.91 13.57 7.03
CA GLU A 291 6.74 12.11 6.85
C GLU A 291 6.96 11.30 8.14
N LYS A 292 7.74 11.84 9.10
CA LYS A 292 7.99 11.19 10.39
C LYS A 292 6.87 11.47 11.40
N ALA A 293 5.98 12.41 11.12
CA ALA A 293 4.86 12.72 11.98
C ALA A 293 3.79 11.62 11.89
N PRO A 294 3.24 11.14 13.03
CA PRO A 294 2.11 10.20 13.00
C PRO A 294 0.92 10.77 12.22
N ASP A 295 0.64 12.06 12.40
CA ASP A 295 -0.32 12.86 11.66
C ASP A 295 0.39 14.11 11.12
N ALA A 296 0.72 14.08 9.83
CA ALA A 296 1.44 15.15 9.14
C ALA A 296 0.59 16.42 8.99
N HIS A 297 -0.72 16.27 8.81
CA HIS A 297 -1.65 17.39 8.71
C HIS A 297 -1.65 18.19 10.01
N THR A 298 -1.88 17.49 11.11
CA THR A 298 -1.91 18.10 12.44
C THR A 298 -0.54 18.67 12.83
N ALA A 299 0.55 18.00 12.46
CA ALA A 299 1.91 18.50 12.70
C ALA A 299 2.18 19.82 11.97
N LEU A 300 1.81 19.92 10.68
CA LEU A 300 1.99 21.13 9.88
C LEU A 300 1.17 22.31 10.42
N SER A 301 -0.10 22.08 10.74
CA SER A 301 -0.98 23.11 11.30
C SER A 301 -0.46 23.66 12.63
N ARG A 302 -0.04 22.78 13.55
CA ARG A 302 0.49 23.18 14.87
C ARG A 302 1.85 23.83 14.79
N PHE A 303 2.69 23.41 13.85
CA PHE A 303 3.98 24.07 13.61
C PHE A 303 3.78 25.52 13.17
N GLY A 304 2.79 25.78 12.30
CA GLY A 304 2.41 27.14 11.92
C GLY A 304 2.09 28.03 13.13
N HIS A 305 1.26 27.54 14.07
CA HIS A 305 0.97 28.26 15.32
C HIS A 305 2.21 28.45 16.21
N LEU A 306 3.08 27.44 16.31
CA LEU A 306 4.32 27.53 17.09
C LEU A 306 5.23 28.63 16.53
N VAL A 307 5.38 28.70 15.21
CA VAL A 307 6.16 29.75 14.53
C VAL A 307 5.53 31.13 14.77
N GLU A 308 4.20 31.25 14.71
CA GLU A 308 3.48 32.49 15.02
C GLU A 308 3.81 33.01 16.44
N ASP A 309 3.74 32.14 17.44
CA ASP A 309 3.98 32.51 18.84
C ASP A 309 5.46 32.82 19.12
N VAL A 310 6.39 32.04 18.55
CA VAL A 310 7.84 32.26 18.70
C VAL A 310 8.28 33.59 18.07
N LEU A 311 7.71 33.97 16.91
CA LEU A 311 8.04 35.22 16.22
C LEU A 311 7.51 36.47 16.95
N ARG A 312 6.52 36.34 17.83
CA ARG A 312 6.00 37.43 18.67
C ARG A 312 6.88 37.74 19.88
N LEU A 313 7.79 36.84 20.28
CA LEU A 313 8.67 37.05 21.42
C LEU A 313 9.86 37.97 21.08
N PRO A 314 10.24 38.91 21.97
CA PRO A 314 11.37 39.81 21.73
C PRO A 314 12.71 39.06 21.77
N LYS A 315 13.47 39.14 20.66
CA LYS A 315 14.89 38.76 20.43
C LYS A 315 15.56 37.95 21.57
N GLU A 316 15.41 36.62 21.57
CA GLU A 316 16.42 35.72 22.11
C GLU A 316 16.94 34.79 21.01
N GLY A 317 18.19 34.97 20.57
CA GLY A 317 18.83 34.16 19.52
C GLY A 317 18.94 32.64 19.79
N LYS A 318 18.48 32.16 20.95
CA LYS A 318 18.46 30.74 21.33
C LYS A 318 17.45 29.90 20.52
N TRP A 319 16.36 30.50 20.06
CA TRP A 319 15.32 29.81 19.28
C TRP A 319 15.83 29.43 17.89
N LEU A 320 16.59 30.33 17.27
CA LEU A 320 17.24 30.12 15.98
C LEU A 320 18.26 28.98 16.00
N GLU A 321 19.11 28.92 17.04
CA GLU A 321 20.12 27.86 17.17
C GLU A 321 19.49 26.46 17.29
N LEU A 322 18.37 26.34 18.02
CA LEU A 322 17.67 25.07 18.22
C LEU A 322 16.85 24.64 17.01
N LEU A 323 16.13 25.57 16.38
CA LEU A 323 15.30 25.27 15.22
C LEU A 323 16.11 25.10 13.93
N SER A 324 17.39 25.47 13.93
CA SER A 324 18.34 25.14 12.86
C SER A 324 18.87 23.70 12.95
N ASN A 325 18.55 22.95 14.02
CA ASN A 325 18.97 21.56 14.18
C ASN A 325 17.94 20.60 13.54
N PRO A 326 18.30 19.83 12.50
CA PRO A 326 17.38 18.90 11.84
C PRO A 326 16.79 17.82 12.77
N GLU A 327 17.52 17.32 13.77
CA GLU A 327 16.97 16.34 14.71
C GLU A 327 15.90 16.97 15.62
N THR A 328 16.06 18.25 16.00
CA THR A 328 15.04 18.98 16.76
C THR A 328 13.76 19.20 15.95
N LEU A 329 13.88 19.52 14.66
CA LEU A 329 12.71 19.66 13.77
C LEU A 329 12.00 18.32 13.54
N LYS A 330 12.75 17.23 13.44
CA LYS A 330 12.21 15.87 13.37
C LYS A 330 11.45 15.47 14.63
N ASP A 331 12.01 15.74 15.81
CA ASP A 331 11.35 15.48 17.09
C ASP A 331 10.10 16.36 17.25
N LEU A 332 10.16 17.63 16.83
CA LEU A 332 9.00 18.51 16.77
C LEU A 332 7.91 17.97 15.83
N ALA A 333 8.25 17.48 14.64
CA ALA A 333 7.28 16.91 13.71
C ALA A 333 6.54 15.72 14.33
N ARG A 334 7.28 14.82 14.99
CA ARG A 334 6.71 13.69 15.75
C ARG A 334 5.78 14.17 16.86
N LEU A 335 6.27 15.07 17.70
CA LEU A 335 5.54 15.60 18.86
C LEU A 335 4.25 16.31 18.46
N LEU A 336 4.33 17.23 17.49
CA LEU A 336 3.20 18.02 17.01
C LEU A 336 2.13 17.13 16.35
N GLY A 337 2.53 16.05 15.67
CA GLY A 337 1.62 15.06 15.10
C GLY A 337 1.17 13.94 16.06
N ALA A 338 1.74 13.85 17.27
CA ALA A 338 1.53 12.71 18.17
C ALA A 338 0.33 12.83 19.12
N SER A 339 -0.04 14.01 19.61
CA SER A 339 -1.14 14.11 20.58
C SER A 339 -1.76 15.50 20.62
N THR A 340 -3.07 15.56 20.43
CA THR A 340 -3.87 16.78 20.64
C THR A 340 -3.86 17.23 22.09
N TYR A 341 -3.79 16.29 23.03
CA TYR A 341 -3.67 16.61 24.44
C TYR A 341 -2.36 17.32 24.76
N LEU A 342 -1.22 16.79 24.30
CA LEU A 342 0.07 17.43 24.56
C LEU A 342 0.11 18.83 23.95
N TRP A 343 -0.52 19.00 22.79
CA TRP A 343 -0.66 20.30 22.18
C TRP A 343 -1.47 21.28 23.05
N GLU A 344 -2.73 20.97 23.38
CA GLU A 344 -3.62 21.91 24.06
C GLU A 344 -3.22 22.16 25.53
N ASP A 345 -2.84 21.13 26.28
CA ASP A 345 -2.69 21.21 27.74
C ASP A 345 -1.25 21.54 28.19
N PHE A 346 -0.25 21.40 27.31
CA PHE A 346 1.17 21.59 27.66
C PHE A 346 1.94 22.47 26.66
N ILE A 347 1.95 22.13 25.38
CA ILE A 347 2.80 22.82 24.38
C ILE A 347 2.29 24.24 24.12
N ARG A 348 0.99 24.39 23.86
CA ARG A 348 0.36 25.70 23.58
C ARG A 348 0.45 26.67 24.76
N LEU A 349 0.42 26.15 25.99
CA LEU A 349 0.41 26.96 27.21
C LEU A 349 1.82 27.23 27.78
N GLN A 350 2.86 26.50 27.33
CA GLN A 350 4.21 26.55 27.92
C GLN A 350 5.34 26.41 26.87
N TYR A 351 5.17 27.00 25.67
CA TYR A 351 6.15 26.90 24.59
C TYR A 351 7.55 27.41 24.99
N GLU A 352 7.65 28.41 25.85
CA GLU A 352 8.90 28.97 26.41
C GLU A 352 9.77 27.90 27.12
N THR A 353 9.14 26.88 27.71
CA THR A 353 9.84 25.78 28.41
C THR A 353 10.06 24.53 27.57
N LEU A 354 9.35 24.37 26.44
CA LEU A 354 9.39 23.15 25.63
C LEU A 354 10.76 22.92 24.98
N LEU A 355 11.32 23.93 24.29
CA LEU A 355 12.58 23.74 23.56
C LEU A 355 13.81 23.54 24.47
N PRO A 356 13.96 24.26 25.61
CA PRO A 356 15.00 23.93 26.58
C PRO A 356 14.89 22.50 27.12
N MET A 357 13.68 21.96 27.23
CA MET A 357 13.44 20.58 27.67
C MET A 357 13.85 19.53 26.65
N LEU A 358 13.90 19.83 25.35
CA LEU A 358 14.35 18.90 24.30
C LEU A 358 15.89 18.80 24.20
N LYS A 359 16.64 19.71 24.83
CA LYS A 359 18.11 19.75 24.80
C LYS A 359 18.81 18.46 25.27
N PRO A 360 18.36 17.72 26.30
CA PRO A 360 18.99 16.46 26.72
C PRO A 360 18.88 15.38 25.65
N GLN A 361 17.76 15.34 24.92
CA GLN A 361 17.54 14.37 23.84
C GLN A 361 18.46 14.61 22.64
N MET A 362 18.80 15.87 22.36
CA MET A 362 19.84 16.24 21.39
C MET A 362 21.24 15.69 21.75
N LYS A 363 21.44 15.27 23.00
CA LYS A 363 22.68 14.62 23.49
C LYS A 363 22.52 13.10 23.69
N GLY A 364 21.40 12.51 23.26
CA GLY A 364 21.10 11.10 23.42
C GLY A 364 20.73 10.68 24.85
N HIS A 365 20.24 11.61 25.68
CA HIS A 365 19.79 11.34 27.04
C HIS A 365 18.26 11.39 27.16
N SER A 366 17.71 10.49 28.00
CA SER A 366 16.29 10.49 28.39
C SER A 366 15.92 11.80 29.10
N LEU A 367 14.74 12.33 28.80
CA LEU A 367 14.20 13.58 29.35
C LEU A 367 13.69 13.38 30.77
N SER A 368 13.07 12.23 31.05
CA SER A 368 12.59 11.90 32.38
C SER A 368 13.72 11.46 33.31
N HIS A 369 13.55 11.74 34.60
CA HIS A 369 14.53 11.35 35.60
C HIS A 369 14.40 9.87 35.97
N PRO A 370 15.49 9.20 36.41
CA PRO A 370 15.43 7.82 36.85
C PRO A 370 14.41 7.62 37.98
N SER A 371 13.52 6.64 37.84
CA SER A 371 12.38 6.41 38.75
C SER A 371 12.77 6.29 40.22
N LYS A 372 13.96 5.73 40.50
CA LYS A 372 14.50 5.58 41.87
C LYS A 372 14.74 6.92 42.58
N THR A 373 14.91 8.01 41.83
CA THR A 373 15.20 9.35 42.38
C THR A 373 13.93 10.15 42.69
N LEU A 374 12.77 9.74 42.15
CA LEU A 374 11.50 10.47 42.29
C LEU A 374 11.10 10.74 43.75
N PRO A 375 11.18 9.78 44.69
CA PRO A 375 10.80 10.04 46.09
C PRO A 375 11.68 11.11 46.75
N HIS A 376 12.98 11.08 46.50
CA HIS A 376 13.93 12.04 47.06
C HIS A 376 13.71 13.44 46.47
N ARG A 377 13.56 13.54 45.14
CA ARG A 377 13.28 14.81 44.44
C ARG A 377 11.97 15.44 44.89
N LEU A 378 10.92 14.65 45.05
CA LEU A 378 9.63 15.13 45.56
C LEU A 378 9.77 15.62 47.01
N SER A 379 10.54 14.90 47.84
CA SER A 379 10.82 15.32 49.22
C SER A 379 11.57 16.66 49.27
N GLU A 380 12.60 16.84 48.44
CA GLU A 380 13.34 18.10 48.36
C GLU A 380 12.45 19.23 47.81
N ALA A 381 11.60 18.95 46.82
CA ALA A 381 10.65 19.93 46.27
C ALA A 381 9.63 20.43 47.30
N LEU A 382 9.29 19.62 48.30
CA LEU A 382 8.34 19.95 49.38
C LEU A 382 9.01 20.51 50.65
N LYS A 383 10.33 20.48 50.71
CA LYS A 383 11.12 20.86 51.89
C LYS A 383 10.94 22.33 52.24
N GLY A 384 10.75 22.63 53.52
CA GLY A 384 10.60 23.99 54.04
C GLY A 384 9.23 24.65 53.77
N ILE A 385 8.30 23.96 53.12
CA ILE A 385 6.93 24.46 52.89
C ILE A 385 6.03 23.96 54.02
N SER A 386 5.55 24.86 54.88
CA SER A 386 4.67 24.53 56.01
C SER A 386 3.17 24.71 55.71
N ASP A 387 2.84 25.56 54.73
CA ASP A 387 1.46 25.83 54.32
C ASP A 387 0.89 24.70 53.44
N VAL A 388 -0.27 24.16 53.84
CA VAL A 388 -0.95 23.05 53.16
C VAL A 388 -1.33 23.40 51.73
N GLY A 389 -1.78 24.63 51.49
CA GLY A 389 -2.15 25.11 50.14
C GLY A 389 -0.97 25.12 49.18
N ARG A 390 0.19 25.62 49.65
CA ARG A 390 1.46 25.63 48.91
C ARG A 390 2.03 24.23 48.73
N GLN A 391 1.98 23.36 49.74
CA GLN A 391 2.38 21.96 49.62
C GLN A 391 1.58 21.25 48.53
N ARG A 392 0.25 21.42 48.52
CA ARG A 392 -0.64 20.89 47.48
C ARG A 392 -0.27 21.41 46.10
N LYS A 393 -0.07 22.73 45.94
CA LYS A 393 0.31 23.33 44.66
C LYS A 393 1.65 22.76 44.15
N GLN A 394 2.64 22.65 45.04
CA GLN A 394 3.97 22.16 44.69
C GLN A 394 3.98 20.67 44.35
N LEU A 395 3.23 19.84 45.08
CA LEU A 395 3.07 18.42 44.79
C LEU A 395 2.45 18.19 43.40
N ASN A 396 1.40 18.95 43.04
CA ASN A 396 0.78 18.83 41.73
C ASN A 396 1.66 19.39 40.60
N ALA A 397 2.39 20.48 40.85
CA ALA A 397 3.37 20.99 39.89
C ALA A 397 4.50 19.98 39.60
N PHE A 398 5.00 19.29 40.64
CA PHE A 398 5.98 18.22 40.47
C PHE A 398 5.39 17.04 39.69
N LYS A 399 4.20 16.56 40.09
CA LYS A 399 3.47 15.48 39.42
C LYS A 399 3.31 15.76 37.93
N ASP A 400 2.76 16.93 37.58
CA ASP A 400 2.44 17.27 36.19
C ASP A 400 3.70 17.41 35.34
N ARG A 401 4.79 17.94 35.92
CA ARG A 401 6.08 18.04 35.24
C ARG A 401 6.70 16.67 34.95
N GLU A 402 6.79 15.79 35.96
CA GLU A 402 7.39 14.47 35.77
C GLU A 402 6.52 13.58 34.87
N LEU A 403 5.19 13.67 34.97
CA LEU A 403 4.26 12.98 34.08
C LEU A 403 4.51 13.39 32.61
N PHE A 404 4.63 14.70 32.36
CA PHE A 404 4.93 15.24 31.03
C PHE A 404 6.28 14.73 30.48
N LEU A 405 7.34 14.72 31.29
CA LEU A 405 8.65 14.22 30.86
C LEU A 405 8.63 12.73 30.51
N ILE A 406 7.90 11.92 31.28
CA ILE A 406 7.75 10.48 31.01
C ILE A 406 6.97 10.25 29.71
N ASP A 407 5.92 11.04 29.46
CA ASP A 407 5.14 10.97 28.22
C ASP A 407 5.97 11.39 27.00
N LEU A 408 6.79 12.44 27.12
CA LEU A 408 7.68 12.88 26.04
C LEU A 408 8.70 11.82 25.65
N ASP A 409 9.35 11.19 26.62
CA ASP A 409 10.28 10.09 26.36
C ASP A 409 9.62 8.98 25.56
N TYR A 410 8.41 8.56 25.95
CA TYR A 410 7.71 7.48 25.26
C TYR A 410 7.30 7.83 23.81
N ILE A 411 7.10 9.11 23.50
CA ILE A 411 6.73 9.57 22.16
C ILE A 411 7.94 9.72 21.26
N LEU A 412 9.04 10.24 21.81
CA LEU A 412 10.21 10.61 21.02
C LEU A 412 11.22 9.47 20.91
N GLU A 413 11.32 8.59 21.92
CA GLU A 413 12.16 7.40 21.89
C GLU A 413 11.46 6.25 21.14
N THR A 414 11.79 6.08 19.85
CA THR A 414 11.22 5.04 18.97
C THR A 414 11.45 3.58 19.40
N GLY A 415 12.19 3.34 20.49
CA GLY A 415 12.48 2.00 21.03
C GLY A 415 12.05 1.77 22.48
N MET A 416 11.39 2.74 23.14
CA MET A 416 10.98 2.55 24.53
C MET A 416 9.91 1.46 24.64
N ASP A 417 10.19 0.41 25.42
CA ASP A 417 9.20 -0.61 25.71
C ASP A 417 8.08 -0.07 26.63
N PHE A 418 6.84 -0.48 26.38
CA PHE A 418 5.68 -0.08 27.18
C PHE A 418 5.85 -0.45 28.65
N ARG A 419 6.53 -1.56 28.96
CA ARG A 419 6.82 -1.97 30.33
C ARG A 419 7.65 -0.92 31.07
N ALA A 420 8.71 -0.40 30.43
CA ALA A 420 9.58 0.61 31.02
C ALA A 420 8.82 1.93 31.25
N PHE A 421 8.01 2.35 30.28
CA PHE A 421 7.11 3.50 30.40
C PHE A 421 6.13 3.35 31.58
N SER A 422 5.46 2.19 31.65
CA SER A 422 4.49 1.88 32.69
C SER A 422 5.12 1.83 34.09
N GLU A 423 6.33 1.27 34.21
CA GLU A 423 7.06 1.26 35.47
C GLU A 423 7.37 2.70 35.94
N LYS A 424 7.86 3.58 35.05
CA LYS A 424 8.10 4.99 35.38
C LYS A 424 6.83 5.68 35.90
N LEU A 425 5.70 5.50 35.22
CA LEU A 425 4.41 6.06 35.64
C LEU A 425 3.92 5.49 36.98
N THR A 426 4.02 4.18 37.18
CA THR A 426 3.66 3.53 38.45
C THR A 426 4.53 4.06 39.60
N ARG A 427 5.83 4.22 39.40
CA ARG A 427 6.72 4.77 40.45
C ARG A 427 6.41 6.24 40.77
N LEU A 428 6.03 7.04 39.78
CA LEU A 428 5.55 8.40 39.99
C LEU A 428 4.25 8.40 40.81
N ALA A 429 3.28 7.57 40.44
CA ALA A 429 2.02 7.40 41.18
C ALA A 429 2.26 7.00 42.64
N GLU A 430 3.08 5.98 42.88
CA GLU A 430 3.47 5.56 44.23
C GLU A 430 4.10 6.70 45.03
N SER A 431 5.05 7.43 44.43
CA SER A 431 5.75 8.54 45.10
C SER A 431 4.80 9.67 45.50
N VAL A 432 3.89 10.05 44.59
CA VAL A 432 2.92 11.13 44.82
C VAL A 432 1.87 10.73 45.86
N VAL A 433 1.32 9.51 45.76
CA VAL A 433 0.34 8.98 46.74
C VAL A 433 0.96 8.88 48.13
N ASN A 434 2.18 8.35 48.25
CA ASN A 434 2.87 8.27 49.54
C ASN A 434 3.22 9.64 50.13
N ALA A 435 3.57 10.62 49.30
CA ALA A 435 3.80 11.99 49.76
C ALA A 435 2.51 12.64 50.26
N ALA A 436 1.42 12.54 49.48
CA ALA A 436 0.11 13.07 49.87
C ALA A 436 -0.42 12.41 51.16
N ALA A 437 -0.22 11.09 51.30
CA ALA A 437 -0.54 10.35 52.52
C ALA A 437 0.26 10.87 53.71
N ARG A 438 1.59 10.96 53.63
CA ARG A 438 2.41 11.46 54.75
C ARG A 438 2.03 12.89 55.18
N LEU A 439 1.78 13.77 54.21
CA LEU A 439 1.37 15.16 54.49
C LEU A 439 0.00 15.21 55.16
N THR A 440 -0.98 14.47 54.64
CA THR A 440 -2.34 14.43 55.19
C THR A 440 -2.37 13.82 56.58
N TYR A 441 -1.67 12.69 56.80
CA TYR A 441 -1.56 12.05 58.10
C TYR A 441 -0.94 12.99 59.13
N GLY A 442 0.18 13.63 58.79
CA GLY A 442 0.84 14.60 59.67
C GLY A 442 -0.05 15.80 60.02
N HIS A 443 -0.87 16.28 59.09
CA HIS A 443 -1.82 17.35 59.35
C HIS A 443 -2.94 16.91 60.31
N LEU A 444 -3.50 15.72 60.11
CA LEU A 444 -4.57 15.19 60.96
C LEU A 444 -4.05 14.85 62.37
N VAL A 445 -2.86 14.26 62.49
CA VAL A 445 -2.24 13.96 63.79
C VAL A 445 -1.99 15.22 64.61
N ARG A 446 -1.50 16.30 63.99
CA ARG A 446 -1.31 17.59 64.68
C ARG A 446 -2.61 18.17 65.25
N ARG A 447 -3.76 17.80 64.69
CA ARG A 447 -5.06 18.33 65.09
C ARG A 447 -5.82 17.41 66.04
N PHE A 448 -5.82 16.11 65.78
CA PHE A 448 -6.66 15.14 66.48
C PHE A 448 -5.87 14.15 67.34
N GLY A 449 -4.53 14.19 67.30
CA GLY A 449 -3.65 13.21 67.94
C GLY A 449 -3.40 11.97 67.07
N VAL A 450 -2.54 11.08 67.56
CA VAL A 450 -2.17 9.83 66.92
C VAL A 450 -3.31 8.82 67.11
N PRO A 451 -3.81 8.17 66.04
CA PRO A 451 -4.75 7.06 66.13
C PRO A 451 -4.19 5.93 67.00
N ARG A 452 -4.93 5.52 68.03
CA ARG A 452 -4.59 4.37 68.88
C ARG A 452 -5.61 3.25 68.71
N THR A 453 -5.16 2.01 68.88
CA THR A 453 -6.04 0.86 69.03
C THR A 453 -6.71 0.90 70.40
N VAL A 454 -7.73 0.07 70.62
CA VAL A 454 -8.35 -0.11 71.95
C VAL A 454 -7.31 -0.46 73.03
N GLY A 455 -6.23 -1.14 72.65
CA GLY A 455 -5.10 -1.48 73.54
C GLY A 455 -4.04 -0.39 73.71
N GLY A 456 -4.26 0.83 73.18
CA GLY A 456 -3.33 1.95 73.32
C GLY A 456 -2.08 1.90 72.42
N ILE A 457 -2.02 0.95 71.48
CA ILE A 457 -0.93 0.85 70.50
C ILE A 457 -1.24 1.79 69.32
N GLU A 458 -0.24 2.34 68.64
CA GLU A 458 -0.48 3.12 67.42
C GLU A 458 -1.20 2.29 66.36
N THR A 459 -2.27 2.85 65.77
CA THR A 459 -2.98 2.23 64.67
C THR A 459 -2.22 2.48 63.37
N GLU A 460 -1.70 1.41 62.78
CA GLU A 460 -0.98 1.45 61.52
C GLU A 460 -1.94 1.49 60.33
N TYR A 461 -1.49 2.02 59.19
CA TYR A 461 -2.23 1.99 57.94
C TYR A 461 -1.39 1.48 56.78
N ALA A 462 -2.02 0.87 55.79
CA ALA A 462 -1.43 0.42 54.54
C ALA A 462 -2.22 0.97 53.35
N ILE A 463 -1.50 1.30 52.29
CA ILE A 463 -2.06 1.72 51.00
C ILE A 463 -1.80 0.60 50.01
N MET A 464 -2.87 0.02 49.51
CA MET A 464 -2.82 -1.09 48.57
C MET A 464 -3.15 -0.59 47.17
N GLY A 465 -2.31 -0.94 46.19
CA GLY A 465 -2.58 -0.72 44.78
C GLY A 465 -3.35 -1.90 44.19
N LEU A 466 -4.38 -1.60 43.42
CA LEU A 466 -5.20 -2.57 42.67
C LEU A 466 -5.06 -2.29 41.17
N GLY A 467 -5.76 -3.06 40.34
CA GLY A 467 -5.90 -2.77 38.91
C GLY A 467 -4.56 -2.57 38.20
N LYS A 468 -4.42 -1.43 37.49
CA LYS A 468 -3.23 -1.15 36.68
C LYS A 468 -2.04 -0.75 37.54
N VAL A 469 -2.24 0.01 38.63
CA VAL A 469 -1.13 0.40 39.52
C VAL A 469 -0.57 -0.82 40.26
N GLY A 470 -1.44 -1.71 40.71
CA GLY A 470 -1.07 -2.98 41.32
C GLY A 470 -0.30 -3.89 40.36
N GLY A 471 -0.75 -3.97 39.10
CA GLY A 471 -0.07 -4.73 38.05
C GLY A 471 1.14 -4.06 37.39
N THR A 472 1.57 -2.87 37.85
CA THR A 472 2.64 -2.06 37.22
C THR A 472 2.39 -1.86 35.71
N ALA A 473 1.14 -1.56 35.38
CA ALA A 473 0.59 -1.47 34.02
C ALA A 473 -0.10 -0.12 33.75
N LEU A 474 0.31 0.96 34.43
CA LEU A 474 -0.20 2.30 34.16
C LEU A 474 0.22 2.74 32.76
N GLY A 475 -0.76 3.08 31.93
CA GLY A 475 -0.53 3.68 30.61
C GLY A 475 -0.93 5.16 30.60
N TYR A 476 -0.88 5.74 29.41
CA TYR A 476 -1.33 7.11 29.17
C TYR A 476 -2.79 7.28 29.62
N ALA A 477 -3.13 8.39 30.29
CA ALA A 477 -4.47 8.63 30.85
C ALA A 477 -5.03 7.43 31.64
N SER A 478 -4.30 7.02 32.68
CA SER A 478 -4.75 6.00 33.63
C SER A 478 -5.19 6.58 34.98
N ASP A 479 -6.37 6.14 35.44
CA ASP A 479 -6.73 6.18 36.86
C ASP A 479 -5.81 5.30 37.70
N ILE A 480 -5.73 5.61 39.00
CA ILE A 480 -4.95 4.91 40.01
C ILE A 480 -5.93 4.23 40.98
N GLU A 481 -6.08 2.91 40.85
CA GLU A 481 -6.97 2.13 41.70
C GLU A 481 -6.33 1.82 43.07
N LEU A 482 -6.93 2.32 44.16
CA LEU A 482 -6.37 2.20 45.51
C LEU A 482 -7.37 1.63 46.53
N LEU A 483 -6.84 0.96 47.55
CA LEU A 483 -7.55 0.54 48.75
C LEU A 483 -6.74 0.94 49.99
N PHE A 484 -7.41 1.52 50.99
CA PHE A 484 -6.79 1.95 52.24
C PHE A 484 -7.28 1.07 53.38
N VAL A 485 -6.34 0.50 54.15
CA VAL A 485 -6.65 -0.39 55.27
C VAL A 485 -5.87 0.03 56.52
N TYR A 486 -6.54 0.08 57.67
CA TYR A 486 -5.91 0.35 58.96
C TYR A 486 -5.98 -0.86 59.91
N SER A 487 -5.05 -0.95 60.86
CA SER A 487 -4.80 -2.18 61.62
C SER A 487 -5.94 -2.57 62.57
N ASP A 488 -6.52 -1.62 63.30
CA ASP A 488 -7.56 -1.88 64.31
C ASP A 488 -8.44 -0.65 64.61
N ASN A 489 -9.61 -0.92 65.18
CA ASN A 489 -10.51 0.10 65.70
C ASN A 489 -9.94 0.73 66.99
N GLY A 490 -10.43 1.91 67.34
CA GLY A 490 -9.97 2.69 68.49
C GLY A 490 -10.16 4.18 68.23
N ARG A 491 -9.42 5.03 68.94
CA ARG A 491 -9.59 6.49 68.90
C ARG A 491 -8.25 7.20 68.86
N THR A 492 -8.25 8.43 68.37
CA THR A 492 -7.05 9.29 68.45
C THR A 492 -6.78 9.77 69.87
N ASP A 493 -5.51 10.00 70.21
CA ASP A 493 -5.05 10.36 71.56
C ASP A 493 -4.90 11.88 71.82
N GLY A 494 -5.47 12.72 70.95
CA GLY A 494 -5.41 14.18 71.07
C GLY A 494 -6.62 14.79 71.82
N ASP A 495 -6.64 16.13 71.91
CA ASP A 495 -7.64 16.88 72.67
C ASP A 495 -9.07 16.76 72.11
N GLU A 496 -9.21 16.49 70.80
CA GLU A 496 -10.47 16.23 70.10
C GLU A 496 -10.48 14.79 69.52
N PRO A 497 -10.72 13.74 70.34
CA PRO A 497 -10.51 12.36 69.94
C PRO A 497 -11.56 11.87 68.93
N LEU A 498 -11.11 11.51 67.72
CA LEU A 498 -11.92 10.90 66.67
C LEU A 498 -11.89 9.38 66.75
N GLU A 499 -12.97 8.72 66.34
CA GLU A 499 -12.93 7.29 66.03
C GLU A 499 -11.96 7.03 64.87
N ASN A 500 -11.20 5.93 64.91
CA ASN A 500 -10.23 5.60 63.86
C ASN A 500 -10.90 5.53 62.48
N SER A 501 -12.13 5.01 62.40
CA SER A 501 -12.91 4.97 61.15
C SER A 501 -13.14 6.37 60.56
N GLU A 502 -13.45 7.36 61.40
CA GLU A 502 -13.63 8.74 60.99
C GLU A 502 -12.28 9.40 60.64
N PHE A 503 -11.25 9.16 61.44
CA PHE A 503 -9.90 9.67 61.17
C PHE A 503 -9.40 9.20 59.80
N PHE A 504 -9.51 7.91 59.51
CA PHE A 504 -9.04 7.34 58.24
C PHE A 504 -9.96 7.69 57.05
N ASP A 505 -11.24 7.95 57.26
CA ASP A 505 -12.11 8.50 56.21
C ASP A 505 -11.69 9.94 55.83
N ARG A 506 -11.41 10.79 56.84
CA ARG A 506 -10.84 12.14 56.63
C ARG A 506 -9.45 12.09 56.00
N PHE A 507 -8.63 11.10 56.37
CA PHE A 507 -7.31 10.86 55.78
C PHE A 507 -7.40 10.60 54.28
N VAL A 508 -8.29 9.70 53.83
CA VAL A 508 -8.46 9.42 52.41
C VAL A 508 -9.05 10.61 51.66
N LYS A 509 -10.01 11.34 52.26
CA LYS A 509 -10.54 12.60 51.69
C LYS A 509 -9.42 13.63 51.48
N GLY A 510 -8.56 13.81 52.48
CA GLY A 510 -7.43 14.73 52.39
C GLY A 510 -6.45 14.34 51.29
N ILE A 511 -6.11 13.05 51.14
CA ILE A 511 -5.26 12.57 50.03
C ILE A 511 -5.88 12.92 48.67
N ARG A 512 -7.19 12.68 48.52
CA ARG A 512 -7.94 13.00 47.29
C ARG A 512 -7.96 14.50 46.99
N GLU A 513 -8.00 15.35 48.02
CA GLU A 513 -7.92 16.80 47.86
C GLU A 513 -6.50 17.29 47.57
N PHE A 514 -5.48 16.59 48.05
CA PHE A 514 -4.07 16.88 47.78
C PHE A 514 -3.68 16.56 46.34
N ILE A 515 -4.21 15.48 45.76
CA ILE A 515 -3.88 15.05 44.39
C ILE A 515 -4.95 15.56 43.43
N GLN A 516 -4.60 16.54 42.61
CA GLN A 516 -5.50 17.14 41.62
C GLN A 516 -5.26 16.55 40.24
N ALA A 517 -6.31 15.96 39.67
CA ALA A 517 -6.34 15.53 38.28
C ALA A 517 -6.85 16.70 37.41
N LYS A 518 -6.15 17.00 36.30
CA LYS A 518 -6.59 18.05 35.37
C LYS A 518 -7.87 17.68 34.63
N ARG A 519 -8.09 16.38 34.36
CA ARG A 519 -9.25 15.79 33.68
C ARG A 519 -9.52 14.40 34.25
N GLU A 520 -10.74 13.89 34.05
CA GLU A 520 -11.06 12.50 34.38
C GLU A 520 -10.16 11.53 33.59
N GLY A 521 -9.81 10.39 34.20
CA GLY A 521 -8.93 9.39 33.58
C GLY A 521 -7.43 9.64 33.75
N ILE A 522 -6.99 10.83 34.21
CA ILE A 522 -5.56 11.18 34.28
C ILE A 522 -5.11 11.32 35.73
N PHE A 523 -4.43 10.30 36.26
CA PHE A 523 -3.88 10.33 37.63
C PHE A 523 -4.97 10.55 38.71
N ARG A 524 -6.23 10.26 38.37
CA ARG A 524 -7.36 10.32 39.30
C ARG A 524 -7.34 9.10 40.19
N LEU A 525 -7.59 9.30 41.48
CA LEU A 525 -7.72 8.20 42.44
C LEU A 525 -9.08 7.54 42.27
N ASP A 526 -9.08 6.24 41.98
CA ASP A 526 -10.27 5.41 41.91
C ASP A 526 -10.33 4.49 43.14
N LEU A 527 -11.39 4.67 43.94
CA LEU A 527 -11.61 3.96 45.20
C LEU A 527 -12.82 3.02 45.11
N ARG A 528 -13.33 2.73 43.91
CA ARG A 528 -14.57 1.94 43.74
C ARG A 528 -14.42 0.46 44.07
N LEU A 529 -13.19 -0.06 44.10
CA LEU A 529 -12.91 -1.47 44.41
C LEU A 529 -12.82 -1.75 45.93
N ARG A 530 -13.11 -0.77 46.78
CA ARG A 530 -13.15 -0.96 48.24
C ARG A 530 -14.40 -1.74 48.68
N PRO A 531 -14.40 -2.36 49.88
CA PRO A 531 -15.59 -3.02 50.41
C PRO A 531 -16.84 -2.16 50.32
N TYR A 532 -17.92 -2.72 49.78
CA TYR A 532 -19.21 -2.05 49.52
C TYR A 532 -19.16 -0.92 48.47
N GLY A 533 -18.07 -0.81 47.70
CA GLY A 533 -17.93 0.14 46.60
C GLY A 533 -18.16 1.58 47.05
N ASN A 534 -19.00 2.33 46.32
CA ASN A 534 -19.29 3.73 46.61
C ASN A 534 -20.01 3.96 47.94
N ASP A 535 -20.75 2.97 48.43
CA ASP A 535 -21.55 3.04 49.65
C ASP A 535 -20.73 2.66 50.90
N GLY A 536 -19.51 2.14 50.71
CA GLY A 536 -18.60 1.78 51.79
C GLY A 536 -17.68 2.92 52.27
N PRO A 537 -17.08 2.77 53.47
CA PRO A 537 -16.15 3.76 54.01
C PRO A 537 -14.92 3.91 53.11
N LEU A 538 -14.29 5.09 53.08
CA LEU A 538 -13.14 5.33 52.20
C LEU A 538 -11.87 4.56 52.63
N ALA A 539 -11.80 4.17 53.90
CA ALA A 539 -10.81 3.25 54.45
C ALA A 539 -11.51 2.21 55.34
N CYS A 540 -11.07 0.96 55.32
CA CYS A 540 -11.63 -0.10 56.15
C CYS A 540 -10.62 -0.63 57.18
N SER A 541 -11.10 -1.21 58.27
CA SER A 541 -10.23 -1.92 59.21
C SER A 541 -9.78 -3.26 58.63
N LEU A 542 -8.66 -3.79 59.10
CA LEU A 542 -8.15 -5.11 58.73
C LEU A 542 -9.21 -6.21 58.95
N GLU A 543 -9.97 -6.10 60.03
CA GLU A 543 -11.07 -7.01 60.35
C GLU A 543 -12.20 -6.92 59.31
N SER A 544 -12.63 -5.70 58.97
CA SER A 544 -13.67 -5.46 57.96
C SER A 544 -13.24 -5.96 56.58
N PHE A 545 -11.99 -5.70 56.19
CA PHE A 545 -11.39 -6.23 54.96
C PHE A 545 -11.46 -7.76 54.92
N SER A 546 -10.97 -8.41 55.97
CA SER A 546 -10.92 -9.88 56.06
C SER A 546 -12.32 -10.49 56.00
N ARG A 547 -13.29 -9.90 56.72
CA ARG A 547 -14.68 -10.38 56.76
C ARG A 547 -15.39 -10.18 55.43
N TYR A 548 -15.16 -9.06 54.75
CA TYR A 548 -15.86 -8.73 53.50
C TYR A 548 -15.47 -9.69 52.38
N TYR A 549 -14.15 -9.92 52.22
CA TYR A 549 -13.61 -10.73 51.14
C TYR A 549 -13.47 -12.22 51.46
N ALA A 550 -13.67 -12.64 52.72
CA ALA A 550 -13.65 -14.06 53.10
C ALA A 550 -14.60 -14.92 52.23
N LYS A 551 -14.33 -16.23 52.19
CA LYS A 551 -15.23 -17.22 51.57
C LYS A 551 -16.60 -17.17 52.28
N GLY A 552 -17.67 -16.93 51.51
CA GLY A 552 -19.02 -16.70 52.05
C GLY A 552 -19.30 -15.28 52.57
N GLY A 553 -18.32 -14.37 52.46
CA GLY A 553 -18.50 -12.95 52.73
C GLY A 553 -19.29 -12.22 51.61
N PRO A 554 -19.64 -10.95 51.81
CA PRO A 554 -20.50 -10.20 50.89
C PRO A 554 -19.86 -9.84 49.54
N ALA A 555 -18.54 -10.01 49.38
CA ALA A 555 -17.87 -9.72 48.11
C ALA A 555 -18.35 -10.64 46.97
N HIS A 556 -18.52 -10.10 45.78
CA HIS A 556 -18.76 -10.88 44.57
C HIS A 556 -17.50 -11.59 44.07
N ALA A 557 -17.64 -12.61 43.21
CA ALA A 557 -16.49 -13.32 42.65
C ALA A 557 -15.51 -12.40 41.91
N TYR A 558 -16.02 -11.42 41.15
CA TYR A 558 -15.18 -10.48 40.41
C TYR A 558 -14.41 -9.50 41.33
N GLU A 559 -14.95 -9.19 42.50
CA GLU A 559 -14.27 -8.34 43.49
C GLU A 559 -13.12 -9.10 44.15
N ARG A 560 -13.31 -10.40 44.45
CA ARG A 560 -12.23 -11.29 44.88
C ARG A 560 -11.18 -11.48 43.78
N LEU A 561 -11.60 -11.63 42.52
CA LEU A 561 -10.67 -11.72 41.39
C LEU A 561 -9.80 -10.46 41.25
N ALA A 562 -10.37 -9.27 41.47
CA ALA A 562 -9.62 -8.01 41.44
C ALA A 562 -8.49 -7.97 42.49
N LEU A 563 -8.60 -8.73 43.58
CA LEU A 563 -7.55 -8.83 44.59
C LEU A 563 -6.29 -9.55 44.09
N VAL A 564 -6.33 -10.30 42.98
CA VAL A 564 -5.11 -10.87 42.35
C VAL A 564 -4.08 -9.77 42.05
N ARG A 565 -4.53 -8.54 41.78
CA ARG A 565 -3.67 -7.38 41.53
C ARG A 565 -3.32 -6.57 42.78
N LEU A 566 -3.88 -6.92 43.94
CA LEU A 566 -3.67 -6.19 45.20
C LEU A 566 -2.22 -6.36 45.64
N ARG A 567 -1.47 -5.26 45.78
CA ARG A 567 -0.15 -5.25 46.42
C ARG A 567 0.06 -3.99 47.23
N THR A 568 0.98 -4.05 48.19
CA THR A 568 1.35 -2.91 49.01
C THR A 568 2.11 -1.89 48.16
N ILE A 569 1.67 -0.64 48.22
CA ILE A 569 2.36 0.48 47.54
C ILE A 569 2.83 1.57 48.51
N GLY A 570 2.37 1.54 49.77
CA GLY A 570 2.62 2.59 50.73
C GLY A 570 2.10 2.30 52.14
N GLY A 571 2.47 3.16 53.09
CA GLY A 571 2.12 2.99 54.51
C GLY A 571 3.08 2.05 55.27
N ASN A 572 2.57 1.36 56.29
CA ASN A 572 3.33 0.42 57.10
C ASN A 572 3.57 -0.90 56.33
N GLY A 573 4.85 -1.27 56.17
CA GLY A 573 5.23 -2.46 55.41
C GLY A 573 4.80 -3.77 56.05
N ALA A 574 4.80 -3.89 57.38
CA ALA A 574 4.40 -5.10 58.08
C ALA A 574 2.89 -5.38 57.93
N LEU A 575 2.05 -4.34 58.05
CA LEU A 575 0.62 -4.43 57.79
C LEU A 575 0.34 -4.76 56.31
N GLY A 576 1.06 -4.13 55.37
CA GLY A 576 0.96 -4.43 53.94
C GLY A 576 1.26 -5.89 53.61
N SER A 577 2.41 -6.41 54.07
CA SER A 577 2.76 -7.83 53.89
C SER A 577 1.77 -8.79 54.57
N ARG A 578 1.15 -8.37 55.68
CA ARG A 578 0.07 -9.13 56.32
C ARG A 578 -1.18 -9.18 55.43
N LEU A 579 -1.56 -8.05 54.82
CA LEU A 579 -2.70 -7.97 53.90
C LEU A 579 -2.49 -8.80 52.63
N GLU A 580 -1.29 -8.83 52.08
CA GLU A 580 -0.95 -9.69 50.93
C GLU A 580 -1.08 -11.18 51.28
N ARG A 581 -0.67 -11.60 52.49
CA ARG A 581 -0.89 -12.98 52.95
C ARG A 581 -2.37 -13.30 53.14
N ILE A 582 -3.15 -12.36 53.67
CA ILE A 582 -4.61 -12.54 53.83
C ILE A 582 -5.29 -12.61 52.47
N ARG A 583 -4.91 -11.74 51.53
CA ARG A 583 -5.32 -11.83 50.11
C ARG A 583 -5.05 -13.24 49.58
N ASP A 584 -3.85 -13.79 49.81
CA ASP A 584 -3.52 -15.13 49.30
C ASP A 584 -4.43 -16.20 49.88
N GLN A 585 -4.74 -16.12 51.17
CA GLN A 585 -5.67 -17.02 51.87
C GLN A 585 -7.14 -16.86 51.42
N ILE A 586 -7.48 -15.73 50.81
CA ILE A 586 -8.83 -15.47 50.28
C ILE A 586 -8.93 -15.92 48.82
N VAL A 587 -7.93 -15.59 48.01
CA VAL A 587 -7.97 -15.67 46.56
C VAL A 587 -7.48 -17.02 46.05
N TYR A 588 -6.46 -17.61 46.67
CA TYR A 588 -5.83 -18.86 46.20
C TYR A 588 -6.26 -20.05 47.05
N VAL A 589 -7.58 -20.19 47.20
CA VAL A 589 -8.25 -21.31 47.85
C VAL A 589 -9.32 -21.85 46.90
N SER A 590 -9.43 -23.16 46.82
CA SER A 590 -10.43 -23.87 46.02
C SER A 590 -11.85 -23.31 46.23
N ASP A 591 -12.54 -23.07 45.12
CA ASP A 591 -13.90 -22.49 45.05
C ASP A 591 -14.05 -21.11 45.71
N SER A 592 -12.97 -20.32 45.84
CA SER A 592 -13.04 -18.94 46.34
C SER A 592 -13.64 -17.96 45.33
N VAL A 593 -13.42 -18.19 44.03
CA VAL A 593 -13.94 -17.36 42.93
C VAL A 593 -14.77 -18.24 42.00
N ASP A 594 -16.06 -17.92 41.85
CA ASP A 594 -16.92 -18.57 40.87
C ASP A 594 -16.56 -18.06 39.46
N VAL A 595 -15.88 -18.92 38.69
CA VAL A 595 -15.46 -18.65 37.31
C VAL A 595 -16.66 -18.36 36.40
N GLN A 596 -17.79 -19.05 36.61
CA GLN A 596 -18.99 -18.86 35.78
C GLN A 596 -19.64 -17.50 36.05
N GLU A 597 -19.61 -17.01 37.29
CA GLU A 597 -20.04 -15.64 37.63
C GLU A 597 -19.16 -14.60 36.90
N VAL A 598 -17.83 -14.80 36.90
CA VAL A 598 -16.86 -13.92 36.22
C VAL A 598 -17.09 -13.90 34.70
N LEU A 599 -17.29 -15.06 34.07
CA LEU A 599 -17.54 -15.16 32.63
C LEU A 599 -18.87 -14.50 32.22
N LYS A 600 -19.93 -14.65 33.04
CA LYS A 600 -21.20 -13.93 32.83
C LYS A 600 -21.04 -12.41 32.90
N LEU A 601 -20.27 -11.92 33.87
CA LEU A 601 -19.95 -10.50 33.97
C LEU A 601 -19.15 -10.04 32.74
N ARG A 602 -18.19 -10.84 32.28
CA ARG A 602 -17.37 -10.54 31.11
C ARG A 602 -18.21 -10.39 29.85
N LYS A 603 -19.20 -11.26 29.65
CA LYS A 603 -20.18 -11.16 28.56
C LYS A 603 -20.95 -9.85 28.63
N LYS A 604 -21.52 -9.53 29.79
CA LYS A 604 -22.24 -8.25 30.02
C LYS A 604 -21.36 -7.02 29.75
N GLN A 605 -20.07 -7.06 30.10
CA GLN A 605 -19.14 -5.98 29.79
C GLN A 605 -18.95 -5.79 28.29
N CYS A 606 -18.89 -6.88 27.52
CA CYS A 606 -18.81 -6.82 26.06
C CYS A 606 -20.05 -6.12 25.49
N ASP A 607 -21.24 -6.60 25.86
CA ASP A 607 -22.53 -6.10 25.34
C ASP A 607 -22.75 -4.60 25.61
N VAL A 608 -22.23 -4.10 26.74
CA VAL A 608 -22.37 -2.69 27.14
C VAL A 608 -21.28 -1.79 26.54
N LYS A 609 -20.05 -2.29 26.42
CA LYS A 609 -18.87 -1.47 26.05
C LYS A 609 -18.46 -1.58 24.59
N VAL A 610 -18.96 -2.57 23.86
CA VAL A 610 -18.76 -2.74 22.41
C VAL A 610 -20.04 -2.33 21.70
N ARG A 611 -19.94 -1.39 20.75
CA ARG A 611 -21.10 -0.84 20.02
C ARG A 611 -21.09 -1.41 18.60
N GLY A 612 -22.17 -2.07 18.18
CA GLY A 612 -22.33 -2.57 16.80
C GLY A 612 -21.15 -3.43 16.32
N ASP A 613 -20.77 -3.26 15.05
CA ASP A 613 -19.68 -4.01 14.40
C ASP A 613 -18.28 -3.42 14.67
N TYR A 614 -18.17 -2.43 15.57
CA TYR A 614 -16.89 -1.80 15.87
C TYR A 614 -16.05 -2.67 16.80
N LEU A 615 -14.79 -2.88 16.44
CA LEU A 615 -13.83 -3.61 17.28
C LEU A 615 -13.29 -2.70 18.38
N ASN A 616 -13.22 -3.18 19.61
CA ASN A 616 -12.68 -2.49 20.77
C ASN A 616 -11.43 -3.21 21.26
N ALA A 617 -10.30 -2.48 21.36
CA ALA A 617 -9.01 -3.07 21.72
C ALA A 617 -8.98 -3.73 23.11
N LYS A 618 -9.91 -3.36 23.99
CA LYS A 618 -9.99 -3.84 25.38
C LYS A 618 -11.09 -4.88 25.58
N PHE A 619 -12.30 -4.62 25.08
CA PHE A 619 -13.51 -5.36 25.45
C PHE A 619 -14.07 -6.28 24.36
N SER A 620 -13.61 -6.22 23.11
CA SER A 620 -14.03 -7.18 22.09
C SER A 620 -13.43 -8.57 22.32
N PRO A 621 -14.02 -9.65 21.78
CA PRO A 621 -13.49 -11.00 21.90
C PRO A 621 -12.04 -11.13 21.38
N GLY A 622 -11.15 -11.64 22.22
CA GLY A 622 -9.70 -11.68 21.99
C GLY A 622 -8.96 -10.40 22.36
N GLY A 623 -9.64 -9.41 22.95
CA GLY A 623 -9.04 -8.16 23.41
C GLY A 623 -8.30 -8.30 24.74
N LEU A 624 -7.77 -7.18 25.25
CA LEU A 624 -6.95 -7.17 26.47
C LEU A 624 -7.64 -7.79 27.70
N VAL A 625 -8.94 -7.57 27.89
CA VAL A 625 -9.65 -8.06 29.08
C VAL A 625 -9.76 -9.58 29.08
N ASP A 626 -9.95 -10.21 27.93
CA ASP A 626 -10.02 -11.68 27.83
C ASP A 626 -8.69 -12.30 28.28
N LEU A 627 -7.58 -11.72 27.83
CA LEU A 627 -6.24 -12.14 28.27
C LEU A 627 -6.04 -11.94 29.77
N GLU A 628 -6.40 -10.77 30.31
CA GLU A 628 -6.22 -10.46 31.73
C GLU A 628 -7.08 -11.34 32.63
N TYR A 629 -8.32 -11.63 32.24
CA TYR A 629 -9.24 -12.48 33.00
C TYR A 629 -8.79 -13.93 32.94
N ALA A 630 -8.45 -14.44 31.75
CA ALA A 630 -7.98 -15.81 31.59
C ALA A 630 -6.75 -16.10 32.46
N VAL A 631 -5.74 -15.22 32.43
CA VAL A 631 -4.55 -15.37 33.29
C VAL A 631 -4.92 -15.31 34.76
N GLN A 632 -5.75 -14.35 35.20
CA GLN A 632 -6.14 -14.23 36.62
C GLN A 632 -6.97 -15.42 37.10
N ILE A 633 -7.84 -15.97 36.26
CA ILE A 633 -8.61 -17.18 36.57
C ILE A 633 -7.66 -18.37 36.75
N LEU A 634 -6.67 -18.55 35.86
CA LEU A 634 -5.66 -19.60 36.02
C LEU A 634 -4.82 -19.40 37.30
N GLN A 635 -4.45 -18.16 37.62
CA GLN A 635 -3.77 -17.85 38.88
C GLN A 635 -4.62 -18.26 40.08
N VAL A 636 -5.94 -18.03 40.06
CA VAL A 636 -6.85 -18.44 41.13
C VAL A 636 -6.98 -19.97 41.20
N MET A 637 -7.19 -20.63 40.05
CA MET A 637 -7.40 -22.07 39.96
C MET A 637 -6.19 -22.88 40.45
N TYR A 638 -4.98 -22.45 40.10
CA TYR A 638 -3.75 -23.20 40.38
C TYR A 638 -2.89 -22.58 41.48
N GLY A 639 -3.17 -21.35 41.90
CA GLY A 639 -2.34 -20.62 42.87
C GLY A 639 -2.35 -21.25 44.26
N GLU A 640 -3.34 -22.07 44.61
CA GLU A 640 -3.34 -22.83 45.87
C GLU A 640 -2.13 -23.77 45.94
N GLU A 641 -1.92 -24.55 44.88
CA GLU A 641 -0.85 -25.55 44.74
C GLU A 641 0.47 -24.95 44.25
N LEU A 642 0.41 -23.87 43.47
CA LEU A 642 1.56 -23.25 42.80
C LEU A 642 1.77 -21.79 43.27
N PRO A 643 2.56 -21.57 44.35
CA PRO A 643 2.82 -20.23 44.87
C PRO A 643 3.50 -19.28 43.89
N SER A 644 4.22 -19.80 42.89
CA SER A 644 4.84 -19.03 41.79
C SER A 644 3.81 -18.19 41.01
N LEU A 645 2.55 -18.61 40.98
CA LEU A 645 1.45 -17.89 40.32
C LEU A 645 0.88 -16.73 41.15
N ARG A 646 1.28 -16.56 42.43
CA ARG A 646 0.73 -15.55 43.36
C ARG A 646 1.38 -14.17 43.18
N THR A 647 1.38 -13.67 41.95
CA THR A 647 1.94 -12.37 41.55
C THR A 647 0.86 -11.43 41.03
N ALA A 648 1.02 -10.12 41.30
CA ALA A 648 0.17 -9.08 40.72
C ALA A 648 0.52 -8.75 39.25
N SER A 649 1.68 -9.20 38.76
CA SER A 649 2.18 -8.91 37.41
C SER A 649 1.74 -9.99 36.42
N ILE A 650 1.03 -9.61 35.35
CA ILE A 650 0.64 -10.54 34.28
C ILE A 650 1.86 -11.12 33.57
N HIS A 651 2.94 -10.33 33.43
CA HIS A 651 4.15 -10.82 32.78
C HIS A 651 4.77 -11.96 33.59
N GLU A 652 4.86 -11.79 34.92
CA GLU A 652 5.38 -12.83 35.81
C GLU A 652 4.42 -14.02 35.86
N ALA A 653 3.10 -13.78 35.88
CA ALA A 653 2.10 -14.84 35.85
C ALA A 653 2.18 -15.70 34.57
N LEU A 654 2.33 -15.09 33.39
CA LEU A 654 2.49 -15.82 32.13
C LEU A 654 3.81 -16.61 32.09
N CYS A 655 4.90 -16.06 32.64
CA CYS A 655 6.16 -16.79 32.77
C CYS A 655 5.99 -17.99 33.71
N ALA A 656 5.39 -17.79 34.89
CA ALA A 656 5.14 -18.85 35.86
C ALA A 656 4.20 -19.93 35.30
N LEU A 657 3.14 -19.57 34.57
CA LEU A 657 2.29 -20.55 33.87
C LEU A 657 3.09 -21.39 32.87
N SER A 658 4.09 -20.82 32.22
CA SER A 658 4.99 -21.55 31.32
C SER A 658 5.98 -22.44 32.08
N ASP A 659 6.58 -21.94 33.16
CA ASP A 659 7.56 -22.65 33.98
C ASP A 659 6.92 -23.89 34.64
N GLU A 660 5.64 -23.80 35.00
CA GLU A 660 4.83 -24.87 35.58
C GLU A 660 4.14 -25.76 34.52
N ALA A 661 4.49 -25.60 33.23
CA ALA A 661 3.95 -26.37 32.10
C ALA A 661 2.42 -26.30 31.88
N LEU A 662 1.75 -25.28 32.45
CA LEU A 662 0.33 -24.97 32.17
C LEU A 662 0.18 -24.22 30.83
N LEU A 663 1.26 -23.59 30.35
CA LEU A 663 1.39 -23.00 29.02
C LEU A 663 2.62 -23.55 28.32
N THR A 664 2.57 -23.67 27.00
CA THR A 664 3.80 -23.92 26.23
C THR A 664 4.66 -22.65 26.22
N PRO A 665 6.01 -22.76 26.13
CA PRO A 665 6.88 -21.58 26.03
C PRO A 665 6.52 -20.65 24.87
N GLN A 666 6.07 -21.22 23.74
CA GLN A 666 5.65 -20.44 22.58
C GLN A 666 4.34 -19.67 22.84
N ASP A 667 3.37 -20.29 23.50
CA ASP A 667 2.12 -19.61 23.87
C ASP A 667 2.39 -18.48 24.86
N ALA A 668 3.27 -18.69 25.84
CA ALA A 668 3.67 -17.65 26.77
C ALA A 668 4.29 -16.44 26.05
N VAL A 669 5.22 -16.67 25.11
CA VAL A 669 5.79 -15.61 24.25
C VAL A 669 4.70 -14.90 23.46
N ARG A 670 3.80 -15.64 22.81
CA ARG A 670 2.70 -15.08 21.99
C ARG A 670 1.76 -14.20 22.82
N LEU A 671 1.43 -14.63 24.05
CA LEU A 671 0.54 -13.92 24.96
C LEU A 671 1.22 -12.70 25.60
N LEU A 672 2.53 -12.77 25.88
CA LEU A 672 3.32 -11.61 26.31
C LEU A 672 3.39 -10.54 25.21
N GLU A 673 3.63 -10.95 23.97
CA GLU A 673 3.58 -10.06 22.80
C GLU A 673 2.18 -9.44 22.62
N ALA A 674 1.12 -10.24 22.73
CA ALA A 674 -0.25 -9.76 22.66
C ALA A 674 -0.57 -8.75 23.77
N TYR A 675 -0.16 -9.01 25.01
CA TYR A 675 -0.32 -8.09 26.14
C TYR A 675 0.36 -6.75 25.85
N GLY A 676 1.64 -6.78 25.46
CA GLY A 676 2.40 -5.59 25.10
C GLY A 676 1.78 -4.83 23.94
N PHE A 677 1.33 -5.53 22.90
CA PHE A 677 0.65 -4.96 21.75
C PHE A 677 -0.65 -4.24 22.14
N PHE A 678 -1.56 -4.87 22.88
CA PHE A 678 -2.82 -4.25 23.27
C PHE A 678 -2.63 -3.03 24.17
N ARG A 679 -1.63 -3.08 25.06
CA ARG A 679 -1.25 -1.93 25.89
C ARG A 679 -0.76 -0.75 25.04
N LYS A 680 0.11 -1.01 24.06
CA LYS A 680 0.58 -0.01 23.10
C LYS A 680 -0.58 0.55 22.25
N LEU A 681 -1.48 -0.32 21.78
CA LEU A 681 -2.65 0.05 20.98
C LEU A 681 -3.61 0.97 21.76
N ILE A 682 -3.95 0.60 23.00
CA ILE A 682 -4.82 1.40 23.87
C ILE A 682 -4.19 2.76 24.16
N ASN A 683 -2.88 2.82 24.43
CA ASN A 683 -2.17 4.08 24.57
C ASN A 683 -2.25 4.92 23.29
N GLY A 684 -2.01 4.32 22.13
CA GLY A 684 -2.10 4.97 20.82
C GLY A 684 -3.48 5.59 20.57
N LEU A 685 -4.55 4.84 20.85
CA LEU A 685 -5.93 5.29 20.74
C LEU A 685 -6.24 6.46 21.68
N ARG A 686 -5.80 6.38 22.94
CA ARG A 686 -5.99 7.46 23.93
C ARG A 686 -5.30 8.76 23.52
N MET A 687 -4.08 8.64 23.00
CA MET A 687 -3.37 9.80 22.46
C MET A 687 -4.05 10.36 21.21
N LEU A 688 -4.74 9.51 20.43
CA LEU A 688 -5.38 9.89 19.15
C LEU A 688 -6.63 10.72 19.41
N ARG A 689 -7.43 10.27 20.39
CA ARG A 689 -8.74 10.86 20.68
C ARG A 689 -8.73 11.83 21.85
N GLY A 690 -7.65 11.86 22.64
CA GLY A 690 -7.56 12.68 23.84
C GLY A 690 -8.54 12.26 24.95
N SER A 691 -9.10 11.05 24.88
CA SER A 691 -10.06 10.50 25.83
C SER A 691 -9.64 9.10 26.28
N ALA A 692 -9.90 8.78 27.55
CA ALA A 692 -9.61 7.48 28.15
C ALA A 692 -10.68 6.41 27.85
N GLU A 693 -11.86 6.81 27.38
CA GLU A 693 -13.04 5.95 27.27
C GLU A 693 -13.21 5.32 25.89
N ASP A 694 -12.88 6.04 24.82
CA ASP A 694 -13.11 5.58 23.45
C ASP A 694 -11.93 4.76 22.92
N LEU A 695 -12.06 3.43 23.10
CA LEU A 695 -11.06 2.43 22.69
C LEU A 695 -11.48 1.64 21.44
N VAL A 696 -12.38 2.20 20.64
CA VAL A 696 -12.77 1.63 19.35
C VAL A 696 -11.59 1.70 18.37
N VAL A 697 -11.23 0.56 17.77
CA VAL A 697 -10.24 0.49 16.70
C VAL A 697 -10.88 1.04 15.42
N PRO A 698 -10.29 2.06 14.78
CA PRO A 698 -10.80 2.60 13.52
C PRO A 698 -10.81 1.54 12.42
N SER A 699 -11.65 1.74 11.39
CA SER A 699 -11.70 0.81 10.26
C SER A 699 -10.34 0.73 9.55
N PRO A 700 -9.83 -0.46 9.16
CA PRO A 700 -8.51 -0.62 8.54
C PRO A 700 -8.25 0.24 7.29
N GLY A 701 -9.31 0.62 6.55
CA GLY A 701 -9.22 1.48 5.37
C GLY A 701 -9.26 2.99 5.65
N SER A 702 -9.45 3.40 6.91
CA SER A 702 -9.56 4.82 7.29
C SER A 702 -8.19 5.48 7.49
N GLU A 703 -8.13 6.80 7.29
CA GLU A 703 -6.92 7.57 7.60
C GLU A 703 -6.60 7.56 9.11
N GLU A 704 -7.63 7.57 9.97
CA GLU A 704 -7.48 7.43 11.42
C GLU A 704 -6.70 6.15 11.79
N PHE A 705 -6.97 5.03 11.11
CA PHE A 705 -6.23 3.79 11.30
C PHE A 705 -4.78 3.88 10.83
N ALA A 706 -4.52 4.57 9.73
CA ALA A 706 -3.16 4.82 9.25
C ALA A 706 -2.36 5.72 10.21
N HIS A 707 -3.00 6.74 10.80
CA HIS A 707 -2.45 7.58 11.87
C HIS A 707 -2.11 6.76 13.12
N LEU A 708 -3.04 5.91 13.54
CA LEU A 708 -2.83 4.99 14.67
C LEU A 708 -1.65 4.05 14.42
N ALA A 709 -1.54 3.49 13.22
CA ALA A 709 -0.44 2.60 12.86
C ALA A 709 0.93 3.30 12.95
N ARG A 710 1.08 4.49 12.35
CA ARG A 710 2.34 5.26 12.46
C ARG A 710 2.67 5.60 13.91
N ARG A 711 1.66 5.93 14.71
CA ARG A 711 1.84 6.23 16.14
C ARG A 711 2.27 5.03 16.97
N MET A 712 1.83 3.83 16.59
CA MET A 712 2.29 2.59 17.21
C MET A 712 3.72 2.20 16.78
N GLY A 713 4.38 3.03 15.98
CA GLY A 713 5.75 2.82 15.51
C GLY A 713 5.84 1.98 14.24
N TYR A 714 4.73 1.70 13.55
CA TYR A 714 4.78 1.03 12.26
C TYR A 714 5.29 2.01 11.19
N GLU A 715 6.44 1.70 10.64
CA GLU A 715 7.03 2.43 9.53
C GLU A 715 6.76 1.70 8.21
N ARG A 716 6.96 2.38 7.08
CA ARG A 716 6.83 1.77 5.77
C ARG A 716 8.03 0.83 5.54
N GLY A 717 7.84 -0.46 5.80
CA GLY A 717 8.84 -1.51 5.58
C GLY A 717 8.56 -2.28 4.29
N GLY A 718 9.43 -2.15 3.29
CA GLY A 718 9.27 -2.83 2.01
C GLY A 718 7.99 -2.40 1.26
N ALA A 719 7.10 -3.35 0.94
CA ALA A 719 5.83 -3.07 0.25
C ALA A 719 4.59 -2.99 1.19
N LEU A 720 4.71 -3.34 2.48
CA LEU A 720 3.59 -3.20 3.43
C LEU A 720 3.57 -1.81 4.06
N GLY A 721 2.47 -1.09 3.85
CA GLY A 721 2.19 0.15 4.57
C GLY A 721 1.95 -0.07 6.07
N PRO A 722 2.14 0.95 6.92
CA PRO A 722 1.90 0.89 8.37
C PRO A 722 0.54 0.30 8.75
N ALA A 723 -0.54 0.72 8.08
CA ALA A 723 -1.90 0.23 8.32
C ALA A 723 -2.00 -1.30 8.15
N HIS A 724 -1.45 -1.85 7.07
CA HIS A 724 -1.46 -3.30 6.85
C HIS A 724 -0.71 -4.06 7.95
N GLN A 725 0.44 -3.54 8.39
CA GLN A 725 1.21 -4.16 9.48
C GLN A 725 0.43 -4.16 10.80
N LEU A 726 -0.19 -3.03 11.15
CA LEU A 726 -1.05 -2.93 12.33
C LEU A 726 -2.21 -3.93 12.26
N ARG A 727 -2.88 -4.03 11.10
CA ARG A 727 -3.99 -4.98 10.91
C ARG A 727 -3.55 -6.42 11.13
N ILE A 728 -2.44 -6.84 10.49
CA ILE A 728 -1.90 -8.19 10.63
C ILE A 728 -1.60 -8.50 12.10
N HIS A 729 -0.97 -7.57 12.83
CA HIS A 729 -0.66 -7.78 14.24
C HIS A 729 -1.93 -7.82 15.09
N PHE A 730 -2.89 -6.92 14.86
CA PHE A 730 -4.15 -6.88 15.58
C PHE A 730 -4.94 -8.19 15.44
N GLU A 731 -5.13 -8.67 14.21
CA GLU A 731 -5.85 -9.92 13.95
C GLU A 731 -5.11 -11.14 14.51
N THR A 732 -3.78 -11.19 14.37
CA THR A 732 -2.97 -12.29 14.92
C THR A 732 -3.03 -12.33 16.45
N HIS A 733 -2.87 -11.19 17.14
CA HIS A 733 -2.89 -11.14 18.60
C HIS A 733 -4.29 -11.40 19.17
N THR A 734 -5.35 -10.91 18.53
CA THR A 734 -6.71 -11.23 18.98
C THR A 734 -7.05 -12.72 18.79
N ALA A 735 -6.62 -13.33 17.68
CA ALA A 735 -6.77 -14.77 17.46
C ALA A 735 -5.98 -15.60 18.47
N ALA A 736 -4.76 -15.17 18.81
CA ALA A 736 -3.94 -15.82 19.84
C ALA A 736 -4.63 -15.83 21.21
N VAL A 737 -5.24 -14.71 21.62
CA VAL A 737 -5.98 -14.63 22.88
C VAL A 737 -7.24 -15.49 22.84
N ARG A 738 -8.00 -15.48 21.72
CA ARG A 738 -9.17 -16.36 21.57
C ARG A 738 -8.80 -17.84 21.65
N ALA A 739 -7.75 -18.26 20.95
CA ALA A 739 -7.24 -19.63 21.00
C ALA A 739 -6.79 -20.04 22.41
N PHE A 740 -6.15 -19.12 23.15
CA PHE A 740 -5.79 -19.34 24.55
C PHE A 740 -7.02 -19.53 25.46
N VAL A 741 -8.01 -18.65 25.36
CA VAL A 741 -9.27 -18.79 26.13
C VAL A 741 -9.98 -20.10 25.77
N GLU A 742 -10.10 -20.40 24.48
CA GLU A 742 -10.74 -21.60 23.95
C GLU A 742 -10.10 -22.88 24.49
N ARG A 743 -8.76 -22.94 24.53
CA ARG A 743 -8.03 -24.12 25.05
C ARG A 743 -8.30 -24.39 26.52
N HIS A 744 -8.36 -23.36 27.36
CA HIS A 744 -8.46 -23.53 28.82
C HIS A 744 -9.91 -23.53 29.34
N PHE A 745 -10.82 -22.84 28.66
CA PHE A 745 -12.18 -22.59 29.16
C PHE A 745 -13.28 -22.91 28.14
N GLY A 746 -12.93 -23.40 26.94
CA GLY A 746 -13.89 -23.60 25.86
C GLY A 746 -14.25 -22.30 25.14
N ARG A 747 -14.60 -22.40 23.85
CA ARG A 747 -14.92 -21.23 23.02
C ARG A 747 -16.18 -20.50 23.51
N GLU A 748 -17.11 -21.21 24.14
CA GLU A 748 -18.32 -20.71 24.78
C GLU A 748 -18.06 -19.71 25.91
N SER A 749 -16.85 -19.70 26.45
CA SER A 749 -16.41 -18.73 27.46
C SER A 749 -16.09 -17.36 26.85
N LEU A 750 -15.94 -17.25 25.52
CA LEU A 750 -15.82 -15.96 24.85
C LEU A 750 -17.18 -15.23 24.81
N PRO A 751 -17.18 -13.88 24.88
CA PRO A 751 -18.43 -13.11 24.86
C PRO A 751 -19.29 -13.31 23.60
N ASP A 752 -18.66 -13.48 22.44
CA ASP A 752 -19.30 -13.86 21.18
C ASP A 752 -18.44 -14.93 20.48
N VAL A 753 -19.01 -16.12 20.31
CA VAL A 753 -18.36 -17.30 19.73
C VAL A 753 -18.12 -17.18 18.22
N ARG A 754 -18.86 -16.29 17.54
CA ARG A 754 -18.83 -16.13 16.08
C ARG A 754 -17.65 -15.27 15.61
N VAL A 755 -17.08 -14.46 16.51
CA VAL A 755 -15.96 -13.57 16.19
C VAL A 755 -14.70 -14.40 15.92
N GLY A 756 -14.04 -14.11 14.81
CA GLY A 756 -12.81 -14.76 14.37
C GLY A 756 -12.54 -14.51 12.90
N GLY A 757 -11.27 -14.59 12.51
CA GLY A 757 -10.78 -14.43 11.15
C GLY A 757 -9.81 -15.53 10.76
N VAL A 758 -9.08 -15.35 9.65
CA VAL A 758 -8.20 -16.39 9.09
C VAL A 758 -7.14 -16.88 10.07
N ALA A 759 -6.61 -16.00 10.92
CA ALA A 759 -5.64 -16.38 11.95
C ALA A 759 -6.21 -17.36 12.99
N ASP A 760 -7.52 -17.34 13.25
CA ASP A 760 -8.17 -18.33 14.14
C ASP A 760 -8.09 -19.74 13.54
N LEU A 761 -8.21 -19.90 12.22
CA LEU A 761 -8.08 -21.21 11.56
C LEU A 761 -6.67 -21.81 11.68
N VAL A 762 -5.68 -20.96 11.91
CA VAL A 762 -4.28 -21.34 12.09
C VAL A 762 -3.96 -21.62 13.57
N LEU A 763 -4.41 -20.74 14.47
CA LEU A 763 -4.01 -20.74 15.89
C LEU A 763 -4.93 -21.55 16.81
N SER A 764 -6.24 -21.63 16.53
CA SER A 764 -7.16 -22.48 17.31
C SER A 764 -6.89 -23.96 17.03
N GLU A 765 -7.00 -24.80 18.06
CA GLU A 765 -6.79 -26.26 17.92
C GLU A 765 -7.97 -26.96 17.24
N ASP A 766 -9.19 -26.52 17.53
CA ASP A 766 -10.41 -27.10 16.94
C ASP A 766 -11.51 -26.03 16.74
N PRO A 767 -11.36 -25.13 15.73
CA PRO A 767 -12.38 -24.15 15.42
C PRO A 767 -13.69 -24.83 14.98
N SER A 768 -14.83 -24.31 15.44
CA SER A 768 -16.14 -24.85 15.07
C SER A 768 -16.39 -24.82 13.56
N ALA A 769 -17.18 -25.77 13.06
CA ALA A 769 -17.53 -25.87 11.64
C ALA A 769 -18.17 -24.57 11.11
N ASP A 770 -19.08 -23.96 11.87
CA ASP A 770 -19.73 -22.70 11.47
C ASP A 770 -18.73 -21.55 11.29
N LEU A 771 -17.75 -21.44 12.20
CA LEU A 771 -16.71 -20.41 12.11
C LEU A 771 -15.80 -20.66 10.90
N ARG A 772 -15.37 -21.92 10.73
CA ARG A 772 -14.54 -22.35 9.60
C ARG A 772 -15.21 -22.04 8.27
N ASN A 773 -16.46 -22.47 8.11
CA ASN A 773 -17.19 -22.35 6.85
C ASN A 773 -17.39 -20.88 6.50
N ARG A 774 -17.84 -20.05 7.45
CA ARG A 774 -17.99 -18.60 7.25
C ARG A 774 -16.69 -17.94 6.78
N ILE A 775 -15.57 -18.17 7.45
CA ILE A 775 -14.29 -17.53 7.10
C ILE A 775 -13.81 -17.93 5.71
N LEU A 776 -13.96 -19.21 5.34
CA LEU A 776 -13.49 -19.74 4.06
C LEU A 776 -14.41 -19.34 2.90
N GLU A 777 -15.72 -19.37 3.09
CA GLU A 777 -16.70 -18.88 2.10
C GLU A 777 -16.52 -17.37 1.86
N ASP A 778 -16.37 -16.57 2.93
CA ASP A 778 -16.09 -15.13 2.83
C ASP A 778 -14.77 -14.86 2.10
N SER A 779 -13.82 -15.82 2.11
CA SER A 779 -12.54 -15.72 1.41
C SER A 779 -12.59 -16.22 -0.04
N GLY A 780 -13.75 -16.71 -0.49
CA GLY A 780 -14.00 -17.15 -1.87
C GLY A 780 -13.69 -18.63 -2.15
N PHE A 781 -13.48 -19.46 -1.12
CA PHE A 781 -13.28 -20.90 -1.28
C PHE A 781 -14.60 -21.62 -1.47
N LYS A 782 -14.61 -22.60 -2.39
CA LYS A 782 -15.76 -23.47 -2.63
C LYS A 782 -15.65 -24.79 -1.88
N ASP A 783 -14.45 -25.37 -1.82
CA ASP A 783 -14.18 -26.61 -1.08
C ASP A 783 -13.58 -26.26 0.28
N VAL A 784 -14.47 -25.90 1.19
CA VAL A 784 -14.14 -25.45 2.55
C VAL A 784 -13.36 -26.51 3.34
N GLU A 785 -13.73 -27.80 3.21
CA GLU A 785 -13.03 -28.89 3.91
C GLU A 785 -11.59 -29.03 3.39
N ARG A 786 -11.41 -29.04 2.07
CA ARG A 786 -10.07 -29.12 1.47
C ARG A 786 -9.23 -27.90 1.79
N ALA A 787 -9.81 -26.70 1.74
CA ALA A 787 -9.13 -25.47 2.10
C ALA A 787 -8.64 -25.52 3.56
N TYR A 788 -9.47 -25.97 4.49
CA TYR A 788 -9.08 -26.11 5.89
C TYR A 788 -7.97 -27.13 6.10
N VAL A 789 -8.02 -28.30 5.43
CA VAL A 789 -6.92 -29.28 5.46
C VAL A 789 -5.61 -28.67 4.96
N ASN A 790 -5.65 -27.88 3.88
CA ASN A 790 -4.47 -27.20 3.35
C ASN A 790 -3.90 -26.18 4.34
N ILE A 791 -4.78 -25.40 4.99
CA ILE A 791 -4.38 -24.44 6.05
C ILE A 791 -3.68 -25.18 7.18
N ARG A 792 -4.23 -26.29 7.68
CA ARG A 792 -3.61 -27.09 8.75
C ARG A 792 -2.23 -27.62 8.36
N ASN A 793 -2.07 -28.10 7.14
CA ASN A 793 -0.76 -28.56 6.64
C ASN A 793 0.26 -27.42 6.50
N LEU A 794 -0.19 -26.21 6.12
CA LEU A 794 0.65 -25.03 5.97
C LEU A 794 1.11 -24.47 7.33
N SER A 795 0.24 -24.46 8.33
CA SER A 795 0.47 -23.92 9.67
C SER A 795 1.74 -24.48 10.33
N GLY A 796 1.91 -25.80 10.35
CA GLY A 796 2.97 -26.41 11.15
C GLY A 796 2.83 -26.07 12.65
N THR A 797 3.94 -26.03 13.38
CA THR A 797 3.99 -25.78 14.83
C THR A 797 5.01 -24.69 15.19
N GLY A 798 4.93 -24.16 16.42
CA GLY A 798 5.91 -23.22 16.96
C GLY A 798 6.01 -21.91 16.15
N SER A 799 7.24 -21.43 15.94
CA SER A 799 7.54 -20.21 15.18
C SER A 799 7.03 -20.22 13.74
N ARG A 800 6.92 -21.39 13.11
CA ARG A 800 6.35 -21.55 11.77
C ARG A 800 4.86 -21.22 11.74
N GLN A 801 4.13 -21.65 12.76
CA GLN A 801 2.69 -21.40 12.90
C GLN A 801 2.42 -19.88 13.03
N ASP A 802 3.22 -19.18 13.82
CA ASP A 802 3.09 -17.73 13.99
C ASP A 802 3.43 -16.95 12.71
N ALA A 803 4.47 -17.37 11.99
CA ALA A 803 4.81 -16.79 10.71
C ALA A 803 3.70 -17.03 9.67
N PHE A 804 3.10 -18.22 9.65
CA PHE A 804 2.00 -18.54 8.75
C PHE A 804 0.71 -17.80 9.12
N ALA A 805 0.36 -17.67 10.40
CA ALA A 805 -0.84 -16.94 10.84
C ALA A 805 -0.83 -15.49 10.32
N ARG A 806 0.33 -14.83 10.41
CA ARG A 806 0.54 -13.47 9.87
C ARG A 806 0.46 -13.45 8.34
N LEU A 807 1.10 -14.42 7.67
CA LEU A 807 1.06 -14.53 6.20
C LEU A 807 -0.35 -14.81 5.69
N ALA A 808 -1.12 -15.65 6.37
CA ALA A 808 -2.45 -16.08 5.96
C ALA A 808 -3.42 -14.90 5.87
N ILE A 809 -3.35 -13.94 6.81
CA ILE A 809 -4.14 -12.70 6.76
C ILE A 809 -3.90 -11.95 5.43
N LEU A 810 -2.64 -11.82 5.01
CA LEU A 810 -2.29 -11.15 3.76
C LEU A 810 -2.62 -12.00 2.52
N ALA A 811 -2.31 -13.30 2.58
CA ALA A 811 -2.52 -14.23 1.48
C ALA A 811 -4.00 -14.39 1.15
N PHE A 812 -4.90 -14.39 2.13
CA PHE A 812 -6.34 -14.60 1.91
C PHE A 812 -7.00 -13.39 1.24
N ASP A 813 -6.57 -12.17 1.58
CA ASP A 813 -6.97 -10.96 0.85
C ASP A 813 -6.57 -11.04 -0.63
N MET A 814 -5.38 -11.59 -0.91
CA MET A 814 -4.88 -11.77 -2.27
C MET A 814 -5.61 -12.90 -2.99
N LEU A 815 -5.81 -14.05 -2.32
CA LEU A 815 -6.48 -15.24 -2.86
C LEU A 815 -7.90 -14.92 -3.30
N ARG A 816 -8.65 -14.12 -2.53
CA ARG A 816 -10.00 -13.66 -2.91
C ARG A 816 -10.02 -13.00 -4.30
N ASN A 817 -8.93 -12.33 -4.66
CA ASN A 817 -8.76 -11.63 -5.92
C ASN A 817 -8.03 -12.49 -6.98
N THR A 818 -8.13 -13.81 -6.89
CA THR A 818 -7.60 -14.73 -7.91
C THR A 818 -8.72 -15.45 -8.67
N PRO A 819 -8.44 -15.96 -9.88
CA PRO A 819 -9.46 -16.67 -10.67
C PRO A 819 -9.96 -17.96 -10.02
N ASP A 820 -9.11 -18.64 -9.25
CA ASP A 820 -9.39 -19.93 -8.60
C ASP A 820 -8.63 -20.03 -7.25
N PRO A 821 -9.25 -19.55 -6.15
CA PRO A 821 -8.64 -19.55 -4.81
C PRO A 821 -8.35 -20.96 -4.29
N ASP A 822 -9.23 -21.92 -4.56
CA ASP A 822 -9.09 -23.32 -4.16
C ASP A 822 -7.85 -23.97 -4.79
N MET A 823 -7.67 -23.81 -6.11
CA MET A 823 -6.48 -24.30 -6.82
C MET A 823 -5.21 -23.62 -6.29
N ALA A 824 -5.25 -22.32 -6.06
CA ALA A 824 -4.12 -21.55 -5.56
C ALA A 824 -3.64 -22.02 -4.18
N LEU A 825 -4.57 -22.22 -3.23
CA LEU A 825 -4.23 -22.69 -1.89
C LEU A 825 -3.69 -24.12 -1.89
N ASN A 826 -4.28 -25.01 -2.70
CA ASN A 826 -3.78 -26.38 -2.85
C ASN A 826 -2.36 -26.40 -3.45
N ASN A 827 -2.09 -25.54 -4.43
CA ASN A 827 -0.77 -25.42 -5.03
C ASN A 827 0.24 -24.71 -4.10
N LEU A 828 -0.20 -23.79 -3.24
CA LEU A 828 0.64 -23.16 -2.21
C LEU A 828 1.11 -24.19 -1.18
N GLU A 829 0.21 -25.06 -0.75
CA GLU A 829 0.51 -26.18 0.14
C GLU A 829 1.58 -27.10 -0.47
N ARG A 830 1.39 -27.52 -1.73
CA ARG A 830 2.36 -28.33 -2.48
C ARG A 830 3.71 -27.62 -2.65
N TYR A 831 3.71 -26.32 -2.94
CA TYR A 831 4.92 -25.52 -3.07
C TYR A 831 5.69 -25.47 -1.75
N MET A 832 5.00 -25.20 -0.63
CA MET A 832 5.65 -25.10 0.68
C MET A 832 6.23 -26.42 1.18
N ARG A 833 5.70 -27.58 0.75
CA ARG A 833 6.31 -28.90 1.00
C ARG A 833 7.68 -29.05 0.34
N MET A 834 7.90 -28.40 -0.79
CA MET A 834 9.16 -28.48 -1.56
C MET A 834 10.21 -27.46 -1.09
N VAL A 835 9.81 -26.46 -0.31
CA VAL A 835 10.71 -25.43 0.22
C VAL A 835 11.46 -25.96 1.45
N ALA A 836 12.79 -25.81 1.46
CA ALA A 836 13.65 -26.31 2.55
C ALA A 836 13.31 -25.71 3.94
N SER A 837 12.95 -24.43 3.99
CA SER A 837 12.52 -23.75 5.23
C SER A 837 11.23 -22.95 4.99
N PRO A 838 10.05 -23.54 5.26
CA PRO A 838 8.77 -22.84 5.10
C PRO A 838 8.66 -21.59 5.97
N GLU A 839 9.16 -21.63 7.22
CA GLU A 839 9.17 -20.47 8.12
C GLU A 839 9.95 -19.29 7.53
N SER A 840 11.17 -19.53 7.02
CA SER A 840 11.97 -18.48 6.37
C SER A 840 11.27 -17.95 5.13
N ARG A 841 10.60 -18.82 4.37
CA ARG A 841 9.86 -18.42 3.17
C ARG A 841 8.62 -17.58 3.52
N TYR A 842 7.90 -17.91 4.59
CA TYR A 842 6.78 -17.10 5.08
C TYR A 842 7.24 -15.69 5.48
N ARG A 843 8.33 -15.58 6.24
CA ARG A 843 8.91 -14.27 6.61
C ARG A 843 9.34 -13.47 5.38
N GLN A 844 9.95 -14.13 4.38
CA GLN A 844 10.32 -13.47 3.13
C GLN A 844 9.09 -12.94 2.39
N LEU A 845 8.04 -13.75 2.24
CA LEU A 845 6.80 -13.36 1.57
C LEU A 845 6.06 -12.23 2.30
N LEU A 846 6.07 -12.23 3.64
CA LEU A 846 5.57 -11.12 4.46
C LEU A 846 6.36 -9.81 4.23
N SER A 847 7.69 -9.91 4.09
CA SER A 847 8.54 -8.74 3.81
C SER A 847 8.45 -8.26 2.34
N GLN A 848 8.02 -9.15 1.43
CA GLN A 848 7.91 -8.89 -0.02
C GLN A 848 6.52 -9.26 -0.57
N PRO A 849 5.44 -8.56 -0.18
CA PRO A 849 4.06 -8.84 -0.63
C PRO A 849 3.87 -8.98 -2.13
N MET A 850 4.56 -8.19 -2.95
CA MET A 850 4.46 -8.32 -4.41
C MET A 850 4.89 -9.70 -4.91
N ARG A 851 5.87 -10.31 -4.23
CA ARG A 851 6.33 -11.66 -4.53
C ARG A 851 5.29 -12.71 -4.13
N LEU A 852 4.57 -12.49 -3.05
CA LEU A 852 3.41 -13.30 -2.67
C LEU A 852 2.29 -13.19 -3.71
N ASP A 853 1.96 -11.97 -4.16
CA ASP A 853 0.94 -11.74 -5.20
C ASP A 853 1.26 -12.50 -6.49
N VAL A 854 2.49 -12.33 -7.00
CA VAL A 854 2.95 -13.04 -8.21
C VAL A 854 2.88 -14.55 -8.03
N LEU A 855 3.34 -15.06 -6.88
CA LEU A 855 3.26 -16.49 -6.58
C LEU A 855 1.80 -16.97 -6.61
N LEU A 856 0.91 -16.35 -5.83
CA LEU A 856 -0.49 -16.77 -5.73
C LEU A 856 -1.20 -16.71 -7.09
N ARG A 857 -0.94 -15.69 -7.90
CA ARG A 857 -1.51 -15.57 -9.26
C ARG A 857 -0.98 -16.63 -10.22
N ILE A 858 0.29 -17.03 -10.11
CA ILE A 858 0.82 -18.19 -10.85
C ILE A 858 0.09 -19.46 -10.42
N LEU A 859 -0.02 -19.69 -9.11
CA LEU A 859 -0.64 -20.88 -8.52
C LEU A 859 -2.15 -20.98 -8.81
N ALA A 860 -2.82 -19.84 -9.05
CA ALA A 860 -4.24 -19.73 -9.43
C ALA A 860 -4.48 -19.67 -10.96
N GLY A 861 -3.46 -19.29 -11.73
CA GLY A 861 -3.60 -19.00 -13.16
C GLY A 861 -3.36 -20.21 -14.06
N SER A 862 -2.44 -21.10 -13.69
CA SER A 862 -2.07 -22.27 -14.49
C SER A 862 -1.49 -23.39 -13.65
N GLN A 863 -2.03 -24.60 -13.83
CA GLN A 863 -1.50 -25.80 -13.17
C GLN A 863 -0.10 -26.17 -13.68
N PHE A 864 0.17 -25.98 -14.98
CA PHE A 864 1.50 -26.20 -15.56
C PHE A 864 2.56 -25.26 -14.98
N LEU A 865 2.25 -23.97 -14.83
CA LEU A 865 3.17 -23.01 -14.22
C LEU A 865 3.37 -23.31 -12.72
N ALA A 866 2.28 -23.66 -12.01
CA ALA A 866 2.34 -24.09 -10.62
C ALA A 866 3.25 -25.32 -10.44
N ASP A 867 3.06 -26.36 -11.24
CA ASP A 867 3.87 -27.58 -11.17
C ASP A 867 5.34 -27.32 -11.49
N THR A 868 5.61 -26.38 -12.40
CA THR A 868 6.97 -25.96 -12.76
C THR A 868 7.68 -25.34 -11.55
N VAL A 869 7.02 -24.41 -10.86
CA VAL A 869 7.60 -23.72 -9.70
C VAL A 869 7.62 -24.57 -8.44
N ILE A 870 6.68 -25.51 -8.29
CA ILE A 870 6.68 -26.50 -7.21
C ILE A 870 7.87 -27.45 -7.37
N ARG A 871 8.17 -27.89 -8.61
CA ARG A 871 9.28 -28.80 -8.89
C ARG A 871 10.64 -28.15 -8.63
N ASP A 872 10.77 -26.85 -8.93
CA ASP A 872 11.98 -26.07 -8.63
C ASP A 872 11.61 -24.72 -7.98
N PRO A 873 11.47 -24.68 -6.65
CA PRO A 873 11.14 -23.45 -5.92
C PRO A 873 12.16 -22.32 -6.09
N GLY A 874 13.40 -22.64 -6.50
CA GLY A 874 14.43 -21.63 -6.81
C GLY A 874 14.08 -20.77 -8.01
N LEU A 875 13.20 -21.23 -8.91
CA LEU A 875 12.72 -20.44 -10.04
C LEU A 875 11.97 -19.18 -9.59
N MET A 876 11.34 -19.16 -8.41
CA MET A 876 10.73 -17.94 -7.87
C MET A 876 11.77 -16.85 -7.59
N ASP A 877 12.93 -17.24 -7.08
CA ASP A 877 14.01 -16.28 -6.79
C ASP A 877 14.55 -15.67 -8.10
N TRP A 878 14.67 -16.46 -9.17
CA TRP A 878 15.04 -15.97 -10.49
C TRP A 878 13.94 -15.12 -11.14
N LEU A 879 12.69 -15.59 -11.11
CA LEU A 879 11.56 -14.93 -11.76
C LEU A 879 11.28 -13.55 -11.19
N THR A 880 11.45 -13.38 -9.87
CA THR A 880 11.12 -12.11 -9.18
C THR A 880 12.17 -11.01 -9.33
N VAL A 881 13.25 -11.28 -10.08
CA VAL A 881 14.20 -10.23 -10.51
C VAL A 881 13.52 -9.34 -11.56
N PRO A 882 13.37 -8.02 -11.32
CA PRO A 882 12.63 -7.12 -12.21
C PRO A 882 13.00 -7.24 -13.70
N LYS A 883 14.30 -7.29 -14.00
CA LYS A 883 14.80 -7.40 -15.38
C LYS A 883 14.23 -8.60 -16.13
N ASN A 884 14.05 -9.74 -15.45
CA ASN A 884 13.55 -10.96 -16.06
C ASN A 884 12.05 -10.87 -16.42
N LEU A 885 11.29 -10.06 -15.69
CA LEU A 885 9.85 -9.92 -15.91
C LEU A 885 9.46 -8.72 -16.77
N TYR A 886 10.27 -7.67 -16.85
CA TYR A 886 9.93 -6.48 -17.62
C TYR A 886 10.48 -6.52 -19.06
N GLU A 887 11.64 -7.11 -19.29
CA GLU A 887 12.29 -7.14 -20.61
C GLU A 887 11.95 -8.41 -21.41
N THR A 888 11.79 -8.25 -22.72
CA THR A 888 11.79 -9.37 -23.66
C THR A 888 13.21 -9.92 -23.78
N ARG A 889 13.38 -11.22 -23.53
CA ARG A 889 14.67 -11.92 -23.70
C ARG A 889 15.05 -11.92 -25.17
N LYS A 890 16.29 -11.51 -25.48
CA LYS A 890 16.79 -11.53 -26.85
C LYS A 890 17.11 -12.96 -27.25
N LYS A 891 16.88 -13.29 -28.52
CA LYS A 891 17.24 -14.59 -29.09
C LYS A 891 18.70 -14.95 -28.84
N ALA A 892 19.61 -14.00 -29.04
CA ALA A 892 21.05 -14.19 -28.85
C ALA A 892 21.41 -14.60 -27.41
N ASP A 893 20.73 -14.05 -26.39
CA ASP A 893 21.00 -14.38 -24.99
C ASP A 893 20.59 -15.83 -24.68
N LEU A 894 19.48 -16.30 -25.26
CA LEU A 894 19.01 -17.68 -25.13
C LEU A 894 19.95 -18.66 -25.84
N GLU A 895 20.40 -18.30 -27.04
CA GLU A 895 21.36 -19.11 -27.80
C GLU A 895 22.69 -19.22 -27.06
N GLU A 896 23.21 -18.11 -26.53
CA GLU A 896 24.47 -18.07 -25.81
C GLU A 896 24.43 -18.91 -24.53
N GLU A 897 23.34 -18.86 -23.78
CA GLU A 897 23.16 -19.69 -22.58
C GLU A 897 23.28 -21.20 -22.89
N LEU A 898 22.68 -21.65 -24.00
CA LEU A 898 22.80 -23.03 -24.46
C LEU A 898 24.20 -23.37 -24.99
N ARG A 899 24.84 -22.45 -25.72
CA ARG A 899 26.21 -22.65 -26.23
C ARG A 899 27.22 -22.78 -25.11
N ILE A 900 27.09 -21.97 -24.05
CA ILE A 900 27.90 -22.08 -22.83
C ILE A 900 27.72 -23.47 -22.23
N PHE A 901 26.48 -23.94 -22.05
CA PHE A 901 26.24 -25.27 -21.52
C PHE A 901 26.83 -26.39 -22.40
N ARG A 902 26.69 -26.27 -23.73
CA ARG A 902 27.29 -27.20 -24.69
C ARG A 902 28.82 -27.22 -24.60
N SER A 903 29.46 -26.07 -24.46
CA SER A 903 30.92 -25.95 -24.36
C SER A 903 31.51 -26.66 -23.14
N ALA A 904 30.69 -26.90 -22.10
CA ALA A 904 31.09 -27.69 -20.93
C ALA A 904 31.17 -29.21 -21.21
N GLY A 905 30.86 -29.66 -22.42
CA GLY A 905 30.94 -31.05 -22.86
C GLY A 905 29.90 -32.00 -22.23
N PRO A 906 28.60 -31.64 -22.18
CA PRO A 906 27.57 -32.50 -21.61
C PRO A 906 27.38 -33.75 -22.47
N ASN A 907 27.02 -34.87 -21.83
CA ASN A 907 26.56 -36.04 -22.59
C ASN A 907 25.16 -35.79 -23.19
N GLN A 908 24.71 -36.69 -24.10
CA GLN A 908 23.41 -36.52 -24.77
C GLN A 908 22.24 -36.41 -23.79
N LYS A 909 22.25 -37.16 -22.67
CA LYS A 909 21.16 -37.12 -21.69
C LYS A 909 21.08 -35.77 -20.98
N GLU A 910 22.23 -35.21 -20.62
CA GLU A 910 22.36 -33.88 -20.01
C GLU A 910 21.95 -32.77 -20.98
N TRP A 911 22.39 -32.85 -22.24
CA TRP A 911 21.98 -31.93 -23.30
C TRP A 911 20.46 -31.88 -23.47
N LEU A 912 19.83 -33.05 -23.61
CA LEU A 912 18.37 -33.14 -23.74
C LEU A 912 17.65 -32.59 -22.51
N LYS A 913 18.18 -32.83 -21.31
CA LYS A 913 17.62 -32.30 -20.07
C LYS A 913 17.69 -30.76 -20.03
N GLU A 914 18.80 -30.17 -20.46
CA GLU A 914 18.98 -28.72 -20.42
C GLU A 914 18.09 -27.99 -21.44
N LEU A 915 17.93 -28.51 -22.67
CA LEU A 915 16.98 -27.95 -23.64
C LEU A 915 15.56 -27.84 -23.07
N ARG A 916 15.13 -28.88 -22.35
CA ARG A 916 13.80 -28.93 -21.72
C ARG A 916 13.71 -28.00 -20.52
N ARG A 917 14.76 -27.96 -19.69
CA ARG A 917 14.84 -27.05 -18.54
C ARG A 917 14.76 -25.59 -18.99
N LEU A 918 15.52 -25.21 -20.01
CA LEU A 918 15.49 -23.84 -20.55
C LEU A 918 14.09 -23.52 -21.10
N ARG A 919 13.50 -24.40 -21.93
CA ARG A 919 12.11 -24.21 -22.40
C ARG A 919 11.17 -23.99 -21.22
N THR A 920 11.13 -24.91 -20.26
CA THR A 920 10.19 -24.85 -19.14
C THR A 920 10.40 -23.59 -18.29
N ARG A 921 11.64 -23.18 -18.02
CA ARG A 921 11.95 -21.93 -17.30
C ARG A 921 11.48 -20.70 -18.07
N GLU A 922 11.72 -20.64 -19.38
CA GLU A 922 11.29 -19.50 -20.18
C GLU A 922 9.76 -19.50 -20.40
N LEU A 923 9.09 -20.65 -20.46
CA LEU A 923 7.63 -20.72 -20.46
C LEU A 923 7.04 -20.25 -19.12
N LEU A 924 7.69 -20.51 -17.99
CA LEU A 924 7.29 -19.93 -16.71
C LEU A 924 7.33 -18.40 -16.73
N ARG A 925 8.41 -17.83 -17.26
CA ARG A 925 8.57 -16.38 -17.39
C ARG A 925 7.56 -15.77 -18.36
N ILE A 926 7.41 -16.33 -19.56
CA ILE A 926 6.44 -15.87 -20.58
C ILE A 926 5.02 -16.00 -20.04
N GLY A 927 4.68 -17.15 -19.46
CA GLY A 927 3.37 -17.42 -18.85
C GLY A 927 3.03 -16.48 -17.71
N THR A 928 4.02 -16.11 -16.88
CA THR A 928 3.84 -15.11 -15.83
C THR A 928 3.59 -13.73 -16.44
N ARG A 929 4.36 -13.31 -17.45
CA ARG A 929 4.15 -12.04 -18.17
C ARG A 929 2.76 -11.94 -18.78
N ASP A 930 2.29 -13.02 -19.37
CA ASP A 930 0.98 -13.14 -20.00
C ASP A 930 -0.16 -13.11 -18.96
N MET A 931 -0.16 -14.03 -18.01
CA MET A 931 -1.30 -14.25 -17.09
C MET A 931 -1.32 -13.29 -15.89
N VAL A 932 -0.16 -12.85 -15.41
CA VAL A 932 -0.05 -12.03 -14.19
C VAL A 932 0.07 -10.55 -14.53
N PHE A 933 0.91 -10.22 -15.52
CA PHE A 933 1.20 -8.84 -15.90
C PHE A 933 0.41 -8.35 -17.11
N ASN A 934 -0.44 -9.19 -17.72
CA ASN A 934 -1.28 -8.84 -18.87
C ASN A 934 -0.48 -8.23 -20.04
N VAL A 935 0.74 -8.73 -20.28
CA VAL A 935 1.54 -8.32 -21.44
C VAL A 935 0.79 -8.69 -22.73
N SER A 936 0.86 -7.81 -23.74
CA SER A 936 0.06 -7.98 -24.95
C SER A 936 0.33 -9.32 -25.65
N THR A 937 -0.73 -9.97 -26.12
CA THR A 937 -0.64 -11.29 -26.78
C THR A 937 0.31 -11.27 -27.98
N LYS A 938 0.42 -10.14 -28.69
CA LYS A 938 1.40 -9.94 -29.78
C LYS A 938 2.84 -10.13 -29.31
N VAL A 939 3.20 -9.58 -28.15
CA VAL A 939 4.54 -9.75 -27.57
C VAL A 939 4.74 -11.19 -27.09
N ILE A 940 3.73 -11.80 -26.48
CA ILE A 940 3.79 -13.18 -26.00
C ILE A 940 4.03 -14.18 -27.15
N THR A 941 3.31 -14.06 -28.26
CA THR A 941 3.51 -14.95 -29.42
C THR A 941 4.89 -14.79 -30.06
N HIS A 942 5.42 -13.56 -30.06
CA HIS A 942 6.78 -13.28 -30.52
C HIS A 942 7.83 -13.92 -29.59
N GLU A 943 7.69 -13.78 -28.26
CA GLU A 943 8.61 -14.39 -27.29
C GLU A 943 8.62 -15.92 -27.37
N LEU A 944 7.46 -16.54 -27.56
CA LEU A 944 7.34 -17.99 -27.78
C LEU A 944 8.05 -18.43 -29.07
N SER A 945 7.95 -17.63 -30.13
CA SER A 945 8.58 -17.89 -31.43
C SER A 945 10.11 -17.74 -31.34
N ILE A 946 10.60 -16.70 -30.66
CA ILE A 946 12.03 -16.49 -30.36
C ILE A 946 12.61 -17.69 -29.61
N LEU A 947 11.90 -18.17 -28.58
CA LEU A 947 12.34 -19.32 -27.78
C LEU A 947 12.49 -20.58 -28.63
N ALA A 948 11.47 -20.87 -29.46
CA ALA A 948 11.51 -22.01 -30.36
C ALA A 948 12.65 -21.90 -31.39
N GLU A 949 12.87 -20.71 -31.95
CA GLU A 949 13.93 -20.46 -32.92
C GLU A 949 15.34 -20.60 -32.31
N ALA A 950 15.55 -20.12 -31.09
CA ALA A 950 16.83 -20.29 -30.39
C ALA A 950 17.13 -21.78 -30.12
N LEU A 951 16.14 -22.54 -29.63
CA LEU A 951 16.27 -23.98 -29.34
C LEU A 951 16.49 -24.79 -30.63
N VAL A 952 15.61 -24.60 -31.62
CA VAL A 952 15.94 -24.50 -33.06
C VAL A 952 17.41 -24.67 -33.46
N ARG A 953 18.04 -23.50 -33.45
CA ARG A 953 19.36 -23.22 -33.98
C ARG A 953 20.45 -23.93 -33.21
N VAL A 954 20.46 -23.82 -31.88
CA VAL A 954 21.55 -24.42 -31.09
C VAL A 954 21.43 -25.96 -31.05
N ALA A 955 20.22 -26.52 -31.11
CA ALA A 955 20.06 -27.97 -31.26
C ALA A 955 20.65 -28.46 -32.59
N LEU A 956 20.46 -27.73 -33.69
CA LEU A 956 21.08 -28.07 -34.97
C LEU A 956 22.61 -27.95 -34.93
N GLU A 957 23.15 -26.90 -34.30
CA GLU A 957 24.59 -26.73 -34.05
C GLU A 957 25.16 -27.95 -33.30
N ASN A 958 24.53 -28.36 -32.19
CA ASN A 958 24.92 -29.53 -31.41
C ASN A 958 24.86 -30.84 -32.23
N VAL A 959 23.84 -31.02 -33.08
CA VAL A 959 23.74 -32.20 -33.95
C VAL A 959 24.92 -32.27 -34.92
N TRP A 960 25.34 -31.14 -35.48
CA TRP A 960 26.50 -31.09 -36.38
C TRP A 960 27.80 -31.43 -35.66
N GLU A 961 28.04 -30.84 -34.48
CA GLU A 961 29.22 -31.17 -33.66
C GLU A 961 29.25 -32.65 -33.28
N THR A 962 28.12 -33.19 -32.84
CA THR A 962 28.01 -34.61 -32.47
C THR A 962 28.28 -35.54 -33.66
N LEU A 963 27.82 -35.17 -34.86
CA LEU A 963 28.12 -35.92 -36.09
C LEU A 963 29.60 -35.86 -36.47
N GLN A 964 30.25 -34.71 -36.26
CA GLN A 964 31.69 -34.54 -36.45
C GLN A 964 32.49 -35.41 -35.47
N GLU A 965 32.16 -35.35 -34.18
CA GLU A 965 32.79 -36.14 -33.11
C GLU A 965 32.68 -37.66 -33.36
N GLN A 966 31.58 -38.10 -33.98
CA GLN A 966 31.34 -39.50 -34.34
C GLN A 966 32.02 -39.94 -35.65
N GLY A 967 32.79 -39.05 -36.30
CA GLY A 967 33.44 -39.33 -37.58
C GLY A 967 32.44 -39.56 -38.73
N ARG A 968 31.20 -39.06 -38.61
CA ARG A 968 30.17 -39.18 -39.65
C ARG A 968 30.28 -38.10 -40.72
N ILE A 969 31.08 -37.07 -40.46
CA ILE A 969 31.39 -35.98 -41.40
C ILE A 969 32.84 -36.18 -41.89
N PRO A 970 33.07 -36.43 -43.20
CA PRO A 970 34.43 -36.58 -43.74
C PRO A 970 35.21 -35.25 -43.71
N ASP A 971 36.50 -35.31 -43.36
CA ASP A 971 37.38 -34.13 -43.25
C ASP A 971 37.55 -33.33 -44.56
N ASP A 972 37.42 -33.99 -45.73
CA ASP A 972 37.57 -33.38 -47.06
C ASP A 972 36.29 -32.72 -47.62
N THR A 973 35.26 -32.51 -46.79
CA THR A 973 34.00 -31.89 -47.24
C THR A 973 33.89 -30.42 -46.83
N LEU A 974 33.42 -29.56 -47.76
CA LEU A 974 32.86 -28.24 -47.43
C LEU A 974 31.90 -28.41 -46.24
N PRO A 975 31.92 -27.52 -45.23
CA PRO A 975 31.21 -27.73 -43.98
C PRO A 975 29.74 -28.04 -44.25
N PRO A 976 29.23 -29.25 -43.94
CA PRO A 976 27.85 -29.61 -44.24
C PRO A 976 26.84 -28.62 -43.64
N ARG A 977 27.19 -28.04 -42.49
CA ARG A 977 26.41 -26.98 -41.82
C ARG A 977 26.15 -25.73 -42.67
N GLU A 978 27.02 -25.42 -43.65
CA GLU A 978 26.88 -24.28 -44.57
C GLU A 978 26.04 -24.60 -45.81
N ARG A 979 25.48 -25.82 -45.90
CA ARG A 979 24.69 -26.26 -47.04
C ARG A 979 23.29 -26.74 -46.67
N LEU A 980 22.87 -26.59 -45.41
CA LEU A 980 21.53 -26.91 -44.94
C LEU A 980 20.87 -25.66 -44.36
N CYS A 981 19.64 -25.38 -44.76
CA CYS A 981 18.78 -24.38 -44.13
C CYS A 981 17.52 -25.06 -43.60
N VAL A 982 17.15 -24.75 -42.36
CA VAL A 982 15.88 -25.13 -41.75
C VAL A 982 14.97 -23.90 -41.77
N LEU A 983 13.81 -24.07 -42.38
CA LEU A 983 12.75 -23.08 -42.49
C LEU A 983 11.57 -23.49 -41.61
N ALA A 984 10.90 -22.49 -41.05
CA ALA A 984 9.64 -22.64 -40.35
C ALA A 984 8.47 -22.37 -41.29
N LEU A 985 7.38 -23.10 -41.07
CA LEU A 985 6.05 -22.85 -41.64
C LEU A 985 5.05 -22.62 -40.49
N GLY A 986 3.78 -22.46 -40.84
CA GLY A 986 2.70 -22.38 -39.84
C GLY A 986 2.90 -21.22 -38.86
N LYS A 987 2.59 -21.46 -37.57
CA LYS A 987 2.64 -20.42 -36.54
C LYS A 987 4.06 -19.91 -36.25
N LEU A 988 5.06 -20.80 -36.24
CA LEU A 988 6.46 -20.41 -36.02
C LEU A 988 6.99 -19.55 -37.18
N GLY A 989 6.63 -19.92 -38.41
CA GLY A 989 6.99 -19.18 -39.61
C GLY A 989 6.39 -17.77 -39.64
N GLY A 990 5.15 -17.64 -39.15
CA GLY A 990 4.46 -16.36 -39.00
C GLY A 990 4.83 -15.53 -37.77
N ASP A 991 5.74 -16.01 -36.91
CA ASP A 991 6.10 -15.35 -35.64
C ASP A 991 4.90 -15.20 -34.66
N GLU A 992 4.05 -16.23 -34.66
CA GLU A 992 2.75 -16.26 -33.97
C GLU A 992 2.56 -17.56 -33.17
N LEU A 993 3.64 -18.11 -32.60
CA LEU A 993 3.61 -19.36 -31.86
C LEU A 993 2.77 -19.26 -30.57
N ASN A 994 2.09 -20.35 -30.18
CA ASN A 994 1.40 -20.48 -28.89
C ASN A 994 2.07 -21.51 -27.97
N TYR A 995 1.72 -21.52 -26.68
CA TYR A 995 2.32 -22.38 -25.65
C TYR A 995 2.45 -23.86 -26.03
N SER A 996 1.35 -24.48 -26.47
CA SER A 996 1.32 -25.90 -26.82
C SER A 996 1.15 -26.08 -28.34
N SER A 997 2.02 -25.47 -29.15
CA SER A 997 2.00 -25.68 -30.61
C SER A 997 3.07 -26.66 -31.08
N ASP A 998 2.73 -27.44 -32.11
CA ASP A 998 3.74 -28.14 -32.89
C ASP A 998 4.56 -27.09 -33.68
N ILE A 999 5.84 -27.38 -33.93
CA ILE A 999 6.68 -26.55 -34.80
C ILE A 999 6.79 -27.21 -36.18
N ASP A 1000 6.25 -26.53 -37.18
CA ASP A 1000 6.26 -26.98 -38.57
C ASP A 1000 7.59 -26.61 -39.23
N LEU A 1001 8.44 -27.60 -39.54
CA LEU A 1001 9.76 -27.38 -40.11
C LEU A 1001 9.90 -27.99 -41.51
N LEU A 1002 10.63 -27.29 -42.38
CA LEU A 1002 11.04 -27.71 -43.71
C LEU A 1002 12.54 -27.51 -43.83
N SER A 1003 13.30 -28.57 -44.14
CA SER A 1003 14.75 -28.47 -44.31
C SER A 1003 15.12 -28.60 -45.78
N VAL A 1004 16.05 -27.79 -46.26
CA VAL A 1004 16.45 -27.71 -47.67
C VAL A 1004 17.96 -27.66 -47.74
N PHE A 1005 18.55 -28.43 -48.66
CA PHE A 1005 20.00 -28.40 -48.88
C PHE A 1005 20.39 -27.74 -50.21
N ASP A 1006 21.59 -27.16 -50.25
CA ASP A 1006 22.16 -26.54 -51.45
C ASP A 1006 22.78 -27.59 -52.39
N ASP A 1007 22.19 -27.75 -53.58
CA ASP A 1007 22.65 -28.61 -54.66
C ASP A 1007 23.57 -27.91 -55.67
N SER A 1008 23.98 -26.66 -55.41
CA SER A 1008 24.96 -25.96 -56.25
C SER A 1008 26.37 -26.57 -56.13
N SER A 1009 27.03 -26.74 -57.28
CA SER A 1009 28.37 -27.30 -57.37
C SER A 1009 29.42 -26.27 -56.92
N PRO A 1010 30.37 -26.61 -56.03
CA PRO A 1010 31.47 -25.72 -55.72
C PRO A 1010 32.35 -25.58 -56.97
N GLY A 1011 32.31 -24.40 -57.61
CA GLY A 1011 33.24 -24.05 -58.68
C GLY A 1011 32.93 -24.58 -60.09
N GLY A 1012 31.66 -24.64 -60.51
CA GLY A 1012 31.21 -24.48 -61.91
C GLY A 1012 31.82 -25.30 -63.07
N LYS A 1013 32.83 -26.18 -62.91
CA LYS A 1013 33.54 -26.81 -64.04
C LYS A 1013 34.08 -28.24 -63.83
N ASP A 1014 33.72 -28.96 -62.78
CA ASP A 1014 34.07 -30.39 -62.64
C ASP A 1014 32.84 -31.30 -62.50
N PRO A 1015 32.94 -32.60 -62.86
CA PRO A 1015 31.86 -33.57 -62.66
C PRO A 1015 31.51 -33.62 -61.17
N ALA A 1016 30.22 -33.41 -60.86
CA ALA A 1016 29.72 -33.34 -59.50
C ALA A 1016 30.21 -34.52 -58.63
N PRO A 1017 30.61 -34.30 -57.36
CA PRO A 1017 30.79 -35.39 -56.41
C PRO A 1017 29.48 -36.19 -56.28
N PRO A 1018 29.49 -37.47 -55.87
CA PRO A 1018 28.28 -38.27 -55.71
C PRO A 1018 27.39 -37.70 -54.58
N TRP A 1019 26.50 -36.78 -54.93
CA TRP A 1019 25.59 -36.09 -54.01
C TRP A 1019 24.61 -37.03 -53.30
N ALA A 1020 24.41 -38.24 -53.83
CA ALA A 1020 23.65 -39.32 -53.20
C ALA A 1020 24.17 -39.68 -51.79
N VAL A 1021 25.50 -39.63 -51.57
CA VAL A 1021 26.13 -39.95 -50.26
C VAL A 1021 25.95 -38.82 -49.24
N LYS A 1022 25.65 -37.58 -49.68
CA LYS A 1022 25.50 -36.40 -48.81
C LYS A 1022 24.06 -36.12 -48.39
N LYS A 1023 23.07 -36.53 -49.19
CA LYS A 1023 21.65 -36.38 -48.86
C LYS A 1023 21.25 -37.18 -47.62
N ASP A 1024 21.81 -38.38 -47.45
CA ASP A 1024 21.58 -39.21 -46.26
C ASP A 1024 22.13 -38.56 -44.99
N LEU A 1025 23.25 -37.83 -45.09
CA LEU A 1025 23.82 -37.08 -43.97
C LEU A 1025 22.90 -35.92 -43.53
N PHE A 1026 22.35 -35.16 -44.47
CA PHE A 1026 21.38 -34.10 -44.16
C PHE A 1026 20.09 -34.66 -43.56
N ALA A 1027 19.58 -35.76 -44.12
CA ALA A 1027 18.41 -36.45 -43.56
C ALA A 1027 18.67 -36.96 -42.14
N LEU A 1028 19.85 -37.52 -41.86
CA LEU A 1028 20.26 -37.95 -40.53
C LEU A 1028 20.35 -36.78 -39.55
N ALA A 1029 20.90 -35.63 -39.97
CA ALA A 1029 20.97 -34.44 -39.13
C ALA A 1029 19.57 -33.92 -38.76
N VAL A 1030 18.65 -33.85 -39.74
CA VAL A 1030 17.27 -33.41 -39.52
C VAL A 1030 16.48 -34.39 -38.65
N ASP A 1031 16.68 -35.70 -38.82
CA ASP A 1031 16.02 -36.70 -37.96
C ASP A 1031 16.57 -36.66 -36.52
N ARG A 1032 17.87 -36.43 -36.33
CA ARG A 1032 18.45 -36.19 -35.00
C ARG A 1032 17.92 -34.92 -34.36
N LEU A 1033 17.85 -33.81 -35.10
CA LEU A 1033 17.25 -32.56 -34.62
C LEU A 1033 15.80 -32.79 -34.17
N ARG A 1034 14.99 -33.47 -35.00
CA ARG A 1034 13.61 -33.85 -34.67
C ARG A 1034 13.57 -34.68 -33.38
N SER A 1035 14.45 -35.66 -33.24
CA SER A 1035 14.56 -36.53 -32.07
C SER A 1035 14.94 -35.75 -30.80
N ASP A 1036 15.94 -34.87 -30.88
CA ASP A 1036 16.43 -34.10 -29.73
C ASP A 1036 15.34 -33.18 -29.16
N LEU A 1037 14.56 -32.56 -30.04
CA LEU A 1037 13.44 -31.70 -29.68
C LEU A 1037 12.20 -32.46 -29.20
N SER A 1038 11.85 -33.59 -29.85
CA SER A 1038 10.56 -34.28 -29.65
C SER A 1038 10.60 -35.44 -28.63
N SER A 1039 11.79 -35.97 -28.31
CA SER A 1039 11.90 -37.12 -27.40
C SER A 1039 11.34 -36.81 -26.01
N HIS A 1040 10.72 -37.81 -25.37
CA HIS A 1040 10.26 -37.65 -23.99
C HIS A 1040 11.35 -38.13 -23.03
N THR A 1041 11.70 -37.28 -22.08
CA THR A 1041 12.63 -37.58 -20.98
C THR A 1041 11.93 -37.37 -19.64
N ASP A 1042 12.63 -37.62 -18.54
CA ASP A 1042 12.14 -37.29 -17.19
C ASP A 1042 11.83 -35.78 -17.03
N ALA A 1043 12.42 -34.92 -17.88
CA ALA A 1043 12.17 -33.48 -17.94
C ALA A 1043 11.10 -33.09 -18.98
N GLY A 1044 10.39 -34.04 -19.59
CA GLY A 1044 9.39 -33.80 -20.63
C GLY A 1044 9.98 -33.76 -22.06
N TYR A 1045 9.46 -32.88 -22.91
CA TYR A 1045 9.91 -32.65 -24.30
C TYR A 1045 10.12 -31.15 -24.56
N ALA A 1046 10.96 -30.80 -25.55
CA ALA A 1046 11.14 -29.41 -25.95
C ALA A 1046 10.00 -29.00 -26.91
N TYR A 1047 9.98 -29.51 -28.14
CA TYR A 1047 8.88 -29.25 -29.07
C TYR A 1047 8.51 -30.50 -29.84
N ARG A 1048 7.22 -30.63 -30.14
CA ARG A 1048 6.74 -31.58 -31.14
C ARG A 1048 7.05 -31.00 -32.52
N VAL A 1049 7.87 -31.71 -33.30
CA VAL A 1049 8.29 -31.27 -34.62
C VAL A 1049 7.42 -31.94 -35.69
N ASP A 1050 6.76 -31.13 -36.52
CA ASP A 1050 6.01 -31.61 -37.69
C ASP A 1050 6.79 -31.34 -38.98
N LEU A 1051 7.05 -32.41 -39.74
CA LEU A 1051 7.76 -32.37 -41.02
C LEU A 1051 6.84 -32.72 -42.20
N ARG A 1052 5.51 -32.75 -42.00
CA ARG A 1052 4.53 -33.22 -43.00
C ARG A 1052 4.23 -32.20 -44.10
N LEU A 1053 4.55 -30.92 -43.89
CA LEU A 1053 4.32 -29.85 -44.88
C LEU A 1053 5.38 -29.80 -45.99
N ARG A 1054 6.35 -30.72 -45.99
CA ARG A 1054 7.35 -30.85 -47.06
C ARG A 1054 6.74 -31.38 -48.37
N PRO A 1055 7.39 -31.16 -49.54
CA PRO A 1055 6.92 -31.68 -50.82
C PRO A 1055 6.56 -33.17 -50.76
N TYR A 1056 5.42 -33.56 -51.36
CA TYR A 1056 4.88 -34.92 -51.33
C TYR A 1056 4.55 -35.47 -49.93
N GLY A 1057 4.57 -34.62 -48.90
CA GLY A 1057 4.26 -34.97 -47.52
C GLY A 1057 5.11 -36.13 -46.99
N ARG A 1058 4.46 -37.12 -46.36
CA ARG A 1058 5.15 -38.28 -45.75
C ARG A 1058 5.93 -39.13 -46.75
N SER A 1059 5.49 -39.16 -48.01
CA SER A 1059 6.11 -39.96 -49.07
C SER A 1059 7.28 -39.23 -49.75
N GLY A 1060 7.48 -37.94 -49.43
CA GLY A 1060 8.56 -37.13 -49.97
C GLY A 1060 9.85 -37.22 -49.18
N GLU A 1061 10.92 -36.78 -49.82
CA GLU A 1061 12.26 -36.67 -49.25
C GLU A 1061 12.25 -35.83 -47.96
N LEU A 1062 13.00 -36.26 -46.94
CA LEU A 1062 13.07 -35.51 -45.68
C LEU A 1062 13.74 -34.15 -45.86
N VAL A 1063 14.74 -34.08 -46.74
CA VAL A 1063 15.48 -32.87 -47.08
C VAL A 1063 15.60 -32.78 -48.60
N PRO A 1064 14.66 -32.12 -49.30
CA PRO A 1064 14.77 -31.87 -50.74
C PRO A 1064 15.92 -30.91 -51.06
N SER A 1065 16.46 -30.98 -52.29
CA SER A 1065 17.35 -29.94 -52.79
C SER A 1065 16.58 -28.65 -53.11
N LEU A 1066 17.28 -27.50 -53.08
CA LEU A 1066 16.72 -26.21 -53.50
C LEU A 1066 16.06 -26.27 -54.87
N SER A 1067 16.74 -26.83 -55.88
CA SER A 1067 16.17 -26.96 -57.23
C SER A 1067 14.89 -27.81 -57.25
N SER A 1068 14.86 -28.90 -56.48
CA SER A 1068 13.71 -29.80 -56.41
C SER A 1068 12.53 -29.18 -55.67
N LEU A 1069 12.79 -28.39 -54.62
CA LEU A 1069 11.78 -27.63 -53.88
C LEU A 1069 11.08 -26.61 -54.77
N VAL A 1070 11.84 -25.78 -55.49
CA VAL A 1070 11.32 -24.73 -56.36
C VAL A 1070 10.53 -25.33 -57.52
N ASN A 1071 11.05 -26.40 -58.14
CA ASN A 1071 10.35 -27.12 -59.20
C ASN A 1071 9.02 -27.73 -58.72
N TYR A 1072 8.96 -28.24 -57.49
CA TYR A 1072 7.72 -28.75 -56.90
C TYR A 1072 6.68 -27.65 -56.73
N TYR A 1073 7.04 -26.53 -56.09
CA TYR A 1073 6.08 -25.45 -55.83
C TYR A 1073 5.61 -24.76 -57.12
N ARG A 1074 6.43 -24.70 -58.16
CA ARG A 1074 6.05 -24.10 -59.45
C ARG A 1074 5.09 -24.97 -60.27
N HIS A 1075 5.19 -26.31 -60.18
CA HIS A 1075 4.51 -27.19 -61.14
C HIS A 1075 3.57 -28.23 -60.53
N LYS A 1076 3.69 -28.53 -59.24
CA LYS A 1076 2.99 -29.67 -58.61
C LYS A 1076 2.25 -29.31 -57.32
N ALA A 1077 2.63 -28.23 -56.63
CA ALA A 1077 2.00 -27.85 -55.39
C ALA A 1077 0.52 -27.47 -55.59
N SER A 1078 -0.32 -27.96 -54.69
CA SER A 1078 -1.73 -27.61 -54.66
C SER A 1078 -1.95 -26.22 -54.02
N PRO A 1079 -3.10 -25.56 -54.26
CA PRO A 1079 -3.33 -24.20 -53.76
C PRO A 1079 -3.20 -24.05 -52.23
N TRP A 1080 -3.53 -25.08 -51.44
CA TRP A 1080 -3.37 -25.04 -49.99
C TRP A 1080 -1.90 -25.15 -49.54
N GLU A 1081 -1.04 -25.81 -50.32
CA GLU A 1081 0.41 -25.84 -50.05
C GLU A 1081 1.03 -24.47 -50.32
N ILE A 1082 0.56 -23.78 -51.37
CA ILE A 1082 0.93 -22.40 -51.66
C ILE A 1082 0.45 -21.45 -50.56
N GLN A 1083 -0.76 -21.65 -50.04
CA GLN A 1083 -1.27 -20.90 -48.89
C GLN A 1083 -0.38 -21.08 -47.66
N ALA A 1084 0.03 -22.32 -47.34
CA ALA A 1084 0.95 -22.58 -46.23
C ALA A 1084 2.32 -21.91 -46.44
N LEU A 1085 2.77 -21.81 -47.70
CA LEU A 1085 4.04 -21.21 -48.10
C LEU A 1085 4.13 -19.71 -47.80
N LEU A 1086 3.01 -19.00 -47.63
CA LEU A 1086 2.98 -17.59 -47.19
C LEU A 1086 3.71 -17.38 -45.85
N LYS A 1087 3.74 -18.41 -44.99
CA LYS A 1087 4.40 -18.37 -43.69
C LYS A 1087 5.83 -18.92 -43.71
N LEU A 1088 6.41 -19.21 -44.88
CA LEU A 1088 7.76 -19.75 -44.97
C LEU A 1088 8.79 -18.72 -44.48
N ARG A 1089 9.65 -19.10 -43.53
CA ARG A 1089 10.70 -18.23 -43.01
C ARG A 1089 11.95 -19.03 -42.61
N PRO A 1090 13.17 -18.62 -43.00
CA PRO A 1090 14.40 -19.30 -42.54
C PRO A 1090 14.64 -19.04 -41.04
N ILE A 1091 15.03 -20.07 -40.30
CA ILE A 1091 15.21 -19.98 -38.82
C ILE A 1091 16.56 -20.54 -38.30
N ALA A 1092 17.16 -21.52 -38.97
CA ALA A 1092 18.41 -22.15 -38.55
C ALA A 1092 19.21 -22.72 -39.73
N GLY A 1093 20.51 -22.97 -39.52
CA GLY A 1093 21.44 -23.40 -40.58
C GLY A 1093 22.03 -22.22 -41.36
N ASP A 1094 22.32 -22.42 -42.65
CA ASP A 1094 22.83 -21.36 -43.52
C ASP A 1094 21.71 -20.37 -43.90
N MET A 1095 21.71 -19.21 -43.25
CA MET A 1095 20.75 -18.14 -43.51
C MET A 1095 20.87 -17.57 -44.94
N ARG A 1096 22.06 -17.62 -45.58
CA ARG A 1096 22.23 -17.16 -46.96
C ARG A 1096 21.53 -18.08 -47.95
N LEU A 1097 21.54 -19.38 -47.71
CA LEU A 1097 20.70 -20.33 -48.44
C LEU A 1097 19.21 -20.04 -48.19
N GLY A 1098 18.84 -19.74 -46.95
CA GLY A 1098 17.49 -19.29 -46.60
C GLY A 1098 17.01 -18.09 -47.43
N ASP A 1099 17.82 -17.04 -47.53
CA ASP A 1099 17.51 -15.85 -48.32
C ASP A 1099 17.32 -16.19 -49.81
N ARG A 1100 18.21 -17.01 -50.38
CA ARG A 1100 18.06 -17.52 -51.77
C ARG A 1100 16.79 -18.34 -51.98
N ILE A 1101 16.38 -19.15 -51.00
CA ILE A 1101 15.11 -19.90 -51.06
C ILE A 1101 13.95 -18.91 -51.11
N MET A 1102 13.94 -17.88 -50.25
CA MET A 1102 12.88 -16.87 -50.21
C MET A 1102 12.83 -16.06 -51.51
N GLU A 1103 13.97 -15.70 -52.09
CA GLU A 1103 14.05 -15.03 -53.40
C GLU A 1103 13.43 -15.85 -54.53
N GLN A 1104 13.63 -17.18 -54.54
CA GLN A 1104 13.05 -18.07 -55.56
C GLN A 1104 11.59 -18.44 -55.32
N VAL A 1105 11.14 -18.44 -54.06
CA VAL A 1105 9.75 -18.71 -53.68
C VAL A 1105 8.86 -17.49 -53.91
N ARG A 1106 9.38 -16.26 -53.74
CA ARG A 1106 8.61 -15.01 -53.89
C ARG A 1106 7.87 -14.92 -55.24
N PRO A 1107 8.49 -15.19 -56.41
CA PRO A 1107 7.78 -15.18 -57.69
C PRO A 1107 6.61 -16.15 -57.75
N ILE A 1108 6.72 -17.32 -57.10
CA ILE A 1108 5.65 -18.32 -57.04
C ILE A 1108 4.46 -17.74 -56.26
N LEU A 1109 4.71 -17.09 -55.12
CA LEU A 1109 3.65 -16.45 -54.33
C LEU A 1109 2.97 -15.30 -55.09
N MET A 1110 3.71 -14.58 -55.95
CA MET A 1110 3.20 -13.46 -56.77
C MET A 1110 2.45 -13.87 -58.03
N GLU A 1111 2.36 -15.17 -58.35
CA GLU A 1111 1.58 -15.62 -59.51
C GLU A 1111 0.10 -15.22 -59.37
N ARG A 1112 -0.46 -14.65 -60.44
CA ARG A 1112 -1.87 -14.26 -60.48
C ARG A 1112 -2.76 -15.49 -60.38
N ARG A 1113 -3.67 -15.51 -59.41
CA ARG A 1113 -4.57 -16.63 -59.15
C ARG A 1113 -6.01 -16.24 -59.36
N ASP A 1114 -6.80 -17.18 -59.85
CA ASP A 1114 -8.25 -17.03 -59.93
C ASP A 1114 -8.86 -17.01 -58.53
N ARG A 1115 -9.70 -16.00 -58.26
CA ARG A 1115 -10.31 -15.79 -56.94
C ARG A 1115 -11.17 -16.99 -56.54
N ASP A 1116 -12.01 -17.46 -57.45
CA ASP A 1116 -12.95 -18.56 -57.16
C ASP A 1116 -12.20 -19.86 -56.87
N ALA A 1117 -11.09 -20.13 -57.56
CA ALA A 1117 -10.22 -21.26 -57.26
C ALA A 1117 -9.57 -21.19 -55.86
N VAL A 1118 -9.09 -20.00 -55.45
CA VAL A 1118 -8.53 -19.80 -54.09
C VAL A 1118 -9.60 -20.00 -53.03
N VAL A 1119 -10.77 -19.36 -53.19
CA VAL A 1119 -11.90 -19.46 -52.27
C VAL A 1119 -12.40 -20.91 -52.17
N ALA A 1120 -12.56 -21.61 -53.29
CA ALA A 1120 -13.00 -23.02 -53.30
C ALA A 1120 -12.00 -23.95 -52.59
N SER A 1121 -10.70 -23.69 -52.73
CA SER A 1121 -9.67 -24.43 -52.00
C SER A 1121 -9.78 -24.21 -50.49
N ILE A 1122 -9.91 -22.96 -50.05
CA ILE A 1122 -10.04 -22.59 -48.63
C ILE A 1122 -11.32 -23.18 -48.05
N GLU A 1123 -12.46 -23.06 -48.74
CA GLU A 1123 -13.75 -23.61 -48.30
C GLU A 1123 -13.71 -25.14 -48.15
N LYS A 1124 -12.99 -25.84 -49.04
CA LYS A 1124 -12.79 -27.29 -48.92
C LYS A 1124 -12.02 -27.64 -47.64
N LEU A 1125 -10.96 -26.90 -47.31
CA LEU A 1125 -10.20 -27.10 -46.08
C LEU A 1125 -11.03 -26.77 -44.84
N ARG A 1126 -11.76 -25.65 -44.88
CA ARG A 1126 -12.64 -25.19 -43.82
C ARG A 1126 -13.73 -26.21 -43.51
N LYS A 1127 -14.48 -26.68 -44.51
CA LYS A 1127 -15.49 -27.75 -44.36
C LYS A 1127 -14.89 -29.04 -43.82
N THR A 1128 -13.67 -29.40 -44.24
CA THR A 1128 -12.98 -30.58 -43.72
C THR A 1128 -12.60 -30.43 -42.24
N ALA A 1129 -12.13 -29.25 -41.83
CA ALA A 1129 -11.79 -28.95 -40.44
C ALA A 1129 -13.03 -28.97 -39.54
N VAL A 1130 -14.12 -28.31 -39.94
CA VAL A 1130 -15.40 -28.28 -39.20
C VAL A 1130 -16.01 -29.68 -39.11
N LYS A 1131 -16.02 -30.47 -40.19
CA LYS A 1131 -16.53 -31.84 -40.17
C LYS A 1131 -15.75 -32.76 -39.22
N LYS A 1132 -14.42 -32.59 -39.14
CA LYS A 1132 -13.59 -33.32 -38.17
C LYS A 1132 -13.92 -32.95 -36.72
N LEU A 1133 -14.27 -31.68 -36.47
CA LEU A 1133 -14.73 -31.23 -35.15
C LEU A 1133 -16.03 -31.93 -34.75
N TRP A 1134 -17.02 -31.95 -35.64
CA TRP A 1134 -18.35 -32.51 -35.37
C TRP A 1134 -18.38 -34.04 -35.34
N GLY A 1135 -17.39 -34.70 -35.96
CA GLY A 1135 -17.20 -36.16 -35.89
C GLY A 1135 -16.48 -36.64 -34.62
N GLY A 1136 -16.02 -35.74 -33.74
CA GLY A 1136 -15.36 -36.07 -32.48
C GLY A 1136 -16.28 -35.92 -31.25
N LEU A 1137 -15.84 -36.47 -30.10
CA LEU A 1137 -16.48 -36.35 -28.78
C LEU A 1137 -16.39 -34.93 -28.17
N VAL A 1138 -16.14 -33.89 -28.96
CA VAL A 1138 -15.90 -32.52 -28.46
C VAL A 1138 -17.24 -31.84 -28.19
N SER A 1139 -17.63 -31.73 -26.92
CA SER A 1139 -18.74 -30.88 -26.49
C SER A 1139 -18.20 -29.51 -26.08
N GLY A 1140 -18.49 -28.46 -26.87
CA GLY A 1140 -18.12 -27.07 -26.55
C GLY A 1140 -17.72 -26.22 -27.76
N THR A 1141 -17.64 -24.91 -27.57
CA THR A 1141 -17.22 -23.94 -28.61
C THR A 1141 -15.70 -24.03 -28.80
N ASP A 1142 -15.26 -24.36 -30.02
CA ASP A 1142 -13.83 -24.44 -30.38
C ASP A 1142 -13.36 -23.12 -30.98
N VAL A 1143 -12.48 -22.41 -30.27
CA VAL A 1143 -12.04 -21.05 -30.65
C VAL A 1143 -11.09 -21.03 -31.85
N LYS A 1144 -10.58 -22.19 -32.28
CA LYS A 1144 -9.61 -22.28 -33.37
C LYS A 1144 -10.26 -22.68 -34.70
N THR A 1145 -11.03 -23.75 -34.68
CA THR A 1145 -11.59 -24.41 -35.87
C THR A 1145 -13.11 -24.34 -35.96
N GLY A 1146 -13.78 -23.80 -34.93
CA GLY A 1146 -15.19 -23.45 -34.99
C GLY A 1146 -15.47 -22.30 -35.97
N LEU A 1147 -16.74 -22.12 -36.31
CA LEU A 1147 -17.20 -21.03 -37.17
C LEU A 1147 -16.89 -19.68 -36.51
N GLY A 1148 -16.24 -18.77 -37.24
CA GLY A 1148 -15.79 -17.49 -36.67
C GLY A 1148 -14.54 -17.60 -35.79
N GLY A 1149 -13.90 -18.76 -35.71
CA GLY A 1149 -12.68 -18.96 -34.93
C GLY A 1149 -11.42 -18.41 -35.59
N LEU A 1150 -10.27 -18.61 -34.94
CA LEU A 1150 -8.96 -18.13 -35.40
C LEU A 1150 -8.61 -18.54 -36.83
N ARG A 1151 -9.00 -19.76 -37.22
CA ARG A 1151 -8.69 -20.28 -38.55
C ARG A 1151 -9.49 -19.58 -39.66
N ASP A 1152 -10.69 -19.06 -39.36
CA ASP A 1152 -11.44 -18.25 -40.31
C ASP A 1152 -10.72 -16.92 -40.55
N ILE A 1153 -10.14 -16.29 -39.53
CA ILE A 1153 -9.29 -15.09 -39.69
C ILE A 1153 -8.04 -15.41 -40.52
N GLU A 1154 -7.32 -16.48 -40.18
CA GLU A 1154 -6.12 -16.90 -40.93
C GLU A 1154 -6.43 -17.17 -42.41
N PHE A 1155 -7.55 -17.84 -42.68
CA PHE A 1155 -8.01 -18.14 -44.03
C PHE A 1155 -8.45 -16.88 -44.80
N LEU A 1156 -9.17 -15.96 -44.15
CA LEU A 1156 -9.53 -14.66 -44.72
C LEU A 1156 -8.27 -13.91 -45.17
N VAL A 1157 -7.32 -13.72 -44.25
CA VAL A 1157 -6.10 -12.96 -44.50
C VAL A 1157 -5.25 -13.61 -45.59
N GLN A 1158 -4.97 -14.91 -45.47
CA GLN A 1158 -4.15 -15.64 -46.45
C GLN A 1158 -4.83 -15.74 -47.81
N GLY A 1159 -6.15 -15.89 -47.85
CA GLY A 1159 -6.92 -15.87 -49.09
C GLY A 1159 -6.77 -14.54 -49.81
N LEU A 1160 -6.97 -13.43 -49.11
CA LEU A 1160 -6.79 -12.09 -49.67
C LEU A 1160 -5.34 -11.84 -50.11
N GLN A 1161 -4.35 -12.29 -49.34
CA GLN A 1161 -2.95 -12.24 -49.76
C GLN A 1161 -2.75 -12.96 -51.10
N LEU A 1162 -3.23 -14.21 -51.25
CA LEU A 1162 -3.05 -14.97 -52.50
C LEU A 1162 -3.80 -14.37 -53.70
N ILE A 1163 -4.96 -13.75 -53.47
CA ILE A 1163 -5.77 -13.12 -54.52
C ILE A 1163 -5.07 -11.86 -55.04
N TYR A 1164 -4.49 -11.05 -54.14
CA TYR A 1164 -4.00 -9.70 -54.46
C TYR A 1164 -2.48 -9.56 -54.51
N ALA A 1165 -1.69 -10.58 -54.14
CA ALA A 1165 -0.23 -10.50 -54.09
C ALA A 1165 0.46 -10.20 -55.43
N SER A 1166 -0.18 -10.49 -56.57
CA SER A 1166 0.38 -10.13 -57.88
C SER A 1166 0.44 -8.62 -58.08
N ASP A 1167 -0.57 -7.92 -57.56
CA ASP A 1167 -0.77 -6.48 -57.76
C ASP A 1167 -0.21 -5.68 -56.57
N HIS A 1168 -0.15 -6.32 -55.39
CA HIS A 1168 0.29 -5.76 -54.12
C HIS A 1168 1.32 -6.67 -53.42
N PRO A 1169 2.59 -6.68 -53.86
CA PRO A 1169 3.62 -7.60 -53.34
C PRO A 1169 3.96 -7.40 -51.85
N GLU A 1170 3.72 -6.20 -51.31
CA GLU A 1170 3.82 -5.88 -49.88
C GLU A 1170 2.87 -6.68 -49.00
N LEU A 1171 1.80 -7.27 -49.55
CA LEU A 1171 0.92 -8.19 -48.82
C LEU A 1171 1.64 -9.48 -48.45
N LEU A 1172 2.77 -9.81 -49.07
CA LEU A 1172 3.51 -11.04 -48.81
C LEU A 1172 4.27 -10.95 -47.48
N GLY A 1173 3.62 -11.42 -46.42
CA GLY A 1173 4.17 -11.56 -45.08
C GLY A 1173 3.53 -12.72 -44.31
N GLY A 1174 4.31 -13.44 -43.51
CA GLY A 1174 3.82 -14.62 -42.78
C GLY A 1174 3.01 -14.30 -41.52
N ASN A 1175 3.17 -13.10 -40.97
CA ASN A 1175 2.47 -12.66 -39.76
C ASN A 1175 1.08 -12.15 -40.10
N SER A 1176 0.05 -12.74 -39.50
CA SER A 1176 -1.37 -12.46 -39.79
C SER A 1176 -1.74 -11.03 -39.45
N LEU A 1177 -1.22 -10.46 -38.36
CA LEU A 1177 -1.49 -9.07 -37.97
C LEU A 1177 -0.85 -8.08 -38.93
N THR A 1178 0.40 -8.31 -39.31
CA THR A 1178 1.11 -7.47 -40.29
C THR A 1178 0.42 -7.53 -41.66
N ALA A 1179 -0.07 -8.71 -42.05
CA ALA A 1179 -0.84 -8.88 -43.28
C ALA A 1179 -2.20 -8.16 -43.23
N LEU A 1180 -2.91 -8.18 -42.08
CA LEU A 1180 -4.12 -7.37 -41.88
C LEU A 1180 -3.84 -5.88 -42.03
N ASP A 1181 -2.74 -5.40 -41.46
CA ASP A 1181 -2.32 -3.99 -41.57
C ASP A 1181 -2.08 -3.62 -43.04
N ALA A 1182 -1.33 -4.45 -43.78
CA ALA A 1182 -1.06 -4.23 -45.20
C ALA A 1182 -2.33 -4.28 -46.07
N LEU A 1183 -3.28 -5.18 -45.78
CA LEU A 1183 -4.58 -5.25 -46.46
C LEU A 1183 -5.40 -3.96 -46.24
N CYS A 1184 -5.36 -3.41 -45.03
CA CYS A 1184 -6.02 -2.15 -44.69
C CYS A 1184 -5.37 -0.96 -45.41
N GLU A 1185 -4.04 -0.86 -45.38
CA GLU A 1185 -3.29 0.23 -46.02
C GLU A 1185 -3.51 0.31 -47.53
N ARG A 1186 -3.82 -0.82 -48.17
CA ARG A 1186 -4.18 -0.89 -49.59
C ARG A 1186 -5.66 -0.73 -49.90
N GLY A 1187 -6.49 -0.48 -48.89
CA GLY A 1187 -7.94 -0.32 -49.05
C GLY A 1187 -8.65 -1.62 -49.47
N LEU A 1188 -8.01 -2.78 -49.31
CA LEU A 1188 -8.61 -4.10 -49.59
C LEU A 1188 -9.51 -4.57 -48.45
N LEU A 1189 -9.30 -4.03 -47.25
CA LEU A 1189 -10.21 -4.12 -46.11
C LEU A 1189 -10.49 -2.71 -45.57
N PRO A 1190 -11.76 -2.39 -45.24
CA PRO A 1190 -12.10 -1.17 -44.51
C PRO A 1190 -11.36 -1.07 -43.16
N GLN A 1191 -11.02 0.14 -42.74
CA GLN A 1191 -10.22 0.39 -41.54
C GLN A 1191 -10.89 -0.10 -40.25
N ASP A 1192 -12.21 0.06 -40.15
CA ASP A 1192 -13.03 -0.43 -39.05
C ASP A 1192 -13.03 -1.96 -38.99
N VAL A 1193 -13.19 -2.63 -40.14
CA VAL A 1193 -13.15 -4.10 -40.23
C VAL A 1193 -11.77 -4.65 -39.88
N ALA A 1194 -10.70 -4.06 -40.42
CA ALA A 1194 -9.33 -4.49 -40.13
C ALA A 1194 -8.98 -4.30 -38.65
N SER A 1195 -9.39 -3.18 -38.05
CA SER A 1195 -9.18 -2.92 -36.63
C SER A 1195 -9.95 -3.90 -35.75
N GLN A 1196 -11.20 -4.18 -36.10
CA GLN A 1196 -12.02 -5.16 -35.38
C GLN A 1196 -11.47 -6.59 -35.48
N LEU A 1197 -11.02 -7.02 -36.66
CA LEU A 1197 -10.38 -8.32 -36.87
C LEU A 1197 -9.07 -8.45 -36.10
N ARG A 1198 -8.31 -7.37 -35.96
CA ARG A 1198 -7.08 -7.33 -35.13
C ARG A 1198 -7.41 -7.61 -33.66
N GLU A 1199 -8.43 -6.93 -33.13
CA GLU A 1199 -8.89 -7.14 -31.76
C GLU A 1199 -9.45 -8.56 -31.56
N ASP A 1200 -10.28 -9.04 -32.48
CA ASP A 1200 -10.88 -10.38 -32.44
C ASP A 1200 -9.81 -11.48 -32.52
N TYR A 1201 -8.80 -11.32 -33.37
CA TYR A 1201 -7.66 -12.23 -33.45
C TYR A 1201 -6.88 -12.28 -32.14
N LEU A 1202 -6.54 -11.12 -31.57
CA LEU A 1202 -5.81 -11.04 -30.30
C LEU A 1202 -6.63 -11.62 -29.14
N PHE A 1203 -7.94 -11.36 -29.10
CA PHE A 1203 -8.84 -11.91 -28.11
C PHE A 1203 -8.91 -13.44 -28.19
N LEU A 1204 -9.21 -14.00 -29.37
CA LEU A 1204 -9.29 -15.45 -29.55
C LEU A 1204 -7.94 -16.13 -29.30
N ARG A 1205 -6.82 -15.48 -29.65
CA ARG A 1205 -5.48 -15.98 -29.31
C ARG A 1205 -5.25 -16.02 -27.82
N ARG A 1206 -5.66 -14.99 -27.08
CA ARG A 1206 -5.58 -14.97 -25.63
C ARG A 1206 -6.44 -16.06 -24.99
N VAL A 1207 -7.64 -16.31 -25.52
CA VAL A 1207 -8.47 -17.46 -25.08
C VAL A 1207 -7.73 -18.77 -25.32
N GLU A 1208 -7.18 -18.98 -26.52
CA GLU A 1208 -6.38 -20.17 -26.85
C GLU A 1208 -5.17 -20.31 -25.92
N HIS A 1209 -4.49 -19.22 -25.56
CA HIS A 1209 -3.37 -19.20 -24.61
C HIS A 1209 -3.81 -19.66 -23.22
N CYS A 1210 -4.86 -19.06 -22.66
CA CYS A 1210 -5.42 -19.43 -21.36
C CYS A 1210 -5.83 -20.91 -21.29
N LEU A 1211 -6.40 -21.46 -22.37
CA LEU A 1211 -6.79 -22.87 -22.45
C LEU A 1211 -5.55 -23.78 -22.50
N GLN A 1212 -4.55 -23.44 -23.29
CA GLN A 1212 -3.36 -24.28 -23.48
C GLN A 1212 -2.43 -24.26 -22.29
N ILE A 1213 -2.17 -23.08 -21.73
CA ILE A 1213 -1.20 -22.91 -20.65
C ILE A 1213 -1.68 -23.54 -19.34
N MET A 1214 -2.98 -23.83 -19.20
CA MET A 1214 -3.50 -24.46 -17.98
C MET A 1214 -2.76 -25.76 -17.66
N GLU A 1215 -2.53 -26.63 -18.66
CA GLU A 1215 -1.87 -27.93 -18.50
C GLU A 1215 -0.75 -28.19 -19.54
N ASP A 1216 -0.32 -27.18 -20.30
CA ASP A 1216 0.55 -27.29 -21.49
C ASP A 1216 0.02 -28.31 -22.54
N ARG A 1217 -1.29 -28.25 -22.82
CA ARG A 1217 -2.00 -29.16 -23.75
C ARG A 1217 -2.61 -28.42 -24.93
N GLN A 1218 -2.79 -29.11 -26.05
CA GLN A 1218 -3.48 -28.58 -27.25
C GLN A 1218 -5.00 -28.58 -27.06
N ILE A 1219 -5.48 -27.74 -26.14
CA ILE A 1219 -6.90 -27.53 -25.88
C ILE A 1219 -7.37 -26.30 -26.65
N HIS A 1220 -8.50 -26.46 -27.36
CA HIS A 1220 -9.13 -25.41 -28.17
C HIS A 1220 -10.61 -25.21 -27.86
N ALA A 1221 -11.24 -26.18 -27.19
CA ALA A 1221 -12.61 -26.09 -26.73
C ALA A 1221 -12.68 -25.36 -25.39
N VAL A 1222 -13.63 -24.43 -25.29
CA VAL A 1222 -14.01 -23.77 -24.04
C VAL A 1222 -14.66 -24.78 -23.09
N PRO A 1223 -14.32 -24.78 -21.79
CA PRO A 1223 -14.91 -25.70 -20.82
C PRO A 1223 -16.42 -25.49 -20.68
N GLN A 1224 -17.15 -26.58 -20.45
CA GLN A 1224 -18.62 -26.55 -20.29
C GLN A 1224 -19.07 -26.48 -18.83
N ARG A 1225 -18.21 -26.86 -17.87
CA ARG A 1225 -18.58 -26.80 -16.46
C ARG A 1225 -18.65 -25.33 -16.01
N PRO A 1226 -19.73 -24.89 -15.35
CA PRO A 1226 -19.88 -23.49 -14.95
C PRO A 1226 -18.70 -22.94 -14.14
N GLU A 1227 -18.09 -23.78 -13.29
CA GLU A 1227 -16.95 -23.39 -12.46
C GLU A 1227 -15.68 -23.14 -13.27
N GLU A 1228 -15.34 -24.06 -14.16
CA GLU A 1228 -14.19 -23.95 -15.06
C GLU A 1228 -14.35 -22.77 -16.03
N LEU A 1229 -15.58 -22.54 -16.50
CA LEU A 1229 -15.92 -21.40 -17.36
C LEU A 1229 -15.82 -20.07 -16.62
N THR A 1230 -16.29 -20.01 -15.36
CA THR A 1230 -16.14 -18.82 -14.50
C THR A 1230 -14.67 -18.54 -14.23
N ALA A 1231 -13.86 -19.56 -13.95
CA ALA A 1231 -12.43 -19.38 -13.73
C ALA A 1231 -11.72 -18.90 -15.02
N LEU A 1232 -12.10 -19.42 -16.20
CA LEU A 1232 -11.61 -18.91 -17.49
C LEU A 1232 -12.02 -17.45 -17.71
N ALA A 1233 -13.28 -17.10 -17.45
CA ALA A 1233 -13.78 -15.73 -17.55
C ALA A 1233 -12.97 -14.77 -16.67
N LYS A 1234 -12.70 -15.17 -15.42
CA LYS A 1234 -11.88 -14.38 -14.49
C LYS A 1234 -10.44 -14.18 -14.97
N ARG A 1235 -9.82 -15.19 -15.61
CA ARG A 1235 -8.48 -15.07 -16.21
C ARG A 1235 -8.47 -14.15 -17.43
N MET A 1236 -9.53 -14.18 -18.23
CA MET A 1236 -9.64 -13.43 -19.48
C MET A 1236 -10.00 -11.96 -19.27
N LEU A 1237 -11.02 -11.71 -18.44
CA LEU A 1237 -11.69 -10.41 -18.31
C LEU A 1237 -11.44 -9.73 -16.97
N GLY A 1238 -10.91 -10.46 -15.99
CA GLY A 1238 -10.63 -9.97 -14.64
C GLY A 1238 -11.54 -10.63 -13.57
N VAL A 1239 -11.12 -10.54 -12.31
CA VAL A 1239 -11.69 -11.32 -11.19
C VAL A 1239 -13.16 -11.03 -10.88
N ASN A 1240 -13.67 -9.87 -11.31
CA ASN A 1240 -15.06 -9.46 -11.13
C ASN A 1240 -15.99 -9.93 -12.27
N SER A 1241 -15.46 -10.61 -13.29
CA SER A 1241 -16.22 -11.12 -14.42
C SER A 1241 -16.78 -12.51 -14.15
N ASP A 1242 -17.87 -12.84 -14.85
CA ASP A 1242 -18.55 -14.12 -14.77
C ASP A 1242 -18.57 -14.84 -16.12
N ALA A 1243 -19.10 -16.06 -16.10
CA ALA A 1243 -19.23 -16.90 -17.29
C ALA A 1243 -20.14 -16.28 -18.36
N GLU A 1244 -21.17 -15.53 -17.98
CA GLU A 1244 -22.12 -14.91 -18.91
C GLU A 1244 -21.47 -13.79 -19.72
N ALA A 1245 -20.75 -12.88 -19.05
CA ALA A 1245 -20.02 -11.80 -19.69
C ALA A 1245 -18.98 -12.32 -20.68
N PHE A 1246 -18.23 -13.35 -20.30
CA PHE A 1246 -17.26 -13.99 -21.19
C PHE A 1246 -17.91 -14.65 -22.40
N THR A 1247 -19.02 -15.38 -22.19
CA THR A 1247 -19.73 -16.07 -23.27
C THR A 1247 -20.31 -15.08 -24.27
N ALA A 1248 -20.92 -13.99 -23.79
CA ALA A 1248 -21.45 -12.93 -24.65
C ALA A 1248 -20.35 -12.26 -25.49
N GLN A 1249 -19.19 -11.99 -24.89
CA GLN A 1249 -18.05 -11.41 -25.62
C GLN A 1249 -17.47 -12.38 -26.65
N LEU A 1250 -17.37 -13.66 -26.30
CA LEU A 1250 -16.92 -14.71 -27.23
C LEU A 1250 -17.88 -14.86 -28.41
N ASP A 1251 -19.18 -14.98 -28.15
CA ASP A 1251 -20.19 -15.13 -29.21
C ASP A 1251 -20.21 -13.92 -30.14
N GLY A 1252 -20.14 -12.71 -29.59
CA GLY A 1252 -20.02 -11.49 -30.38
C GLY A 1252 -18.78 -11.47 -31.27
N CYS A 1253 -17.64 -11.92 -30.74
CA CYS A 1253 -16.39 -12.06 -31.50
C CYS A 1253 -16.55 -13.05 -32.66
N LEU A 1254 -17.04 -14.27 -32.39
CA LEU A 1254 -17.23 -15.31 -33.40
C LEU A 1254 -18.19 -14.85 -34.52
N GLN A 1255 -19.27 -14.16 -34.18
CA GLN A 1255 -20.22 -13.61 -35.14
C GLN A 1255 -19.58 -12.54 -36.05
N ARG A 1256 -18.79 -11.62 -35.49
CA ARG A 1256 -18.08 -10.58 -36.27
C ARG A 1256 -17.08 -11.19 -37.24
N VAL A 1257 -16.27 -12.14 -36.78
CA VAL A 1257 -15.30 -12.86 -37.63
C VAL A 1257 -16.01 -13.61 -38.74
N GLN A 1258 -17.10 -14.32 -38.41
CA GLN A 1258 -17.89 -15.05 -39.40
C GLN A 1258 -18.49 -14.12 -40.46
N LYS A 1259 -18.99 -12.95 -40.04
CA LYS A 1259 -19.50 -11.92 -40.96
C LYS A 1259 -18.39 -11.43 -41.90
N ALA A 1260 -17.25 -11.01 -41.36
CA ALA A 1260 -16.13 -10.51 -42.15
C ALA A 1260 -15.60 -11.55 -43.14
N TYR A 1261 -15.51 -12.82 -42.72
CA TYR A 1261 -15.11 -13.92 -43.62
C TYR A 1261 -16.07 -14.06 -44.81
N ARG A 1262 -17.39 -14.01 -44.57
CA ARG A 1262 -18.40 -14.14 -45.63
C ARG A 1262 -18.36 -12.96 -46.60
N GLU A 1263 -18.30 -11.76 -46.06
CA GLU A 1263 -18.36 -10.51 -46.81
C GLU A 1263 -17.12 -10.31 -47.71
N PHE A 1264 -15.91 -10.50 -47.15
CA PHE A 1264 -14.68 -10.12 -47.84
C PHE A 1264 -13.98 -11.27 -48.58
N LEU A 1265 -14.13 -12.53 -48.15
CA LEU A 1265 -13.56 -13.69 -48.85
C LEU A 1265 -14.61 -14.46 -49.65
N ALA A 1266 -15.66 -14.97 -48.98
CA ALA A 1266 -16.63 -15.88 -49.63
C ALA A 1266 -17.53 -15.18 -50.67
N GLY A 1267 -17.74 -13.87 -50.56
CA GLY A 1267 -18.57 -13.09 -51.47
C GLY A 1267 -20.08 -13.30 -51.28
N GLU A 1268 -20.50 -13.75 -50.08
CA GLU A 1268 -21.90 -13.91 -49.71
C GLU A 1268 -22.35 -12.63 -49.00
N SER A 1269 -23.20 -11.81 -49.67
CA SER A 1269 -23.82 -10.59 -49.10
C SER A 1269 -24.94 -10.91 -48.12
#